data_AF-A0A955BAJ8-F1
#
_entry.id   AF-A0A955BAJ8-F1
#
_cell.length_a   1.000
_cell.length_b   1.000
_cell.length_c   1.000
_cell.angle_alpha   90.00
_cell.angle_beta   90.00
_cell.angle_gamma   90.00
#
_symmetry.space_group_name_H-M   'P 1'
#
loop_
_entity.id
_entity.type
_entity.pdbx_description
1 polymer ?
#
loop_
_entity_poly.entity_id
_entity_poly.type
_entity_poly.pdbx_seq_one_letter_code
_entity_poly.pdbx_strand_id
1 'polypeptide(L)'
;MRRLSNAALMLAMCAIFTLVADAAETDLRLQIEWWGGDAQAWDGLISIDQGRFSHLKPLGLDESSSGSIFLRRRQLIVEQAARLTYNGATTTVTGNEDSKLRIEFVGSDDTSAKVFSVTLRELAELTNSSKSFSLDASGNKIWIKRVPGDDVRVSINRPHLVFEPGEEWSIDVLPHHLPDKDRDPQRCRFATADANGTQLWSESLPLQKSIGGTTPPLKDVAIKVPEREGVYTLTIEVIAPERRFTPPFRSERTVGSRSVQFVVIEENRPPFDSTADRVVFEINPAEDRWWDRLTLLPQWSILPGLRHDGPLSNRSSRELFHGARAWSALPVGGWQAFPLPVEDVGTRHELTIEYPGDLPQTTSFSIVEPNAAGKVLPIELDSGINVSRESAGGIAARPPQVSKHVIPFWPNTKSPLLLVTNLNKEQESVIGQIRVERVGMSAPSLPANRSGRKLIANFDRPLFLENFSASERLNPDSARTFEDWATFYEGGRRMVEHLRHNGYDGVSLTCSAEGSSLYWDDLIHPTPKYDRGIFFSDGRDPVRKDIMEMLFRLCDREHLTLVPSFEFSTRLHVLEQTLRSDRNVEGIRLVDSLGNESSDSSEQSSASHAYNPLDLRVQEAILTVIRNAVRRYGRHPSFGGVQLNLTQTSFTQLPGIEWGMDRNTLRRFRTETGVPIPDPMTQLEDARAATLQTGVVDKWEAWRCQQLASLYGRVQDEVEQESKQALLYVSLSNLLVGEAITSNIQESLSSPVDVARELSRFGIDLQLLSQQQGLVVPRPQQVLANADLIADAAQLELNHSDNVESQFRSMRRPATQFHHEPIRLRLSSFDEQSPFGKDKTFVSLVAHVASSGVHYRERFAHGLAQNDSLILMDGGWMLPLGQEESLRAFAAVYRAIPAARFRPINNKEVAVSPLVVRTLKTRSETFFYMVNDSPWNVAVDLQFTCKDKSLKMRSLGLNRSERLEPSGDNYVWSLNVEQFGLVAVAMSSPAVELVEGQAILPPDVNRGLEQRINALNSRARYLAKPIPFTSIENGDFEQPSSDVSIPAWVDTSRGKNVVTIATGYNSDRSIQVSAIDRRLTVSSREFESPQSGKIAISFLARHLRHSSPVSRAPKPSVALTGLRVTLERGGTEVVAWQGSDFKVDSLQDGWEKVILPLRDVDQPKGSPDKLALRFDVSPDTDIQIDDIRVYDSIVMDSKDLRALSRKIIPLADYMRRNGFYGDCNRFLNSYWPQYLMAFVPESPTEPPAVVRRPPPRPKAPRSSSRWKQYIPRLPKFR
;
A
#
# COMPACT_ATOMS: atom_id res chain seq x y z
N MET A 1 -20.87 36.83 81.67
CA MET A 1 -20.00 35.66 81.34
C MET A 1 -20.43 34.85 80.10
N ARG A 2 -21.73 34.74 79.74
CA ARG A 2 -22.16 34.01 78.51
C ARG A 2 -21.93 34.74 77.17
N ARG A 3 -21.70 36.07 77.15
CA ARG A 3 -21.44 36.83 75.90
C ARG A 3 -19.96 36.88 75.47
N LEU A 4 -19.02 36.59 76.37
CA LEU A 4 -17.58 36.52 76.05
C LEU A 4 -17.16 35.13 75.51
N SER A 5 -17.86 34.06 75.90
CA SER A 5 -17.64 32.71 75.39
C SER A 5 -18.05 32.56 73.91
N ASN A 6 -19.17 33.16 73.50
CA ASN A 6 -19.65 33.06 72.12
C ASN A 6 -18.83 33.92 71.12
N ALA A 7 -18.23 35.02 71.57
CA ALA A 7 -17.35 35.84 70.73
C ALA A 7 -15.98 35.15 70.50
N ALA A 8 -15.45 34.47 71.51
CA ALA A 8 -14.23 33.66 71.37
C ALA A 8 -14.46 32.40 70.51
N LEU A 9 -15.64 31.78 70.58
CA LEU A 9 -15.99 30.63 69.74
C LEU A 9 -16.25 31.04 68.28
N MET A 10 -16.84 32.22 68.00
CA MET A 10 -16.99 32.75 66.64
C MET A 10 -15.68 33.26 66.04
N LEU A 11 -14.78 33.86 66.83
CA LEU A 11 -13.44 34.25 66.37
C LEU A 11 -12.54 33.02 66.15
N ALA A 12 -12.69 31.96 66.96
CA ALA A 12 -12.01 30.68 66.71
C ALA A 12 -12.60 29.94 65.50
N MET A 13 -13.93 29.95 65.28
CA MET A 13 -14.53 29.37 64.07
C MET A 13 -14.24 30.18 62.80
N CYS A 14 -14.16 31.51 62.87
CA CYS A 14 -13.72 32.32 61.72
C CYS A 14 -12.21 32.17 61.47
N ALA A 15 -11.38 32.05 62.51
CA ALA A 15 -9.96 31.76 62.35
C ALA A 15 -9.68 30.33 61.85
N ILE A 16 -10.54 29.35 62.17
CA ILE A 16 -10.44 27.98 61.64
C ILE A 16 -11.00 27.90 60.19
N PHE A 17 -11.89 28.80 59.77
CA PHE A 17 -12.33 28.91 58.37
C PHE A 17 -11.44 29.81 57.48
N THR A 18 -10.54 30.62 58.06
CA THR A 18 -9.56 31.42 57.29
C THR A 18 -8.11 30.91 57.44
N LEU A 19 -7.91 29.70 57.96
CA LEU A 19 -6.63 28.96 57.97
C LEU A 19 -6.80 27.58 57.30
N VAL A 20 -7.55 27.51 56.21
CA VAL A 20 -7.05 26.70 55.09
C VAL A 20 -6.02 27.60 54.44
N ALA A 21 -4.75 27.42 54.80
CA ALA A 21 -3.68 27.88 53.94
C ALA A 21 -4.05 27.35 52.55
N ASP A 22 -4.28 28.24 51.60
CA ASP A 22 -4.45 27.91 50.19
C ASP A 22 -3.14 27.21 49.81
N ALA A 23 -3.14 25.87 49.95
CA ALA A 23 -1.95 25.08 49.70
C ALA A 23 -1.65 25.29 48.22
N ALA A 24 -0.53 25.94 47.92
CA ALA A 24 -0.17 26.34 46.57
C ALA A 24 -0.38 25.15 45.62
N GLU A 25 -1.29 25.31 44.65
CA GLU A 25 -1.61 24.26 43.69
C GLU A 25 -0.35 23.98 42.86
N THR A 26 0.18 22.77 42.99
CA THR A 26 1.28 22.22 42.21
C THR A 26 0.71 21.71 40.89
N ASP A 27 1.23 22.21 39.79
CA ASP A 27 0.81 21.84 38.43
C ASP A 27 1.99 21.25 37.67
N LEU A 28 1.99 19.94 37.40
CA LEU A 28 3.08 19.25 36.70
C LEU A 28 2.62 18.65 35.38
N ARG A 29 3.41 18.86 34.32
CA ARG A 29 3.25 18.10 33.06
C ARG A 29 4.09 16.84 33.18
N LEU A 30 3.42 15.69 33.22
CA LEU A 30 4.05 14.38 33.38
C LEU A 30 3.99 13.58 32.09
N GLN A 31 5.07 12.86 31.82
CA GLN A 31 5.17 11.83 30.81
C GLN A 31 5.23 10.47 31.52
N ILE A 32 4.22 9.64 31.26
CA ILE A 32 4.04 8.33 31.86
C ILE A 32 4.12 7.29 30.75
N GLU A 33 5.09 6.39 30.81
CA GLU A 33 5.42 5.44 29.73
C GLU A 33 5.62 4.05 30.30
N TRP A 34 5.23 3.00 29.59
CA TRP A 34 5.53 1.62 29.98
C TRP A 34 6.07 0.80 28.81
N TRP A 35 7.21 0.15 29.07
CA TRP A 35 7.97 -0.65 28.10
C TRP A 35 9.11 -1.41 28.81
N GLY A 36 9.84 -2.25 28.08
CA GLY A 36 11.13 -2.83 28.51
C GLY A 36 11.22 -4.34 28.44
N GLY A 37 10.09 -5.05 28.38
CA GLY A 37 10.00 -6.51 28.24
C GLY A 37 9.24 -6.92 26.98
N ASP A 38 8.68 -8.13 27.01
CA ASP A 38 7.87 -8.68 25.92
C ASP A 38 6.54 -7.93 25.74
N ALA A 39 5.95 -8.05 24.54
CA ALA A 39 4.69 -7.42 24.21
C ALA A 39 3.56 -7.90 25.13
N GLN A 40 2.87 -6.96 25.79
CA GLN A 40 1.81 -7.25 26.76
C GLN A 40 0.65 -6.26 26.61
N ALA A 41 -0.57 -6.71 26.89
CA ALA A 41 -1.75 -5.86 26.97
C ALA A 41 -1.99 -5.47 28.44
N TRP A 42 -2.14 -4.18 28.71
CA TRP A 42 -2.29 -3.65 30.07
C TRP A 42 -3.66 -3.01 30.31
N ASP A 43 -4.29 -3.39 31.41
CA ASP A 43 -5.36 -2.61 32.03
C ASP A 43 -4.78 -1.86 33.24
N GLY A 44 -5.05 -0.56 33.30
CA GLY A 44 -4.41 0.31 34.28
C GLY A 44 -5.28 1.45 34.77
N LEU A 45 -5.07 1.85 36.02
CA LEU A 45 -5.69 2.99 36.66
C LEU A 45 -4.64 3.84 37.37
N ILE A 46 -4.48 5.06 36.91
CA ILE A 46 -3.65 6.08 37.58
C ILE A 46 -4.58 7.12 38.18
N SER A 47 -4.60 7.25 39.50
CA SER A 47 -5.50 8.15 40.23
C SER A 47 -4.74 9.12 41.10
N ILE A 48 -5.31 10.31 41.32
CA ILE A 48 -4.80 11.30 42.27
C ILE A 48 -5.82 11.50 43.39
N ASP A 49 -5.37 11.48 44.64
CA ASP A 49 -6.22 11.62 45.83
C ASP A 49 -6.82 13.03 45.96
N GLN A 50 -6.01 14.07 45.76
CA GLN A 50 -6.40 15.47 45.76
C GLN A 50 -5.89 16.17 44.49
N GLY A 51 -6.78 16.45 43.54
CA GLY A 51 -6.36 17.06 42.28
C GLY A 51 -7.23 16.68 41.09
N ARG A 52 -6.68 16.86 39.89
CA ARG A 52 -7.26 16.43 38.60
C ARG A 52 -6.20 16.18 37.54
N PHE A 53 -6.58 15.41 36.52
CA PHE A 53 -5.83 15.27 35.28
C PHE A 53 -6.42 16.15 34.17
N SER A 54 -5.59 16.63 33.25
CA SER A 54 -6.01 17.39 32.06
C SER A 54 -4.98 17.26 30.93
N HIS A 55 -5.35 17.67 29.70
CA HIS A 55 -4.43 17.73 28.54
C HIS A 55 -3.72 16.41 28.23
N LEU A 56 -4.49 15.35 27.97
CA LEU A 56 -3.96 14.04 27.60
C LEU A 56 -3.45 14.03 26.16
N LYS A 57 -2.22 13.57 25.95
CA LYS A 57 -1.68 13.22 24.62
C LYS A 57 -1.10 11.80 24.63
N PRO A 58 -1.59 10.89 23.77
CA PRO A 58 -1.06 9.54 23.69
C PRO A 58 0.36 9.52 23.10
N LEU A 59 1.18 8.57 23.52
CA LEU A 59 2.55 8.36 23.04
C LEU A 59 2.76 7.01 22.34
N GLY A 60 1.84 6.05 22.49
CA GLY A 60 1.96 4.74 21.83
C GLY A 60 2.14 4.86 20.31
N LEU A 61 2.98 3.99 19.73
CA LEU A 61 3.37 4.06 18.30
C LEU A 61 2.49 3.21 17.38
N ASP A 62 1.65 2.35 17.96
CA ASP A 62 0.75 1.45 17.25
C ASP A 62 -0.66 2.06 17.12
N GLU A 63 -1.37 1.74 16.04
CA GLU A 63 -2.74 2.21 15.80
C GLU A 63 -3.70 1.84 16.93
N SER A 64 -3.56 0.64 17.49
CA SER A 64 -4.38 0.15 18.60
C SER A 64 -4.18 0.92 19.90
N SER A 65 -3.13 1.74 19.99
CA SER A 65 -2.93 2.68 21.12
C SER A 65 -3.92 3.84 21.07
N SER A 66 -4.48 4.15 19.89
CA SER A 66 -5.47 5.21 19.77
C SER A 66 -6.74 4.84 20.52
N GLY A 67 -7.19 5.77 21.36
CA GLY A 67 -8.35 5.57 22.23
C GLY A 67 -8.14 4.58 23.38
N SER A 68 -6.95 4.00 23.60
CA SER A 68 -6.68 3.06 24.71
C SER A 68 -6.41 3.76 26.05
N ILE A 69 -6.23 5.09 26.06
CA ILE A 69 -5.97 5.89 27.25
C ILE A 69 -6.94 7.06 27.29
N PHE A 70 -7.57 7.31 28.43
CA PHE A 70 -8.53 8.41 28.57
C PHE A 70 -8.62 8.94 30.00
N LEU A 71 -9.19 10.14 30.14
CA LEU A 71 -9.34 10.82 31.42
C LEU A 71 -10.77 10.69 31.98
N ARG A 72 -10.88 10.46 33.29
CA ARG A 72 -12.12 10.52 34.05
C ARG A 72 -11.90 11.27 35.37
N ARG A 73 -12.14 12.59 35.36
CA ARG A 73 -11.95 13.50 36.51
C ARG A 73 -10.56 13.38 37.18
N ARG A 74 -10.45 12.51 38.19
CA ARG A 74 -9.24 12.26 39.00
C ARG A 74 -8.47 11.01 38.58
N GLN A 75 -8.80 10.45 37.43
CA GLN A 75 -8.27 9.18 36.94
C GLN A 75 -7.80 9.32 35.50
N LEU A 76 -6.64 8.74 35.21
CA LEU A 76 -6.19 8.35 33.89
C LEU A 76 -6.33 6.83 33.81
N ILE A 77 -7.15 6.38 32.87
CA ILE A 77 -7.52 4.97 32.69
C ILE A 77 -6.82 4.46 31.43
N VAL A 78 -6.29 3.24 31.52
CA VAL A 78 -5.62 2.51 30.44
C VAL A 78 -6.40 1.23 30.21
N GLU A 79 -6.90 1.04 28.98
CA GLU A 79 -7.64 -0.15 28.53
C GLU A 79 -7.04 -0.58 27.19
N GLN A 80 -6.10 -1.53 27.23
CA GLN A 80 -5.41 -2.00 26.01
C GLN A 80 -5.95 -3.36 25.58
N ALA A 81 -6.50 -3.40 24.36
CA ALA A 81 -6.93 -4.66 23.74
C ALA A 81 -5.77 -5.41 23.07
N ALA A 82 -4.77 -4.69 22.55
CA ALA A 82 -3.64 -5.27 21.85
C ALA A 82 -2.41 -5.41 22.76
N ARG A 83 -1.64 -6.47 22.52
CA ARG A 83 -0.34 -6.68 23.17
C ARG A 83 0.71 -5.78 22.51
N LEU A 84 1.31 -4.86 23.28
CA LEU A 84 2.24 -3.86 22.79
C LEU A 84 3.57 -3.89 23.55
N THR A 85 4.67 -3.59 22.86
CA THR A 85 6.02 -3.47 23.47
C THR A 85 6.27 -2.09 24.09
N TYR A 86 5.52 -1.07 23.66
CA TYR A 86 5.62 0.29 24.16
C TYR A 86 4.26 0.99 24.09
N ASN A 87 3.87 1.66 25.18
CA ASN A 87 2.79 2.65 25.17
C ASN A 87 3.03 3.69 26.29
N GLY A 88 2.25 4.77 26.28
CA GLY A 88 2.39 5.86 27.23
C GLY A 88 1.49 7.04 26.89
N ALA A 89 1.51 8.04 27.76
CA ALA A 89 0.86 9.32 27.52
C ALA A 89 1.55 10.46 28.27
N THR A 90 1.43 11.67 27.75
CA THR A 90 1.65 12.89 28.51
C THR A 90 0.34 13.42 29.06
N THR A 91 0.34 13.94 30.28
CA THR A 91 -0.84 14.53 30.92
C THR A 91 -0.40 15.61 31.91
N THR A 92 -1.28 16.56 32.17
CA THR A 92 -1.09 17.59 33.19
C THR A 92 -1.81 17.17 34.47
N VAL A 93 -1.10 17.20 35.59
CA VAL A 93 -1.62 16.83 36.91
C VAL A 93 -1.58 18.05 37.81
N THR A 94 -2.74 18.47 38.31
CA THR A 94 -2.84 19.55 39.30
C THR A 94 -3.29 18.99 40.64
N GLY A 95 -2.64 19.40 41.73
CA GLY A 95 -2.87 18.95 43.11
C GLY A 95 -2.02 19.76 44.09
N ASN A 96 -1.94 19.38 45.36
CA ASN A 96 -0.93 19.96 46.28
C ASN A 96 0.36 19.11 46.28
N GLU A 97 1.47 19.63 46.81
CA GLU A 97 2.75 18.90 46.83
C GLU A 97 2.65 17.52 47.51
N ASP A 98 1.75 17.35 48.48
CA ASP A 98 1.56 16.10 49.22
C ASP A 98 0.57 15.14 48.54
N SER A 99 -0.04 15.54 47.43
CA SER A 99 -0.99 14.73 46.68
C SER A 99 -0.30 13.49 46.11
N LYS A 100 -0.94 12.34 46.25
CA LYS A 100 -0.41 11.04 45.86
C LYS A 100 -1.02 10.57 44.56
N LEU A 101 -0.15 10.33 43.58
CA LEU A 101 -0.47 9.52 42.42
C LEU A 101 -0.40 8.06 42.81
N ARG A 102 -1.52 7.35 42.69
CA ARG A 102 -1.64 5.91 42.86
C ARG A 102 -1.79 5.25 41.51
N ILE A 103 -0.93 4.29 41.21
CA ILE A 103 -0.81 3.62 39.92
C ILE A 103 -1.13 2.15 40.13
N GLU A 104 -2.11 1.64 39.41
CA GLU A 104 -2.53 0.24 39.43
C GLU A 104 -2.46 -0.29 38.00
N PHE A 105 -1.73 -1.38 37.76
CA PHE A 105 -1.58 -2.00 36.43
C PHE A 105 -1.68 -3.52 36.53
N VAL A 106 -2.39 -4.14 35.60
CA VAL A 106 -2.48 -5.60 35.46
C VAL A 106 -2.23 -5.98 33.99
N GLY A 107 -1.33 -6.92 33.75
CA GLY A 107 -1.12 -7.49 32.41
C GLY A 107 -2.18 -8.54 32.12
N SER A 108 -2.48 -8.80 30.84
CA SER A 108 -3.48 -9.80 30.44
C SER A 108 -3.23 -11.21 31.01
N ASP A 109 -1.97 -11.52 31.30
CA ASP A 109 -1.55 -12.85 31.81
C ASP A 109 -1.48 -12.88 33.34
N ASP A 110 -1.69 -11.74 34.01
CA ASP A 110 -1.59 -11.61 35.46
C ASP A 110 -2.96 -11.74 36.13
N THR A 111 -2.97 -12.37 37.30
CA THR A 111 -4.19 -12.52 38.13
C THR A 111 -4.36 -11.40 39.16
N SER A 112 -3.37 -10.52 39.32
CA SER A 112 -3.40 -9.44 40.31
C SER A 112 -2.68 -8.19 39.82
N ALA A 113 -3.27 -7.02 40.11
CA ALA A 113 -2.69 -5.74 39.76
C ALA A 113 -1.47 -5.40 40.63
N LYS A 114 -0.43 -4.83 40.02
CA LYS A 114 0.66 -4.16 40.72
C LYS A 114 0.25 -2.76 41.09
N VAL A 115 0.53 -2.35 42.34
CA VAL A 115 0.14 -1.05 42.87
C VAL A 115 1.36 -0.28 43.36
N PHE A 116 1.49 0.97 42.92
CA PHE A 116 2.56 1.90 43.30
C PHE A 116 1.99 3.24 43.73
N SER A 117 2.76 4.02 44.49
CA SER A 117 2.40 5.39 44.86
C SER A 117 3.61 6.32 44.84
N VAL A 118 3.40 7.54 44.36
CA VAL A 118 4.40 8.61 44.31
C VAL A 118 3.74 9.96 44.59
N THR A 119 4.41 10.84 45.33
CA THR A 119 3.88 12.19 45.65
C THR A 119 4.19 13.19 44.53
N LEU A 120 3.37 14.25 44.38
CA LEU A 120 3.68 15.33 43.44
C LEU A 120 4.99 16.05 43.80
N ARG A 121 5.35 16.15 45.08
CA ARG A 121 6.65 16.66 45.53
C ARG A 121 7.82 15.85 44.95
N GLU A 122 7.78 14.53 45.06
CA GLU A 122 8.82 13.65 44.50
C GLU A 122 8.94 13.83 42.98
N LEU A 123 7.81 14.02 42.28
CA LEU A 123 7.81 14.20 40.82
C LEU A 123 8.27 15.60 40.40
N ALA A 124 7.98 16.64 41.19
CA ALA A 124 8.45 18.00 40.94
C ALA A 124 9.97 18.10 40.99
N GLU A 125 10.62 17.26 41.80
CA GLU A 125 12.08 17.18 41.94
C GLU A 125 12.77 16.41 40.78
N LEU A 126 12.02 15.66 39.96
CA LEU A 126 12.55 14.93 38.81
C LEU A 126 12.96 15.89 37.69
N THR A 127 14.16 16.45 37.81
CA THR A 127 14.78 17.22 36.72
C THR A 127 15.71 16.28 35.93
N ASN A 128 15.45 16.11 34.64
CA ASN A 128 16.23 15.23 33.73
C ASN A 128 16.41 13.79 34.25
N SER A 129 15.47 13.31 35.06
CA SER A 129 15.45 11.97 35.64
C SER A 129 14.03 11.42 35.64
N SER A 130 13.90 10.13 35.90
CA SER A 130 12.62 9.41 35.89
C SER A 130 12.50 8.51 37.10
N LYS A 131 11.28 8.40 37.64
CA LYS A 131 10.92 7.34 38.59
C LYS A 131 10.45 6.12 37.80
N SER A 132 10.89 4.92 38.16
CA SER A 132 10.48 3.68 37.48
C SER A 132 9.98 2.60 38.44
N PHE A 133 9.00 1.80 38.03
CA PHE A 133 8.47 0.67 38.78
C PHE A 133 8.37 -0.58 37.88
N SER A 134 8.66 -1.78 38.40
CA SER A 134 8.57 -3.04 37.65
C SER A 134 7.13 -3.51 37.56
N LEU A 135 6.63 -3.78 36.35
CA LEU A 135 5.26 -4.26 36.11
C LEU A 135 5.18 -5.80 36.11
N ASP A 136 6.14 -6.48 35.50
CA ASP A 136 6.16 -7.95 35.41
C ASP A 136 7.57 -8.55 35.54
N ALA A 137 7.65 -9.88 35.41
CA ALA A 137 8.89 -10.64 35.40
C ALA A 137 9.61 -10.64 34.03
N SER A 138 8.89 -10.32 32.94
CA SER A 138 9.43 -10.22 31.58
C SER A 138 10.25 -8.94 31.36
N GLY A 139 10.29 -8.05 32.35
CA GLY A 139 11.13 -6.85 32.35
C GLY A 139 10.39 -5.57 32.00
N ASN A 140 9.06 -5.60 31.85
CA ASN A 140 8.27 -4.40 31.62
C ASN A 140 8.29 -3.49 32.85
N LYS A 141 8.48 -2.19 32.61
CA LYS A 141 8.52 -1.15 33.65
C LYS A 141 7.66 0.02 33.25
N ILE A 142 7.04 0.67 34.24
CA ILE A 142 6.42 1.99 34.09
C ILE A 142 7.40 3.08 34.54
N TRP A 143 7.52 4.12 33.75
CA TRP A 143 8.40 5.28 33.91
C TRP A 143 7.56 6.53 34.04
N ILE A 144 7.90 7.40 35.00
CA ILE A 144 7.26 8.69 35.22
C ILE A 144 8.36 9.74 35.27
N LYS A 145 8.23 10.77 34.44
CA LYS A 145 9.14 11.90 34.39
C LYS A 145 8.36 13.17 34.09
N ARG A 146 8.95 14.34 34.34
CA ARG A 146 8.42 15.61 33.83
C ARG A 146 8.57 15.65 32.31
N VAL A 147 7.57 16.21 31.63
CA VAL A 147 7.65 16.43 30.18
C VAL A 147 8.84 17.34 29.87
N PRO A 148 9.65 17.06 28.83
CA PRO A 148 10.70 17.96 28.37
C PRO A 148 10.23 19.42 28.22
N GLY A 149 10.97 20.35 28.84
CA GLY A 149 10.66 21.77 28.87
C GLY A 149 9.52 22.17 29.83
N ASP A 150 9.12 21.32 30.78
CA ASP A 150 8.21 21.70 31.86
C ASP A 150 8.84 22.67 32.87
N ASP A 151 10.17 22.76 32.92
CA ASP A 151 10.96 23.69 33.73
C ASP A 151 10.98 25.12 33.17
N VAL A 152 10.85 25.26 31.85
CA VAL A 152 10.68 26.53 31.13
C VAL A 152 9.50 26.39 30.17
N ARG A 153 8.31 26.70 30.65
CA ARG A 153 7.08 26.59 29.86
C ARG A 153 6.95 27.77 28.91
N VAL A 154 6.52 27.50 27.68
CA VAL A 154 6.22 28.51 26.67
C VAL A 154 4.75 28.43 26.32
N SER A 155 4.06 29.57 26.31
CA SER A 155 2.71 29.73 25.77
C SER A 155 2.80 30.40 24.41
N ILE A 156 2.12 29.81 23.43
CA ILE A 156 2.17 30.24 22.03
C ILE A 156 0.73 30.46 21.57
N ASN A 157 0.40 31.70 21.20
CA ASN A 157 -0.94 32.07 20.76
C ASN A 157 -1.09 31.98 19.22
N ARG A 158 -0.74 30.83 18.65
CA ARG A 158 -0.93 30.52 17.22
C ARG A 158 -1.04 29.01 17.00
N PRO A 159 -1.70 28.55 15.92
CA PRO A 159 -1.97 27.14 15.69
C PRO A 159 -0.76 26.32 15.20
N HIS A 160 0.28 26.96 14.64
CA HIS A 160 1.47 26.30 14.08
C HIS A 160 2.73 27.18 14.19
N LEU A 161 3.90 26.55 14.02
CA LEU A 161 5.24 27.20 14.04
C LEU A 161 5.86 27.29 12.64
N VAL A 162 5.01 27.62 11.67
CA VAL A 162 5.39 27.93 10.28
C VAL A 162 5.17 29.42 10.07
N PHE A 163 6.20 30.12 9.60
CA PHE A 163 6.25 31.58 9.54
C PHE A 163 6.59 32.10 8.15
N GLU A 164 6.17 33.32 7.87
CA GLU A 164 6.71 34.15 6.78
C GLU A 164 8.02 34.84 7.22
N PRO A 165 8.90 35.23 6.28
CA PRO A 165 10.09 35.99 6.61
C PRO A 165 9.75 37.29 7.37
N GLY A 166 10.42 37.50 8.50
CA GLY A 166 10.24 38.70 9.32
C GLY A 166 8.87 38.82 10.03
N GLU A 167 8.04 37.77 10.03
CA GLU A 167 6.74 37.77 10.69
C GLU A 167 6.86 38.11 12.20
N GLU A 168 5.96 38.94 12.72
CA GLU A 168 5.94 39.27 14.15
C GLU A 168 5.55 38.05 14.97
N TRP A 169 6.35 37.73 15.99
CA TRP A 169 6.09 36.62 16.90
C TRP A 169 6.24 37.05 18.35
N SER A 170 5.23 36.80 19.17
CA SER A 170 5.31 36.95 20.62
C SER A 170 4.99 35.65 21.36
N ILE A 171 5.64 35.47 22.51
CA ILE A 171 5.44 34.31 23.40
C ILE A 171 5.35 34.73 24.86
N ASP A 172 4.67 33.93 25.67
CA ASP A 172 4.81 34.00 27.13
C ASP A 172 5.77 32.91 27.60
N VAL A 173 6.62 33.24 28.58
CA VAL A 173 7.57 32.30 29.18
C VAL A 173 7.37 32.24 30.68
N LEU A 174 7.21 31.03 31.20
CA LEU A 174 7.05 30.74 32.62
C LEU A 174 8.17 29.79 33.10
N PRO A 175 9.15 30.29 33.87
CA PRO A 175 10.04 29.44 34.66
C PRO A 175 9.22 28.69 35.73
N HIS A 176 9.32 27.36 35.77
CA HIS A 176 8.38 26.54 36.54
C HIS A 176 9.04 25.35 37.24
N HIS A 177 9.01 25.30 38.58
CA HIS A 177 9.73 24.29 39.37
C HIS A 177 11.17 24.04 38.88
N LEU A 178 11.99 25.09 38.86
CA LEU A 178 13.39 25.00 38.42
C LEU A 178 14.21 24.06 39.33
N PRO A 179 15.22 23.34 38.80
CA PRO A 179 16.04 22.39 39.54
C PRO A 179 16.81 22.95 40.74
N ASP A 180 17.21 24.24 40.71
CA ASP A 180 18.00 24.88 41.78
C ASP A 180 17.11 25.83 42.59
N LYS A 181 16.25 25.27 43.46
CA LYS A 181 15.25 25.99 44.29
C LYS A 181 15.86 27.05 45.22
N ASP A 182 17.16 26.95 45.52
CA ASP A 182 17.84 27.86 46.44
C ASP A 182 18.46 29.10 45.77
N ARG A 183 18.14 29.33 44.48
CA ARG A 183 18.60 30.49 43.71
C ARG A 183 17.43 31.20 43.06
N ASP A 184 17.35 32.51 43.27
CA ASP A 184 16.35 33.34 42.61
C ASP A 184 16.81 33.64 41.17
N PRO A 185 16.07 33.19 40.13
CA PRO A 185 16.43 33.47 38.74
C PRO A 185 16.38 34.98 38.49
N GLN A 186 17.39 35.53 37.79
CA GLN A 186 17.54 36.98 37.61
C GLN A 186 17.12 37.47 36.23
N ARG A 187 17.33 36.65 35.20
CA ARG A 187 17.02 37.01 33.82
C ARG A 187 16.75 35.79 32.97
N CYS A 188 16.03 36.02 31.88
CA CYS A 188 15.79 35.04 30.82
C CYS A 188 16.50 35.51 29.56
N ARG A 189 17.38 34.67 29.00
CA ARG A 189 18.07 34.91 27.73
C ARG A 189 17.33 34.18 26.62
N PHE A 190 17.11 34.89 25.53
CA PHE A 190 16.53 34.39 24.28
C PHE A 190 17.62 34.44 23.22
N ALA A 191 17.74 33.39 22.41
CA ALA A 191 18.65 33.36 21.28
C ALA A 191 18.06 32.56 20.13
N THR A 192 18.06 33.13 18.93
CA THR A 192 17.65 32.43 17.71
C THR A 192 18.90 32.03 16.94
N ALA A 193 18.99 30.76 16.56
CA ALA A 193 20.05 30.21 15.73
C ALA A 193 19.50 29.51 14.48
N ASP A 194 20.28 29.50 13.40
CA ASP A 194 20.00 28.70 12.21
C ASP A 194 20.25 27.19 12.44
N ALA A 195 19.94 26.38 11.44
CA ALA A 195 20.15 24.93 11.48
C ALA A 195 21.63 24.50 11.68
N ASN A 196 22.60 25.39 11.41
CA ASN A 196 24.03 25.15 11.64
C ASN A 196 24.47 25.58 13.05
N GLY A 197 23.58 26.12 13.86
CA GLY A 197 23.87 26.67 15.18
C GLY A 197 24.45 28.08 15.16
N THR A 198 24.43 28.77 14.02
CA THR A 198 24.87 30.17 13.93
C THR A 198 23.82 31.06 14.59
N GLN A 199 24.20 31.74 15.67
CA GLN A 199 23.30 32.67 16.36
C GLN A 199 23.05 33.91 15.50
N LEU A 200 21.78 34.21 15.23
CA LEU A 200 21.33 35.35 14.42
C LEU A 200 20.82 36.51 15.27
N TRP A 201 20.27 36.21 16.44
CA TRP A 201 19.69 37.19 17.35
C TRP A 201 19.79 36.69 18.79
N SER A 202 19.94 37.61 19.75
CA SER A 202 19.82 37.31 21.17
C SER A 202 19.37 38.54 21.96
N GLU A 203 18.54 38.31 22.97
CA GLU A 203 18.06 39.32 23.90
C GLU A 203 18.05 38.75 25.33
N SER A 204 18.15 39.61 26.35
CA SER A 204 18.08 39.19 27.75
C SER A 204 17.14 40.11 28.53
N LEU A 205 16.09 39.52 29.10
CA LEU A 205 15.06 40.24 29.84
C LEU A 205 15.17 39.94 31.34
N PRO A 206 15.03 40.94 32.22
CA PRO A 206 15.06 40.72 33.67
C PRO A 206 13.82 39.96 34.14
N LEU A 207 14.02 39.03 35.08
CA LEU A 207 12.94 38.33 35.77
C LEU A 207 12.60 39.06 37.08
N GLN A 208 11.32 39.11 37.42
CA GLN A 208 10.89 39.59 38.73
C GLN A 208 11.27 38.57 39.81
N LYS A 209 11.58 39.06 41.02
CA LYS A 209 11.90 38.19 42.16
C LYS A 209 10.76 37.21 42.42
N SER A 210 11.14 35.98 42.73
CA SER A 210 10.16 34.94 43.05
C SER A 210 9.42 35.29 44.34
N ILE A 211 8.08 35.28 44.30
CA ILE A 211 7.22 35.48 45.48
C ILE A 211 6.73 34.10 45.90
N GLY A 212 7.05 33.67 47.12
CA GLY A 212 6.67 32.33 47.61
C GLY A 212 7.32 31.16 46.87
N GLY A 213 8.45 31.37 46.17
CA GLY A 213 9.15 30.34 45.41
C GLY A 213 8.67 30.17 43.96
N THR A 214 7.71 30.98 43.51
CA THR A 214 7.23 30.99 42.12
C THR A 214 7.67 32.26 41.40
N THR A 215 8.27 32.11 40.22
CA THR A 215 8.68 33.23 39.37
C THR A 215 7.50 33.65 38.46
N PRO A 216 7.10 34.93 38.43
CA PRO A 216 6.06 35.40 37.52
C PRO A 216 6.42 35.16 36.04
N PRO A 217 5.45 34.88 35.15
CA PRO A 217 5.73 34.73 33.72
C PRO A 217 6.16 36.05 33.09
N LEU A 218 7.10 35.97 32.13
CA LEU A 218 7.33 37.01 31.15
C LEU A 218 6.22 36.94 30.10
N LYS A 219 5.54 38.05 29.87
CA LYS A 219 4.44 38.14 28.90
C LYS A 219 4.84 38.89 27.65
N ASP A 220 4.25 38.51 26.53
CA ASP A 220 4.37 39.21 25.24
C ASP A 220 5.84 39.46 24.83
N VAL A 221 6.71 38.48 25.06
CA VAL A 221 8.13 38.57 24.67
C VAL A 221 8.21 38.52 23.14
N ALA A 222 8.64 39.63 22.52
CA ALA A 222 8.84 39.71 21.08
C ALA A 222 10.06 38.87 20.66
N ILE A 223 9.85 37.95 19.73
CA ILE A 223 10.89 37.12 19.13
C ILE A 223 11.12 37.57 17.70
N LYS A 224 12.39 37.82 17.36
CA LYS A 224 12.76 38.18 15.99
C LYS A 224 12.78 36.95 15.09
N VAL A 225 11.74 36.81 14.25
CA VAL A 225 11.72 35.81 13.17
C VAL A 225 12.73 36.21 12.09
N PRO A 226 13.58 35.30 11.61
CA PRO A 226 14.55 35.59 10.56
C PRO A 226 13.92 36.00 9.21
N GLU A 227 14.68 36.78 8.44
CA GLU A 227 14.30 37.28 7.10
C GLU A 227 14.55 36.28 5.96
N ARG A 228 15.10 35.10 6.28
CA ARG A 228 15.48 34.08 5.29
C ARG A 228 14.74 32.78 5.56
N GLU A 229 14.36 32.10 4.48
CA GLU A 229 13.85 30.74 4.55
C GLU A 229 14.81 29.78 5.25
N GLY A 230 14.27 28.90 6.08
CA GLY A 230 15.04 27.90 6.81
C GLY A 230 14.37 27.43 8.09
N VAL A 231 15.04 26.50 8.76
CA VAL A 231 14.62 26.01 10.08
C VAL A 231 15.51 26.63 11.13
N TYR A 232 14.88 27.14 12.19
CA TYR A 232 15.52 27.90 13.24
C TYR A 232 15.17 27.35 14.62
N THR A 233 16.09 27.52 15.55
CA THR A 233 15.91 27.15 16.95
C THR A 233 15.96 28.40 17.82
N LEU A 234 14.89 28.66 18.56
CA LEU A 234 14.85 29.60 19.66
C LEU A 234 15.26 28.88 20.95
N THR A 235 16.40 29.27 21.52
CA THR A 235 16.86 28.83 22.83
C THR A 235 16.45 29.84 23.89
N ILE A 236 15.83 29.35 24.96
CA ILE A 236 15.36 30.12 26.11
C ILE A 236 16.08 29.60 27.34
N GLU A 237 16.86 30.46 28.01
CA GLU A 237 17.68 30.10 29.17
C GLU A 237 17.34 30.99 30.36
N VAL A 238 16.99 30.35 31.47
CA VAL A 238 16.80 31.03 32.76
C VAL A 238 18.15 31.06 33.49
N ILE A 239 18.64 32.27 33.78
CA ILE A 239 19.98 32.50 34.33
C ILE A 239 19.87 32.95 35.79
N ALA A 240 20.70 32.32 36.65
CA ALA A 240 20.88 32.68 38.05
C ALA A 240 22.36 32.93 38.39
N PRO A 241 22.67 33.75 39.41
CA PRO A 241 24.06 34.03 39.80
C PRO A 241 24.76 32.82 40.45
N GLU A 242 26.08 32.70 40.28
CA GLU A 242 26.91 31.75 41.03
C GLU A 242 27.26 32.24 42.44
N ARG A 243 27.24 31.33 43.41
CA ARG A 243 27.42 31.62 44.85
C ARG A 243 28.87 31.99 45.26
N ARG A 244 29.89 31.82 44.40
CA ARG A 244 31.29 31.68 44.86
C ARG A 244 32.24 32.87 44.63
N PHE A 245 31.78 34.04 44.21
CA PHE A 245 32.68 35.18 44.00
C PHE A 245 32.18 36.50 44.60
N THR A 246 33.05 37.15 45.36
CA THR A 246 32.98 38.59 45.65
C THR A 246 33.24 39.40 44.36
N PRO A 247 32.64 40.60 44.21
CA PRO A 247 32.81 41.43 43.02
C PRO A 247 34.31 41.61 42.68
N PRO A 248 34.71 41.58 41.38
CA PRO A 248 33.89 41.84 40.20
C PRO A 248 33.50 40.60 39.35
N PHE A 249 33.87 39.38 39.73
CA PHE A 249 33.69 38.18 38.89
C PHE A 249 32.48 37.34 39.30
N ARG A 250 31.25 37.84 39.14
CA ARG A 250 30.05 36.98 39.28
C ARG A 250 29.87 36.16 38.00
N SER A 251 30.19 34.87 38.07
CA SER A 251 29.83 33.90 37.03
C SER A 251 28.31 33.64 37.05
N GLU A 252 27.77 33.36 35.87
CA GLU A 252 26.35 33.09 35.64
C GLU A 252 26.16 31.61 35.34
N ARG A 253 25.04 31.05 35.79
CA ARG A 253 24.67 29.66 35.52
C ARG A 253 23.25 29.57 34.98
N THR A 254 23.06 28.79 33.91
CA THR A 254 21.75 28.40 33.42
C THR A 254 21.11 27.41 34.40
N VAL A 255 19.93 27.74 34.93
CA VAL A 255 19.17 26.95 35.89
C VAL A 255 17.91 26.31 35.28
N GLY A 256 17.57 26.66 34.05
CA GLY A 256 16.53 26.01 33.25
C GLY A 256 16.73 26.41 31.80
N SER A 257 16.43 25.50 30.87
CA SER A 257 16.61 25.77 29.44
C SER A 257 15.61 25.03 28.60
N ARG A 258 15.16 25.66 27.54
CA ARG A 258 14.29 25.06 26.53
C ARG A 258 14.70 25.48 25.13
N SER A 259 14.57 24.56 24.20
CA SER A 259 14.58 24.87 22.76
C SER A 259 13.15 24.94 22.24
N VAL A 260 12.92 25.76 21.22
CA VAL A 260 11.69 25.79 20.41
C VAL A 260 12.11 25.87 18.95
N GLN A 261 11.77 24.87 18.15
CA GLN A 261 12.11 24.87 16.73
C GLN A 261 10.93 25.33 15.88
N PHE A 262 11.22 26.11 14.85
CA PHE A 262 10.22 26.65 13.92
C PHE A 262 10.79 26.75 12.50
N VAL A 263 9.91 26.88 11.51
CA VAL A 263 10.28 26.99 10.09
C VAL A 263 9.79 28.30 9.50
N VAL A 264 10.63 28.93 8.68
CA VAL A 264 10.30 30.11 7.88
C VAL A 264 10.30 29.70 6.41
N ILE A 265 9.24 30.02 5.67
CA ILE A 265 9.09 29.70 4.24
C ILE A 265 8.88 31.00 3.46
N GLU A 266 9.72 31.24 2.47
CA GLU A 266 9.60 32.37 1.56
C GLU A 266 8.50 32.11 0.51
N GLU A 267 7.75 33.15 0.16
CA GLU A 267 6.77 33.10 -0.94
C GLU A 267 7.42 32.87 -2.31
N ASN A 268 8.66 33.35 -2.46
CA ASN A 268 9.43 33.25 -3.69
C ASN A 268 10.48 32.15 -3.55
N ARG A 269 10.82 31.56 -4.70
CA ARG A 269 11.80 30.47 -4.73
C ARG A 269 13.21 31.00 -4.45
N PRO A 270 14.00 30.33 -3.59
CA PRO A 270 15.42 30.62 -3.47
C PRO A 270 16.17 30.32 -4.80
N PRO A 271 17.32 30.99 -5.06
CA PRO A 271 18.10 30.75 -6.26
C PRO A 271 18.59 29.29 -6.34
N PHE A 272 18.57 28.72 -7.55
CA PHE A 272 19.00 27.34 -7.79
C PHE A 272 20.47 27.12 -7.47
N ASP A 273 20.81 25.90 -7.06
CA ASP A 273 22.20 25.43 -7.07
C ASP A 273 22.66 25.32 -8.53
N SER A 274 23.45 26.29 -8.98
CA SER A 274 24.01 26.37 -10.33
C SER A 274 25.29 25.57 -10.50
N THR A 275 25.61 24.64 -9.59
CA THR A 275 26.74 23.74 -9.76
C THR A 275 26.58 22.91 -11.03
N ALA A 276 27.68 22.71 -11.76
CA ALA A 276 27.65 21.88 -12.97
C ALA A 276 27.59 20.40 -12.57
N ASP A 277 26.84 19.63 -13.35
CA ASP A 277 26.78 18.17 -13.19
C ASP A 277 28.18 17.57 -13.35
N ARG A 278 28.54 16.66 -12.45
CA ARG A 278 29.84 15.98 -12.49
C ARG A 278 29.71 14.53 -12.03
N VAL A 279 30.43 13.63 -12.69
CA VAL A 279 30.56 12.24 -12.26
C VAL A 279 31.43 12.20 -11.00
N VAL A 280 30.89 11.63 -9.92
CA VAL A 280 31.57 11.46 -8.62
C VAL A 280 32.14 10.05 -8.50
N PHE A 281 31.40 9.05 -8.99
CA PHE A 281 31.81 7.65 -8.91
C PHE A 281 31.28 6.85 -10.10
N GLU A 282 32.06 5.86 -10.56
CA GLU A 282 31.69 4.96 -11.64
C GLU A 282 32.32 3.58 -11.45
N ILE A 283 31.52 2.53 -11.69
CA ILE A 283 31.98 1.15 -11.63
C ILE A 283 31.21 0.24 -12.60
N ASN A 284 31.86 -0.81 -13.09
CA ASN A 284 31.24 -1.85 -13.88
C ASN A 284 31.32 -3.20 -13.14
N PRO A 285 30.20 -3.70 -12.56
CA PRO A 285 30.15 -4.97 -11.84
C PRO A 285 30.51 -6.20 -12.67
N ALA A 286 30.49 -6.10 -14.00
CA ALA A 286 30.89 -7.18 -14.90
C ALA A 286 32.42 -7.34 -15.02
N GLU A 287 33.20 -6.33 -14.62
CA GLU A 287 34.67 -6.43 -14.66
C GLU A 287 35.21 -7.28 -13.50
N ASP A 288 36.12 -8.21 -13.80
CA ASP A 288 36.83 -8.96 -12.77
C ASP A 288 37.53 -8.03 -11.78
N ARG A 289 37.43 -8.35 -10.49
CA ARG A 289 38.14 -7.65 -9.40
C ARG A 289 37.85 -6.15 -9.33
N TRP A 290 36.67 -5.71 -9.74
CA TRP A 290 36.23 -4.32 -9.57
C TRP A 290 36.36 -3.84 -8.12
N TRP A 291 36.19 -4.75 -7.14
CA TRP A 291 36.29 -4.47 -5.71
C TRP A 291 37.73 -4.16 -5.25
N ASP A 292 38.77 -4.67 -5.93
CA ASP A 292 40.16 -4.40 -5.57
C ASP A 292 40.50 -2.92 -5.79
N ARG A 293 40.02 -2.32 -6.89
CA ARG A 293 40.22 -0.89 -7.21
C ARG A 293 39.59 0.03 -6.16
N LEU A 294 38.54 -0.48 -5.57
CA LEU A 294 37.68 0.19 -4.62
C LEU A 294 38.33 0.26 -3.21
N THR A 295 39.05 -0.81 -2.81
CA THR A 295 39.87 -0.81 -1.57
C THR A 295 40.98 0.25 -1.54
N LEU A 296 41.33 0.83 -2.70
CA LEU A 296 42.33 1.88 -2.83
C LEU A 296 41.77 3.29 -2.54
N LEU A 297 40.45 3.45 -2.42
CA LEU A 297 39.83 4.75 -2.14
C LEU A 297 39.97 5.12 -0.66
N PRO A 298 40.35 6.36 -0.30
CA PRO A 298 40.49 6.78 1.10
C PRO A 298 39.21 6.58 1.93
N GLN A 299 38.05 6.77 1.30
CA GLN A 299 36.74 6.60 1.91
C GLN A 299 36.45 5.13 2.31
N TRP A 300 37.15 4.16 1.71
CA TRP A 300 37.01 2.72 1.99
C TRP A 300 37.57 2.33 3.36
N SER A 301 38.60 3.03 3.85
CA SER A 301 39.22 2.77 5.15
C SER A 301 38.31 3.08 6.35
N ILE A 302 37.11 3.64 6.10
CA ILE A 302 36.21 4.19 7.12
C ILE A 302 35.02 3.26 7.43
N LEU A 303 34.63 2.35 6.53
CA LEU A 303 33.53 1.41 6.79
C LEU A 303 34.03 0.23 7.66
N PRO A 304 33.60 0.10 8.92
CA PRO A 304 33.99 -1.01 9.77
C PRO A 304 33.47 -2.34 9.20
N GLY A 305 34.25 -3.42 9.27
CA GLY A 305 33.72 -4.77 9.03
C GLY A 305 33.65 -5.27 7.57
N LEU A 306 33.91 -4.43 6.56
CA LEU A 306 34.09 -4.92 5.18
C LEU A 306 35.41 -5.71 5.08
N ARG A 307 35.30 -7.04 4.87
CA ARG A 307 36.44 -7.97 4.75
C ARG A 307 37.16 -7.79 3.41
N HIS A 308 38.45 -8.16 3.37
CA HIS A 308 39.23 -8.26 2.13
C HIS A 308 38.83 -9.45 1.22
N ASP A 309 37.71 -10.13 1.52
CA ASP A 309 37.36 -11.46 0.98
C ASP A 309 36.38 -11.42 -0.22
N GLY A 310 36.13 -10.26 -0.82
CA GLY A 310 35.25 -10.08 -1.98
C GLY A 310 34.02 -9.20 -1.73
N PRO A 311 33.10 -9.07 -2.71
CA PRO A 311 31.94 -8.20 -2.60
C PRO A 311 30.91 -8.72 -1.59
N LEU A 312 30.32 -7.81 -0.80
CA LEU A 312 29.28 -8.13 0.17
C LEU A 312 28.03 -8.68 -0.54
N SER A 313 27.75 -9.97 -0.37
CA SER A 313 26.69 -10.70 -1.08
C SER A 313 26.29 -11.97 -0.32
N ASN A 314 25.08 -12.50 -0.56
CA ASN A 314 24.70 -13.83 -0.08
C ASN A 314 25.01 -14.95 -1.09
N ARG A 315 25.17 -14.61 -2.37
CA ARG A 315 25.40 -15.53 -3.48
C ARG A 315 26.31 -14.85 -4.50
N SER A 316 27.21 -15.62 -5.11
CA SER A 316 28.12 -15.10 -6.14
C SER A 316 27.38 -14.71 -7.41
N SER A 317 27.66 -13.50 -7.90
CA SER A 317 27.30 -13.07 -9.25
C SER A 317 28.17 -13.77 -10.30
N ARG A 318 27.66 -13.93 -11.51
CA ARG A 318 28.41 -14.47 -12.65
C ARG A 318 28.37 -13.51 -13.84
N GLU A 319 29.40 -13.57 -14.68
CA GLU A 319 29.37 -12.85 -15.95
C GLU A 319 28.33 -13.50 -16.89
N LEU A 320 27.54 -12.66 -17.55
CA LEU A 320 26.57 -13.05 -18.57
C LEU A 320 26.76 -12.18 -19.81
N PHE A 321 26.96 -12.82 -20.96
CA PHE A 321 26.99 -12.13 -22.24
C PHE A 321 25.59 -12.04 -22.83
N HIS A 322 25.16 -10.82 -23.15
CA HIS A 322 23.92 -10.57 -23.88
C HIS A 322 24.20 -9.56 -25.00
N GLY A 323 23.95 -9.97 -26.24
CA GLY A 323 24.48 -9.28 -27.42
C GLY A 323 26.02 -9.34 -27.44
N ALA A 324 26.66 -8.18 -27.61
CA ALA A 324 28.12 -8.03 -27.62
C ALA A 324 28.69 -7.51 -26.28
N ARG A 325 27.87 -7.43 -25.22
CA ARG A 325 28.22 -6.80 -23.94
C ARG A 325 28.22 -7.83 -22.80
N ALA A 326 29.19 -7.71 -21.91
CA ALA A 326 29.25 -8.43 -20.64
C ALA A 326 28.44 -7.71 -19.56
N TRP A 327 27.73 -8.49 -18.76
CA TRP A 327 26.86 -8.05 -17.67
C TRP A 327 27.11 -8.87 -16.41
N SER A 328 26.75 -8.32 -15.25
CA SER A 328 26.73 -9.08 -13.99
C SER A 328 25.35 -9.66 -13.74
N ALA A 329 25.26 -10.99 -13.67
CA ALA A 329 24.03 -11.72 -13.39
C ALA A 329 24.00 -12.19 -11.93
N LEU A 330 22.92 -11.82 -11.23
CA LEU A 330 22.63 -12.14 -9.84
C LEU A 330 21.61 -13.29 -9.80
N PRO A 331 21.92 -14.41 -9.12
CA PRO A 331 21.05 -15.58 -9.11
C PRO A 331 19.72 -15.32 -8.37
N VAL A 332 18.74 -16.21 -8.56
CA VAL A 332 17.45 -16.18 -7.83
C VAL A 332 17.70 -16.13 -6.31
N GLY A 333 17.02 -15.20 -5.64
CA GLY A 333 17.19 -14.94 -4.20
C GLY A 333 18.56 -14.35 -3.80
N GLY A 334 19.37 -13.96 -4.79
CA GLY A 334 20.65 -13.30 -4.58
C GLY A 334 20.48 -11.81 -4.28
N TRP A 335 21.36 -11.27 -3.45
CA TRP A 335 21.57 -9.84 -3.26
C TRP A 335 23.07 -9.52 -3.24
N GLN A 336 23.43 -8.32 -3.67
CA GLN A 336 24.79 -7.81 -3.67
C GLN A 336 24.81 -6.32 -3.33
N ALA A 337 25.75 -5.91 -2.47
CA ALA A 337 25.89 -4.54 -2.03
C ALA A 337 27.15 -3.87 -2.61
N PHE A 338 27.00 -2.62 -3.02
CA PHE A 338 28.03 -1.80 -3.64
C PHE A 338 28.16 -0.48 -2.85
N PRO A 339 29.33 -0.13 -2.31
CA PRO A 339 29.52 1.18 -1.70
C PRO A 339 29.53 2.27 -2.77
N LEU A 340 28.89 3.38 -2.45
CA LEU A 340 28.74 4.57 -3.29
C LEU A 340 29.51 5.72 -2.64
N PRO A 341 30.83 5.86 -2.88
CA PRO A 341 31.59 6.98 -2.35
C PRO A 341 31.05 8.30 -2.91
N VAL A 342 30.78 9.25 -2.02
CA VAL A 342 30.32 10.60 -2.37
C VAL A 342 31.23 11.66 -1.73
N GLU A 343 31.36 12.80 -2.39
CA GLU A 343 32.13 13.93 -1.86
C GLU A 343 31.31 14.75 -0.86
N ASP A 344 30.03 14.97 -1.17
CA ASP A 344 29.17 15.95 -0.51
C ASP A 344 27.92 15.29 0.07
N VAL A 345 27.77 15.36 1.39
CA VAL A 345 26.62 14.82 2.13
C VAL A 345 25.46 15.82 2.07
N GLY A 346 24.22 15.33 1.96
CA GLY A 346 23.00 16.14 1.98
C GLY A 346 22.70 16.92 0.70
N THR A 347 23.55 16.81 -0.33
CA THR A 347 23.34 17.41 -1.67
C THR A 347 22.79 16.39 -2.65
N ARG A 348 22.06 16.84 -3.69
CA ARG A 348 21.44 15.94 -4.67
C ARG A 348 22.48 15.19 -5.49
N HIS A 349 22.33 13.88 -5.54
CA HIS A 349 23.04 12.98 -6.44
C HIS A 349 22.04 12.20 -7.28
N GLU A 350 22.48 11.72 -8.44
CA GLU A 350 21.74 10.78 -9.28
C GLU A 350 22.55 9.50 -9.43
N LEU A 351 21.92 8.37 -9.09
CA LEU A 351 22.47 7.03 -9.23
C LEU A 351 21.92 6.42 -10.53
N THR A 352 22.78 6.25 -11.53
CA THR A 352 22.45 5.58 -12.79
C THR A 352 22.90 4.13 -12.76
N ILE A 353 21.98 3.20 -13.02
CA ILE A 353 22.26 1.76 -13.16
C ILE A 353 21.84 1.31 -14.56
N GLU A 354 22.76 0.70 -15.31
CA GLU A 354 22.47 0.13 -16.62
C GLU A 354 21.97 -1.30 -16.53
N TYR A 355 21.06 -1.70 -17.41
CA TYR A 355 20.55 -3.06 -17.51
C TYR A 355 20.08 -3.37 -18.94
N PRO A 356 19.98 -4.65 -19.34
CA PRO A 356 19.40 -5.03 -20.63
C PRO A 356 17.88 -4.87 -20.60
N GLY A 357 17.34 -3.97 -21.44
CA GLY A 357 15.90 -3.68 -21.52
C GLY A 357 15.07 -4.74 -22.25
N ASP A 358 15.72 -5.79 -22.74
CA ASP A 358 15.14 -6.87 -23.54
C ASP A 358 15.32 -8.27 -22.90
N LEU A 359 15.81 -8.33 -21.66
CA LEU A 359 15.81 -9.54 -20.86
C LEU A 359 14.79 -9.44 -19.74
N PRO A 360 13.87 -10.41 -19.59
CA PRO A 360 12.91 -10.38 -18.50
C PRO A 360 13.64 -10.47 -17.16
N GLN A 361 13.31 -9.56 -16.23
CA GLN A 361 13.92 -9.51 -14.91
C GLN A 361 13.13 -8.58 -13.98
N THR A 362 13.30 -8.78 -12.67
CA THR A 362 12.70 -7.94 -11.64
C THR A 362 13.72 -7.72 -10.55
N THR A 363 14.17 -6.47 -10.40
CA THR A 363 15.33 -6.13 -9.57
C THR A 363 15.01 -4.90 -8.74
N SER A 364 15.30 -4.95 -7.44
CA SER A 364 15.25 -3.76 -6.60
C SER A 364 16.64 -3.19 -6.33
N PHE A 365 16.65 -1.88 -6.10
CA PHE A 365 17.80 -1.05 -5.82
C PHE A 365 17.48 -0.22 -4.59
N SER A 366 18.22 -0.45 -3.51
CA SER A 366 17.99 0.20 -2.22
C SER A 366 19.24 0.96 -1.80
N ILE A 367 19.09 2.20 -1.34
CA ILE A 367 20.20 2.97 -0.76
C ILE A 367 20.15 2.82 0.75
N VAL A 368 21.13 2.10 1.29
CA VAL A 368 21.23 1.71 2.70
C VAL A 368 22.27 2.55 3.42
N GLU A 369 21.85 3.24 4.47
CA GLU A 369 22.70 4.15 5.24
C GLU A 369 22.36 4.14 6.74
N PRO A 370 23.36 4.18 7.64
CA PRO A 370 23.07 4.35 9.04
C PRO A 370 22.53 5.76 9.31
N ASN A 371 21.50 5.86 10.14
CA ASN A 371 21.00 7.11 10.66
C ASN A 371 22.01 7.81 11.59
N ALA A 372 21.66 8.98 12.13
CA ALA A 372 22.55 9.74 13.01
C ALA A 372 22.93 9.01 14.34
N ALA A 373 22.24 7.92 14.71
CA ALA A 373 22.60 7.03 15.82
C ALA A 373 23.48 5.84 15.38
N GLY A 374 23.88 5.77 14.11
CA GLY A 374 24.68 4.69 13.55
C GLY A 374 23.89 3.40 13.30
N LYS A 375 22.56 3.48 13.18
CA LYS A 375 21.66 2.32 12.98
C LYS A 375 21.02 2.35 11.60
N VAL A 376 20.90 1.20 10.96
CA VAL A 376 20.10 1.00 9.75
C VAL A 376 18.71 0.54 10.18
N LEU A 377 17.71 1.35 9.84
CA LEU A 377 16.31 1.12 10.18
C LEU A 377 15.57 0.46 9.01
N PRO A 378 14.42 -0.19 9.25
CA PRO A 378 13.55 -0.65 8.18
C PRO A 378 12.99 0.52 7.39
N ILE A 379 12.75 0.32 6.09
CA ILE A 379 12.24 1.31 5.13
C ILE A 379 13.27 2.43 4.89
N GLU A 380 13.92 2.36 3.74
CA GLU A 380 14.85 3.37 3.26
C GLU A 380 14.45 3.81 1.85
N LEU A 381 15.37 4.41 1.10
CA LEU A 381 15.14 4.73 -0.30
C LEU A 381 15.20 3.46 -1.14
N ASP A 382 14.03 2.89 -1.39
CA ASP A 382 13.83 1.70 -2.22
C ASP A 382 13.27 2.06 -3.59
N SER A 383 13.84 1.46 -4.64
CA SER A 383 13.37 1.58 -6.02
C SER A 383 13.51 0.23 -6.73
N GLY A 384 12.99 0.10 -7.95
CA GLY A 384 13.24 -1.09 -8.76
C GLY A 384 12.71 -1.03 -10.17
N ILE A 385 13.10 -2.02 -10.94
CA ILE A 385 12.70 -2.21 -12.33
C ILE A 385 12.02 -3.56 -12.52
N ASN A 386 11.03 -3.58 -13.40
CA ASN A 386 10.46 -4.78 -13.97
C ASN A 386 10.57 -4.71 -15.50
N VAL A 387 11.25 -5.69 -16.09
CA VAL A 387 11.20 -5.98 -17.52
C VAL A 387 10.36 -7.24 -17.66
N SER A 388 9.12 -7.10 -18.13
CA SER A 388 8.22 -8.25 -18.28
C SER A 388 8.61 -9.10 -19.49
N ARG A 389 8.10 -10.34 -19.58
CA ARG A 389 8.31 -11.21 -20.74
C ARG A 389 7.77 -10.58 -22.03
N GLU A 390 6.63 -9.90 -21.93
CA GLU A 390 6.00 -9.16 -23.02
C GLU A 390 6.85 -7.96 -23.45
N SER A 391 7.45 -7.27 -22.47
CA SER A 391 8.33 -6.13 -22.70
C SER A 391 9.61 -6.53 -23.44
N ALA A 392 10.18 -7.67 -23.05
CA ALA A 392 11.42 -8.23 -23.56
C ALA A 392 11.28 -8.93 -24.93
N GLY A 393 10.26 -9.77 -25.09
CA GLY A 393 10.10 -10.69 -26.22
C GLY A 393 8.90 -10.42 -27.13
N GLY A 394 8.31 -9.21 -27.07
CA GLY A 394 7.06 -8.86 -27.74
C GLY A 394 6.97 -9.26 -29.23
N ILE A 395 5.74 -9.25 -29.77
CA ILE A 395 5.37 -9.71 -31.12
C ILE A 395 6.25 -9.15 -32.27
N ALA A 396 6.97 -8.04 -32.04
CA ALA A 396 8.03 -7.55 -32.92
C ALA A 396 9.37 -7.63 -32.20
N ALA A 397 10.30 -8.45 -32.75
CA ALA A 397 11.65 -8.62 -32.19
C ALA A 397 12.40 -7.29 -32.11
N ARG A 398 13.02 -7.01 -30.96
CA ARG A 398 13.80 -5.80 -30.72
C ARG A 398 15.28 -6.15 -30.64
N PRO A 399 16.18 -5.28 -31.14
CA PRO A 399 17.59 -5.43 -30.87
C PRO A 399 17.86 -5.23 -29.37
N PRO A 400 18.90 -5.88 -28.81
CA PRO A 400 19.31 -5.63 -27.44
C PRO A 400 19.59 -4.14 -27.20
N GLN A 401 18.96 -3.57 -26.17
CA GLN A 401 19.12 -2.16 -25.81
C GLN A 401 19.53 -2.03 -24.35
N VAL A 402 20.55 -1.20 -24.12
CA VAL A 402 20.96 -0.77 -22.77
C VAL A 402 19.92 0.24 -22.29
N SER A 403 19.23 -0.12 -21.22
CA SER A 403 18.32 0.78 -20.51
C SER A 403 18.99 1.30 -19.24
N LYS A 404 18.48 2.42 -18.72
CA LYS A 404 19.02 3.10 -17.55
C LYS A 404 17.93 3.30 -16.50
N HIS A 405 18.31 3.11 -15.25
CA HIS A 405 17.50 3.44 -14.09
C HIS A 405 18.21 4.54 -13.30
N VAL A 406 17.57 5.69 -13.10
CA VAL A 406 18.22 6.91 -12.58
C VAL A 406 17.56 7.37 -11.28
N ILE A 407 18.11 6.99 -10.13
CA ILE A 407 17.51 7.27 -8.82
C ILE A 407 18.08 8.58 -8.26
N PRO A 408 17.26 9.61 -8.00
CA PRO A 408 17.70 10.78 -7.24
C PRO A 408 17.81 10.44 -5.75
N PHE A 409 18.91 10.83 -5.11
CA PHE A 409 19.10 10.62 -3.68
C PHE A 409 19.95 11.72 -3.03
N TRP A 410 19.85 11.84 -1.72
CA TRP A 410 20.63 12.78 -0.92
C TRP A 410 21.36 12.00 0.17
N PRO A 411 22.65 11.69 -0.02
CA PRO A 411 23.38 10.81 0.88
C PRO A 411 23.47 11.42 2.28
N ASN A 412 23.20 10.60 3.30
CA ASN A 412 23.36 10.97 4.72
C ASN A 412 24.78 10.70 5.23
N THR A 413 25.52 9.83 4.53
CA THR A 413 26.90 9.46 4.83
C THR A 413 27.80 9.68 3.62
N LYS A 414 29.12 9.61 3.81
CA LYS A 414 30.08 9.73 2.71
C LYS A 414 30.17 8.47 1.84
N SER A 415 29.57 7.35 2.26
CA SER A 415 29.64 6.10 1.53
C SER A 415 28.39 5.24 1.77
N PRO A 416 27.22 5.66 1.25
CA PRO A 416 26.03 4.82 1.18
C PRO A 416 26.30 3.44 0.57
N LEU A 417 25.46 2.45 0.86
CA LEU A 417 25.48 1.17 0.16
C LEU A 417 24.30 1.11 -0.81
N LEU A 418 24.57 0.88 -2.09
CA LEU A 418 23.58 0.38 -3.03
C LEU A 418 23.41 -1.12 -2.83
N LEU A 419 22.26 -1.55 -2.35
CA LEU A 419 21.86 -2.95 -2.26
C LEU A 419 21.01 -3.33 -3.49
N VAL A 420 21.56 -4.20 -4.33
CA VAL A 420 20.86 -4.77 -5.49
C VAL A 420 20.30 -6.12 -5.11
N THR A 421 18.99 -6.31 -5.26
CA THR A 421 18.32 -7.58 -4.89
C THR A 421 17.53 -8.14 -6.06
N ASN A 422 17.72 -9.44 -6.34
CA ASN A 422 16.92 -10.15 -7.33
C ASN A 422 15.56 -10.51 -6.70
N LEU A 423 14.50 -9.86 -7.17
CA LEU A 423 13.13 -10.11 -6.73
C LEU A 423 12.43 -11.17 -7.60
N ASN A 424 13.04 -11.58 -8.72
CA ASN A 424 12.49 -12.61 -9.58
C ASN A 424 12.70 -14.01 -8.96
N LYS A 425 11.64 -14.83 -8.96
CA LYS A 425 11.65 -16.18 -8.37
C LYS A 425 12.18 -17.26 -9.30
N GLU A 426 12.24 -17.00 -10.61
CA GLU A 426 12.56 -18.00 -11.63
C GLU A 426 13.83 -17.67 -12.41
N GLN A 427 14.16 -16.39 -12.54
CA GLN A 427 15.21 -15.89 -13.43
C GLN A 427 16.25 -15.06 -12.69
N GLU A 428 17.43 -14.95 -13.29
CA GLU A 428 18.50 -14.10 -12.79
C GLU A 428 18.21 -12.63 -13.09
N SER A 429 18.66 -11.73 -12.21
CA SER A 429 18.66 -10.28 -12.47
C SER A 429 20.00 -9.86 -13.06
N VAL A 430 20.01 -8.94 -14.01
CA VAL A 430 21.20 -8.58 -14.79
C VAL A 430 21.43 -7.08 -14.75
N ILE A 431 22.61 -6.68 -14.26
CA ILE A 431 23.02 -5.27 -14.17
C ILE A 431 24.36 -5.01 -14.86
N GLY A 432 24.54 -3.78 -15.32
CA GLY A 432 25.74 -3.26 -15.95
C GLY A 432 26.35 -2.14 -15.12
N GLN A 433 26.84 -1.10 -15.81
CA GLN A 433 27.52 0.02 -15.18
C GLN A 433 26.65 0.72 -14.12
N ILE A 434 27.30 1.07 -13.00
CA ILE A 434 26.75 1.89 -11.92
C ILE A 434 27.53 3.20 -11.91
N ARG A 435 26.83 4.33 -11.95
CA ARG A 435 27.41 5.67 -11.95
C ARG A 435 26.69 6.56 -10.94
N VAL A 436 27.44 7.35 -10.18
CA VAL A 436 26.92 8.40 -9.30
C VAL A 436 27.37 9.75 -9.82
N GLU A 437 26.41 10.64 -10.04
CA GLU A 437 26.64 12.00 -10.51
C GLU A 437 26.16 12.99 -9.44
N ARG A 438 26.96 14.00 -9.12
CA ARG A 438 26.48 15.19 -8.40
C ARG A 438 25.80 16.06 -9.43
N VAL A 439 24.53 16.39 -9.19
CA VAL A 439 23.71 17.12 -10.14
C VAL A 439 23.30 18.46 -9.53
N GLY A 440 23.61 19.55 -10.22
CA GLY A 440 23.10 20.87 -9.87
C GLY A 440 21.72 21.09 -10.51
N MET A 441 20.90 21.92 -9.90
CA MET A 441 19.56 22.20 -10.42
C MET A 441 19.64 23.21 -11.57
N SER A 442 20.04 22.78 -12.77
CA SER A 442 20.17 23.68 -13.94
C SER A 442 19.00 23.63 -14.95
N ALA A 443 18.05 22.69 -14.86
CA ALA A 443 17.07 22.47 -15.93
C ALA A 443 15.78 23.29 -15.77
N PRO A 444 15.21 23.87 -16.87
CA PRO A 444 13.95 24.58 -16.82
C PRO A 444 12.82 23.63 -16.39
N SER A 445 12.15 23.95 -15.29
CA SER A 445 10.91 23.27 -14.92
C SER A 445 9.90 23.37 -16.05
N LEU A 446 9.13 22.31 -16.30
CA LEU A 446 7.98 22.40 -17.20
C LEU A 446 7.07 23.54 -16.70
N PRO A 447 6.67 24.49 -17.57
CA PRO A 447 5.85 25.62 -17.15
C PRO A 447 4.53 25.11 -16.55
N ALA A 448 4.10 25.70 -15.44
CA ALA A 448 2.84 25.34 -14.81
C ALA A 448 1.67 25.62 -15.77
N ASN A 449 0.90 24.59 -16.15
CA ASN A 449 -0.35 24.78 -16.89
C ASN A 449 -1.54 24.56 -15.96
N ARG A 450 -2.09 25.66 -15.42
CA ARG A 450 -3.22 25.59 -14.50
C ARG A 450 -4.53 25.15 -15.18
N SER A 451 -4.65 25.30 -16.50
CA SER A 451 -5.89 25.08 -17.27
C SER A 451 -6.02 23.71 -17.94
N GLY A 452 -4.94 22.92 -17.94
CA GLY A 452 -4.91 21.60 -18.54
C GLY A 452 -5.21 20.47 -17.56
N ARG A 453 -5.07 19.24 -18.04
CA ARG A 453 -5.26 18.02 -17.25
C ARG A 453 -4.23 17.90 -16.13
N LYS A 454 -4.55 17.11 -15.10
CA LYS A 454 -3.77 17.02 -13.86
C LYS A 454 -3.08 15.67 -13.71
N LEU A 455 -1.75 15.70 -13.57
CA LEU A 455 -0.97 14.55 -13.12
C LEU A 455 -0.61 14.73 -11.63
N ILE A 456 -1.11 13.85 -10.77
CA ILE A 456 -1.00 13.97 -9.31
C ILE A 456 -0.17 12.79 -8.78
N ALA A 457 0.88 13.07 -8.02
CA ALA A 457 1.59 12.05 -7.24
C ALA A 457 0.71 11.57 -6.09
N ASN A 458 0.64 10.28 -5.79
CA ASN A 458 -0.21 9.75 -4.71
C ASN A 458 0.61 8.99 -3.66
N PHE A 459 0.59 9.48 -2.43
CA PHE A 459 1.20 8.84 -1.26
C PHE A 459 0.12 8.32 -0.32
N ASP A 460 -0.05 7.00 -0.29
CA ASP A 460 -1.01 6.31 0.59
C ASP A 460 -0.52 6.26 2.04
N ARG A 461 0.77 6.53 2.27
CA ARG A 461 1.41 6.69 3.59
C ARG A 461 2.25 7.95 3.59
N PRO A 462 2.44 8.62 4.75
CA PRO A 462 3.23 9.85 4.83
C PRO A 462 4.76 9.60 4.78
N LEU A 463 5.22 8.70 3.91
CA LEU A 463 6.61 8.23 3.81
C LEU A 463 7.44 9.04 2.80
N PHE A 464 7.13 10.33 2.64
CA PHE A 464 7.89 11.21 1.74
C PHE A 464 9.29 11.54 2.30
N LEU A 465 9.52 11.34 3.61
CA LEU A 465 10.83 11.52 4.22
C LEU A 465 11.81 10.46 3.72
N GLU A 466 11.40 9.20 3.79
CA GLU A 466 12.16 8.03 3.34
C GLU A 466 12.37 8.08 1.82
N ASN A 467 11.31 8.38 1.06
CA ASN A 467 11.34 8.48 -0.40
C ASN A 467 12.36 9.53 -0.91
N PHE A 468 12.66 10.57 -0.11
CA PHE A 468 13.59 11.65 -0.48
C PHE A 468 14.77 11.81 0.50
N SER A 469 15.17 10.72 1.16
CA SER A 469 16.37 10.60 2.01
C SER A 469 16.50 11.69 3.09
N ALA A 470 15.39 12.14 3.68
CA ALA A 470 15.41 13.19 4.70
C ALA A 470 16.15 12.73 5.96
N SER A 471 17.08 13.56 6.45
CA SER A 471 17.92 13.19 7.60
C SER A 471 17.15 13.31 8.93
N GLU A 472 17.15 12.25 9.76
CA GLU A 472 16.72 12.32 11.17
C GLU A 472 17.74 13.08 12.05
N ARG A 473 17.35 13.48 13.27
CA ARG A 473 18.23 14.18 14.22
C ARG A 473 18.42 13.39 15.52
N LEU A 474 19.66 13.39 16.02
CA LEU A 474 20.02 12.73 17.27
C LEU A 474 19.41 13.46 18.47
N ASN A 475 18.76 12.71 19.35
CA ASN A 475 18.31 13.19 20.64
C ASN A 475 19.49 13.20 21.63
N PRO A 476 19.86 14.35 22.22
CA PRO A 476 21.06 14.48 23.05
C PRO A 476 21.19 13.45 24.19
N ASP A 477 20.06 13.08 24.82
CA ASP A 477 20.09 12.27 26.05
C ASP A 477 19.86 10.76 25.84
N SER A 478 19.25 10.35 24.72
CA SER A 478 18.83 8.95 24.53
C SER A 478 19.60 8.17 23.45
N ALA A 479 20.49 8.84 22.72
CA ALA A 479 21.19 8.28 21.56
C ALA A 479 20.25 7.64 20.50
N ARG A 480 18.98 8.09 20.47
CA ARG A 480 17.98 7.76 19.45
C ARG A 480 17.84 8.91 18.48
N THR A 481 17.25 8.66 17.33
CA THR A 481 16.97 9.67 16.31
C THR A 481 15.47 9.84 16.12
N PHE A 482 15.06 11.07 15.81
CA PHE A 482 13.66 11.44 15.56
C PHE A 482 13.58 12.51 14.47
N GLU A 483 12.39 12.71 13.92
CA GLU A 483 12.08 13.74 12.94
C GLU A 483 11.79 15.09 13.63
N ASP A 484 12.52 16.11 13.23
CA ASP A 484 12.31 17.49 13.66
C ASP A 484 11.86 18.36 12.46
N TRP A 485 11.68 19.68 12.66
CA TRP A 485 11.27 20.56 11.56
C TRP A 485 12.26 20.56 10.39
N ALA A 486 13.57 20.35 10.66
CA ALA A 486 14.56 20.28 9.60
C ALA A 486 14.36 19.03 8.75
N THR A 487 14.08 17.87 9.37
CA THR A 487 13.74 16.64 8.65
C THR A 487 12.52 16.84 7.73
N PHE A 488 11.42 17.37 8.25
CA PHE A 488 10.20 17.58 7.46
C PHE A 488 10.38 18.60 6.34
N TYR A 489 11.03 19.72 6.63
CA TYR A 489 11.31 20.76 5.65
C TYR A 489 12.21 20.26 4.52
N GLU A 490 13.25 19.49 4.86
CA GLU A 490 14.17 18.87 3.91
C GLU A 490 13.45 17.89 2.97
N GLY A 491 12.66 16.95 3.51
CA GLY A 491 11.87 16.00 2.72
C GLY A 491 10.80 16.70 1.86
N GLY A 492 10.08 17.66 2.43
CA GLY A 492 9.01 18.39 1.72
C GLY A 492 9.55 19.22 0.55
N ARG A 493 10.67 19.91 0.75
CA ARG A 493 11.34 20.67 -0.31
C ARG A 493 11.80 19.75 -1.44
N ARG A 494 12.48 18.64 -1.12
CA ARG A 494 12.97 17.67 -2.12
C ARG A 494 11.84 17.02 -2.91
N MET A 495 10.74 16.66 -2.24
CA MET A 495 9.54 16.14 -2.89
C MET A 495 8.99 17.15 -3.90
N VAL A 496 8.75 18.39 -3.47
CA VAL A 496 8.18 19.43 -4.34
C VAL A 496 9.10 19.75 -5.53
N GLU A 497 10.42 19.79 -5.31
CA GLU A 497 11.43 19.94 -6.36
C GLU A 497 11.35 18.78 -7.38
N HIS A 498 11.27 17.53 -6.91
CA HIS A 498 11.13 16.35 -7.74
C HIS A 498 9.84 16.39 -8.58
N LEU A 499 8.70 16.68 -7.96
CA LEU A 499 7.39 16.75 -8.61
C LEU A 499 7.40 17.77 -9.77
N ARG A 500 7.91 18.98 -9.52
CA ARG A 500 8.05 20.02 -10.56
C ARG A 500 8.97 19.58 -11.70
N HIS A 501 10.09 18.94 -11.38
CA HIS A 501 11.07 18.52 -12.38
C HIS A 501 10.52 17.44 -13.33
N ASN A 502 9.70 16.52 -12.80
CA ASN A 502 9.13 15.40 -13.56
C ASN A 502 7.75 15.69 -14.15
N GLY A 503 7.23 16.90 -13.94
CA GLY A 503 6.03 17.38 -14.60
C GLY A 503 4.73 17.00 -13.92
N TYR A 504 4.74 16.73 -12.61
CA TYR A 504 3.51 16.62 -11.82
C TYR A 504 2.87 18.01 -11.64
N ASP A 505 1.54 18.04 -11.54
CA ASP A 505 0.75 19.23 -11.20
C ASP A 505 0.41 19.31 -9.71
N GLY A 506 0.62 18.22 -8.96
CA GLY A 506 0.27 18.16 -7.56
C GLY A 506 0.59 16.84 -6.90
N VAL A 507 0.20 16.74 -5.63
CA VAL A 507 0.35 15.56 -4.79
C VAL A 507 -0.91 15.35 -3.96
N SER A 508 -1.35 14.10 -3.87
CA SER A 508 -2.27 13.59 -2.86
C SER A 508 -1.45 12.91 -1.78
N LEU A 509 -1.57 13.34 -0.53
CA LEU A 509 -0.76 12.86 0.58
C LEU A 509 -1.66 12.43 1.73
N THR A 510 -1.59 11.16 2.11
CA THR A 510 -2.27 10.65 3.31
C THR A 510 -1.74 11.37 4.54
N CYS A 511 -2.59 12.22 5.09
CA CYS A 511 -2.28 13.06 6.24
C CYS A 511 -2.84 12.49 7.55
N SER A 512 -3.74 11.50 7.49
CA SER A 512 -4.34 10.82 8.65
C SER A 512 -4.60 9.34 8.34
N ALA A 513 -3.80 8.46 8.94
CA ALA A 513 -3.91 7.00 8.83
C ALA A 513 -3.16 6.30 9.98
N GLU A 514 -3.50 5.03 10.24
CA GLU A 514 -2.78 4.15 11.17
C GLU A 514 -2.60 4.73 12.59
N GLY A 515 -3.64 5.38 13.11
CA GLY A 515 -3.64 6.00 14.44
C GLY A 515 -2.97 7.37 14.53
N SER A 516 -2.38 7.87 13.45
CA SER A 516 -1.55 9.08 13.46
C SER A 516 -2.00 10.11 12.41
N SER A 517 -1.42 11.31 12.49
CA SER A 517 -1.72 12.44 11.59
C SER A 517 -0.53 13.38 11.46
N LEU A 518 -0.39 14.02 10.29
CA LEU A 518 0.61 15.05 9.97
C LEU A 518 0.25 16.45 10.53
N TYR A 519 -0.90 16.55 11.18
CA TYR A 519 -1.34 17.75 11.88
C TYR A 519 -2.15 17.35 13.12
N TRP A 520 -2.36 18.30 14.03
CA TRP A 520 -3.15 18.05 15.24
C TRP A 520 -4.64 18.32 15.02
N ASP A 521 -5.48 17.38 15.49
CA ASP A 521 -6.94 17.50 15.60
C ASP A 521 -7.41 16.86 16.92
N ASP A 522 -8.34 17.54 17.60
CA ASP A 522 -8.84 17.14 18.93
C ASP A 522 -9.81 15.95 18.89
N LEU A 523 -10.33 15.54 17.72
CA LEU A 523 -11.14 14.32 17.59
C LEU A 523 -10.26 13.08 17.35
N ILE A 524 -9.11 13.25 16.70
CA ILE A 524 -8.21 12.14 16.33
C ILE A 524 -7.28 11.76 17.48
N HIS A 525 -6.75 12.73 18.24
CA HIS A 525 -5.67 12.51 19.22
C HIS A 525 -4.51 11.66 18.63
N PRO A 526 -3.85 12.14 17.57
CA PRO A 526 -2.93 11.32 16.79
C PRO A 526 -1.74 10.83 17.60
N THR A 527 -1.37 9.56 17.42
CA THR A 527 -0.13 8.98 17.94
C THR A 527 1.10 9.64 17.32
N PRO A 528 2.29 9.56 17.96
CA PRO A 528 3.55 10.07 17.38
C PRO A 528 4.19 9.15 16.31
N LYS A 529 3.45 8.19 15.74
CA LYS A 529 3.98 7.24 14.74
C LYS A 529 4.73 7.93 13.58
N TYR A 530 4.14 8.98 13.01
CA TYR A 530 4.70 9.74 11.89
C TYR A 530 5.27 11.12 12.27
N ASP A 531 5.33 11.45 13.56
CA ASP A 531 5.96 12.67 14.09
C ASP A 531 6.48 12.36 15.49
N ARG A 532 7.71 11.83 15.56
CA ARG A 532 8.34 11.39 16.80
C ARG A 532 9.07 12.51 17.54
N GLY A 533 8.96 13.75 17.07
CA GLY A 533 9.65 14.89 17.69
C GLY A 533 9.26 15.15 19.15
N ILE A 534 8.08 14.69 19.58
CA ILE A 534 7.67 14.76 20.99
C ILE A 534 8.62 14.03 21.95
N PHE A 535 9.48 13.13 21.46
CA PHE A 535 10.46 12.39 22.26
C PHE A 535 11.81 13.10 22.44
N PHE A 536 12.03 14.28 21.84
CA PHE A 536 13.22 15.08 22.10
C PHE A 536 13.27 15.56 23.55
N SER A 537 14.44 15.43 24.19
CA SER A 537 14.59 15.77 25.61
C SER A 537 14.74 17.26 25.91
N ASP A 538 14.95 18.09 24.88
CA ASP A 538 15.09 19.55 24.99
C ASP A 538 13.77 20.32 24.84
N GLY A 539 12.66 19.60 24.64
CA GLY A 539 11.33 20.19 24.54
C GLY A 539 11.11 21.06 23.30
N ARG A 540 11.85 20.83 22.20
CA ARG A 540 11.80 21.64 20.98
C ARG A 540 10.43 21.79 20.30
N ASP A 541 9.48 20.91 20.61
CA ASP A 541 8.12 20.91 20.06
C ASP A 541 7.07 21.27 21.15
N PRO A 542 6.95 22.55 21.57
CA PRO A 542 5.94 22.98 22.55
C PRO A 542 4.50 22.78 22.05
N VAL A 543 4.30 22.86 20.74
CA VAL A 543 3.06 22.60 20.02
C VAL A 543 3.35 21.50 19.00
N ARG A 544 2.38 20.62 18.73
CA ARG A 544 2.53 19.58 17.70
C ARG A 544 2.83 20.25 16.35
N LYS A 545 3.73 19.67 15.56
CA LYS A 545 4.05 20.21 14.23
C LYS A 545 2.80 20.19 13.34
N ASP A 546 2.63 21.25 12.58
CA ASP A 546 1.66 21.29 11.48
C ASP A 546 2.42 21.15 10.17
N ILE A 547 2.71 19.91 9.82
CA ILE A 547 3.51 19.57 8.65
C ILE A 547 2.70 19.88 7.37
N MET A 548 1.37 19.81 7.45
CA MET A 548 0.49 20.14 6.33
C MET A 548 0.57 21.63 5.96
N GLU A 549 0.52 22.55 6.92
CA GLU A 549 0.73 23.99 6.68
C GLU A 549 2.07 24.26 5.96
N MET A 550 3.14 23.62 6.42
CA MET A 550 4.46 23.73 5.79
C MET A 550 4.42 23.26 4.33
N LEU A 551 3.79 22.11 4.06
CA LEU A 551 3.67 21.56 2.71
C LEU A 551 2.75 22.42 1.80
N PHE A 552 1.68 23.00 2.33
CA PHE A 552 0.82 23.92 1.59
C PHE A 552 1.58 25.17 1.14
N ARG A 553 2.38 25.79 2.02
CA ARG A 553 3.22 26.94 1.63
C ARG A 553 4.25 26.59 0.57
N LEU A 554 4.90 25.42 0.68
CA LEU A 554 5.81 24.93 -0.35
C LEU A 554 5.09 24.70 -1.68
N CYS A 555 3.87 24.14 -1.66
CA CYS A 555 3.08 23.91 -2.87
C CYS A 555 2.54 25.22 -3.48
N ASP A 556 2.14 26.20 -2.67
CA ASP A 556 1.67 27.51 -3.11
C ASP A 556 2.73 28.24 -3.92
N ARG A 557 3.94 28.34 -3.35
CA ARG A 557 5.14 28.90 -4.01
C ARG A 557 5.41 28.24 -5.35
N GLU A 558 5.19 26.94 -5.42
CA GLU A 558 5.59 26.10 -6.54
C GLU A 558 4.44 25.84 -7.53
N HIS A 559 3.26 26.41 -7.23
CA HIS A 559 2.02 26.28 -7.98
C HIS A 559 1.59 24.83 -8.21
N LEU A 560 1.88 23.97 -7.24
CA LEU A 560 1.42 22.59 -7.19
C LEU A 560 0.10 22.50 -6.42
N THR A 561 -0.74 21.56 -6.79
CA THR A 561 -1.94 21.21 -6.04
C THR A 561 -1.60 20.23 -4.92
N LEU A 562 -2.08 20.45 -3.70
CA LEU A 562 -1.99 19.53 -2.57
C LEU A 562 -3.40 19.05 -2.18
N VAL A 563 -3.59 17.74 -2.15
CA VAL A 563 -4.84 17.06 -1.74
C VAL A 563 -4.55 16.25 -0.46
N PRO A 564 -4.97 16.72 0.73
CA PRO A 564 -4.91 15.91 1.94
C PRO A 564 -5.82 14.67 1.82
N SER A 565 -5.24 13.50 2.10
CA SER A 565 -5.92 12.21 2.07
C SER A 565 -6.17 11.65 3.49
N PHE A 566 -7.34 11.05 3.69
CA PHE A 566 -7.83 10.53 4.98
C PHE A 566 -8.27 9.07 4.83
N GLU A 567 -7.78 8.21 5.72
CA GLU A 567 -8.16 6.78 5.74
C GLU A 567 -9.32 6.50 6.71
N PHE A 568 -9.51 7.28 7.78
CA PHE A 568 -10.53 6.99 8.82
C PHE A 568 -10.48 5.53 9.32
N SER A 569 -9.29 5.06 9.67
CA SER A 569 -9.07 3.77 10.35
C SER A 569 -8.93 3.92 11.87
N THR A 570 -8.77 5.15 12.36
CA THR A 570 -8.45 5.47 13.76
C THR A 570 -9.70 5.69 14.61
N ARG A 571 -9.70 5.15 15.84
CA ARG A 571 -10.77 5.40 16.81
C ARG A 571 -10.90 6.89 17.11
N LEU A 572 -12.12 7.42 17.00
CA LEU A 572 -12.39 8.84 17.23
C LEU A 572 -12.76 9.09 18.70
N HIS A 573 -12.07 10.03 19.34
CA HIS A 573 -12.18 10.27 20.78
C HIS A 573 -13.63 10.54 21.23
N VAL A 574 -14.38 11.36 20.48
CA VAL A 574 -15.76 11.72 20.79
C VAL A 574 -16.71 10.51 20.75
N LEU A 575 -16.50 9.59 19.81
CA LEU A 575 -17.31 8.37 19.70
C LEU A 575 -17.00 7.40 20.83
N GLU A 576 -15.71 7.16 21.12
CA GLU A 576 -15.32 6.31 22.25
C GLU A 576 -15.75 6.89 23.60
N GLN A 577 -15.72 8.21 23.77
CA GLN A 577 -16.24 8.86 24.98
C GLN A 577 -17.75 8.61 25.14
N THR A 578 -18.50 8.65 24.04
CA THR A 578 -19.95 8.38 24.04
C THR A 578 -20.23 6.93 24.44
N LEU A 579 -19.54 5.98 23.80
CA LEU A 579 -19.66 4.54 24.10
C LEU A 579 -19.32 4.19 25.56
N ARG A 580 -18.35 4.90 26.15
CA ARG A 580 -17.98 4.73 27.57
C ARG A 580 -18.95 5.37 28.54
N SER A 581 -19.55 6.51 28.15
CA SER A 581 -20.44 7.27 29.03
C SER A 581 -21.80 6.60 29.21
N ASP A 582 -22.27 5.89 28.18
CA ASP A 582 -23.52 5.13 28.22
C ASP A 582 -23.36 3.80 27.50
N ARG A 583 -23.34 2.71 28.28
CA ARG A 583 -23.21 1.33 27.78
C ARG A 583 -24.42 0.85 26.99
N ASN A 584 -25.55 1.55 27.04
CA ASN A 584 -26.75 1.20 26.29
C ASN A 584 -26.83 1.94 24.93
N VAL A 585 -25.81 2.72 24.57
CA VAL A 585 -25.76 3.40 23.27
C VAL A 585 -25.59 2.36 22.17
N GLU A 586 -26.67 2.11 21.43
CA GLU A 586 -26.68 1.28 20.23
C GLU A 586 -26.40 2.11 18.97
N GLY A 587 -25.96 1.43 17.90
CA GLY A 587 -25.82 2.00 16.55
C GLY A 587 -24.44 2.55 16.20
N ILE A 588 -23.60 2.95 17.17
CA ILE A 588 -22.25 3.46 16.88
C ILE A 588 -21.30 2.32 16.50
N ARG A 589 -21.27 1.22 17.28
CA ARG A 589 -20.47 0.04 16.97
C ARG A 589 -21.06 -0.67 15.75
N LEU A 590 -20.18 -1.16 14.87
CA LEU A 590 -20.60 -1.93 13.70
C LEU A 590 -20.93 -3.37 14.11
N VAL A 591 -22.12 -3.82 13.71
CA VAL A 591 -22.66 -5.15 14.05
C VAL A 591 -23.02 -5.92 12.77
N ASP A 592 -22.68 -7.21 12.76
CA ASP A 592 -23.00 -8.13 11.66
C ASP A 592 -24.42 -8.74 11.75
N SER A 593 -24.75 -9.63 10.82
CA SER A 593 -26.04 -10.32 10.76
C SER A 593 -26.21 -11.41 11.83
N LEU A 594 -25.14 -11.79 12.52
CA LEU A 594 -25.14 -12.75 13.62
C LEU A 594 -25.20 -12.05 15.00
N GLY A 595 -25.08 -10.72 15.00
CA GLY A 595 -25.06 -9.92 16.22
C GLY A 595 -23.68 -9.72 16.83
N ASN A 596 -22.61 -10.13 16.15
CA ASN A 596 -21.25 -9.91 16.61
C ASN A 596 -20.83 -8.46 16.33
N GLU A 597 -20.14 -7.85 17.29
CA GLU A 597 -19.47 -6.58 17.07
C GLU A 597 -18.15 -6.81 16.32
N SER A 598 -17.77 -5.86 15.46
CA SER A 598 -16.50 -5.93 14.71
C SER A 598 -15.24 -6.02 15.60
N SER A 599 -15.34 -5.73 16.90
CA SER A 599 -14.25 -5.90 17.87
C SER A 599 -14.04 -7.33 18.37
N ASP A 600 -14.99 -8.24 18.16
CA ASP A 600 -14.98 -9.60 18.74
C ASP A 600 -14.37 -10.68 17.82
N SER A 601 -13.97 -10.35 16.59
CA SER A 601 -13.29 -11.30 15.71
C SER A 601 -11.83 -11.49 16.16
N SER A 602 -11.60 -12.56 16.90
CA SER A 602 -10.31 -12.97 17.45
C SER A 602 -9.28 -13.32 16.36
N GLU A 603 -8.04 -12.84 16.58
CA GLU A 603 -6.74 -13.41 16.21
C GLU A 603 -5.78 -12.67 15.25
N GLN A 604 -6.13 -11.64 14.44
CA GLN A 604 -5.06 -11.04 13.60
C GLN A 604 -5.18 -9.62 13.00
N SER A 605 -6.14 -8.76 13.35
CA SER A 605 -6.15 -7.38 12.84
C SER A 605 -6.35 -6.33 13.94
N SER A 606 -5.34 -5.48 14.13
CA SER A 606 -5.31 -4.36 15.08
C SER A 606 -6.04 -3.09 14.61
N ALA A 607 -6.87 -3.17 13.56
CA ALA A 607 -7.83 -2.11 13.20
C ALA A 607 -9.01 -2.71 12.43
N SER A 608 -10.01 -3.24 13.14
CA SER A 608 -11.29 -3.66 12.54
C SER A 608 -12.25 -2.47 12.42
N HIS A 609 -13.23 -2.56 11.51
CA HIS A 609 -14.26 -1.55 11.25
C HIS A 609 -15.06 -1.16 12.50
N ALA A 610 -14.49 -0.27 13.31
CA ALA A 610 -14.95 -0.03 14.67
C ALA A 610 -16.33 0.65 14.74
N TYR A 611 -16.71 1.39 13.69
CA TYR A 611 -17.92 2.21 13.67
C TYR A 611 -18.84 1.89 12.49
N ASN A 612 -20.14 2.02 12.73
CA ASN A 612 -21.16 1.91 11.71
C ASN A 612 -21.25 3.23 10.90
N PRO A 613 -20.83 3.25 9.62
CA PRO A 613 -20.88 4.47 8.78
C PRO A 613 -22.31 4.95 8.46
N LEU A 614 -23.33 4.13 8.76
CA LEU A 614 -24.74 4.47 8.57
C LEU A 614 -25.32 5.26 9.75
N ASP A 615 -24.67 5.28 10.92
CA ASP A 615 -25.13 6.04 12.09
C ASP A 615 -24.79 7.53 11.94
N LEU A 616 -25.77 8.41 12.19
CA LEU A 616 -25.63 9.85 11.98
C LEU A 616 -24.57 10.49 12.88
N ARG A 617 -24.28 9.92 14.06
CA ARG A 617 -23.23 10.43 14.97
C ARG A 617 -21.85 10.12 14.43
N VAL A 618 -21.67 8.93 13.84
CA VAL A 618 -20.42 8.54 13.18
C VAL A 618 -20.19 9.45 11.96
N GLN A 619 -21.23 9.68 11.16
CA GLN A 619 -21.17 10.60 10.02
C GLN A 619 -20.79 12.04 10.43
N GLU A 620 -21.36 12.56 11.52
CA GLU A 620 -21.01 13.91 11.98
C GLU A 620 -19.58 13.99 12.52
N ALA A 621 -19.07 12.92 13.15
CA ALA A 621 -17.67 12.86 13.58
C ALA A 621 -16.71 12.90 12.39
N ILE A 622 -16.99 12.14 11.32
CA ILE A 622 -16.26 12.18 10.05
C ILE A 622 -16.27 13.59 9.46
N LEU A 623 -17.45 14.20 9.35
CA LEU A 623 -17.61 15.55 8.81
C LEU A 623 -16.88 16.60 9.64
N THR A 624 -16.87 16.47 10.96
CA THR A 624 -16.16 17.41 11.84
C THR A 624 -14.64 17.37 11.62
N VAL A 625 -14.06 16.18 11.48
CA VAL A 625 -12.62 16.03 11.16
C VAL A 625 -12.31 16.69 9.81
N ILE A 626 -13.09 16.40 8.77
CA ILE A 626 -12.88 17.02 7.45
C ILE A 626 -13.05 18.52 7.51
N ARG A 627 -14.11 19.02 8.16
CA ARG A 627 -14.39 20.45 8.33
C ARG A 627 -13.24 21.19 9.01
N ASN A 628 -12.65 20.60 10.05
CA ASN A 628 -11.50 21.18 10.74
C ASN A 628 -10.29 21.33 9.80
N ALA A 629 -9.98 20.28 9.04
CA ALA A 629 -8.89 20.31 8.06
C ALA A 629 -9.17 21.32 6.93
N VAL A 630 -10.37 21.32 6.36
CA VAL A 630 -10.77 22.21 5.27
C VAL A 630 -10.77 23.67 5.71
N ARG A 631 -11.25 24.00 6.92
CA ARG A 631 -11.17 25.37 7.46
C ARG A 631 -9.73 25.83 7.69
N ARG A 632 -8.84 24.91 8.04
CA ARG A 632 -7.43 25.20 8.30
C ARG A 632 -6.68 25.46 6.99
N TYR A 633 -6.87 24.62 5.97
CA TYR A 633 -6.04 24.64 4.77
C TYR A 633 -6.75 25.10 3.48
N GLY A 634 -8.07 25.18 3.46
CA GLY A 634 -8.87 25.44 2.26
C GLY A 634 -8.64 26.81 1.61
N ARG A 635 -7.97 27.73 2.33
CA ARG A 635 -7.60 29.07 1.85
C ARG A 635 -6.32 29.08 1.02
N HIS A 636 -5.51 28.02 1.08
CA HIS A 636 -4.29 27.94 0.28
C HIS A 636 -4.63 27.83 -1.22
N PRO A 637 -4.00 28.61 -2.10
CA PRO A 637 -4.13 28.47 -3.56
C PRO A 637 -3.82 27.06 -4.09
N SER A 638 -2.96 26.32 -3.40
CA SER A 638 -2.62 24.93 -3.72
C SER A 638 -3.67 23.91 -3.27
N PHE A 639 -4.67 24.30 -2.47
CA PHE A 639 -5.69 23.36 -1.98
C PHE A 639 -6.53 22.77 -3.13
N GLY A 640 -6.32 21.49 -3.42
CA GLY A 640 -7.03 20.74 -4.47
C GLY A 640 -8.33 20.09 -4.04
N GLY A 641 -8.59 20.05 -2.74
CA GLY A 641 -9.69 19.32 -2.13
C GLY A 641 -9.23 18.22 -1.17
N VAL A 642 -10.04 17.18 -1.01
CA VAL A 642 -9.84 16.13 -0.01
C VAL A 642 -9.96 14.77 -0.67
N GLN A 643 -9.13 13.83 -0.27
CA GLN A 643 -9.28 12.42 -0.65
C GLN A 643 -9.73 11.58 0.54
N LEU A 644 -10.70 10.71 0.31
CA LEU A 644 -11.03 9.59 1.19
C LEU A 644 -10.40 8.33 0.59
N ASN A 645 -9.48 7.70 1.33
CA ASN A 645 -8.88 6.44 0.96
C ASN A 645 -9.66 5.30 1.61
N LEU A 646 -10.48 4.60 0.83
CA LEU A 646 -11.28 3.50 1.34
C LEU A 646 -10.40 2.23 1.37
N THR A 647 -10.31 1.61 2.55
CA THR A 647 -9.52 0.41 2.82
C THR A 647 -10.39 -0.66 3.48
N GLN A 648 -9.87 -1.86 3.75
CA GLN A 648 -10.62 -2.86 4.52
C GLN A 648 -10.71 -2.57 6.02
N THR A 649 -10.20 -1.44 6.50
CA THR A 649 -10.18 -1.09 7.92
C THR A 649 -10.87 0.23 8.21
N SER A 650 -11.12 1.04 7.17
CA SER A 650 -11.77 2.34 7.29
C SER A 650 -13.27 2.23 7.61
N PHE A 651 -13.81 3.20 8.33
CA PHE A 651 -15.25 3.31 8.63
C PHE A 651 -15.96 4.36 7.77
N THR A 652 -15.51 4.55 6.52
CA THR A 652 -16.21 5.37 5.51
C THR A 652 -17.07 4.55 4.56
N GLN A 653 -16.95 3.22 4.60
CA GLN A 653 -17.69 2.24 3.83
C GLN A 653 -17.98 1.01 4.70
N LEU A 654 -18.87 0.14 4.24
CA LEU A 654 -19.22 -1.08 4.95
C LEU A 654 -18.28 -2.23 4.56
N PRO A 655 -18.01 -3.22 5.42
CA PRO A 655 -17.17 -4.38 5.08
C PRO A 655 -17.85 -5.38 4.14
N GLY A 656 -19.18 -5.42 4.11
CA GLY A 656 -19.95 -6.46 3.41
C GLY A 656 -21.46 -6.29 3.55
N ILE A 657 -22.21 -7.22 2.94
CA ILE A 657 -23.68 -7.18 2.90
C ILE A 657 -24.32 -7.51 4.25
N GLU A 658 -23.61 -8.30 5.05
CA GLU A 658 -23.96 -8.79 6.39
C GLU A 658 -23.78 -7.74 7.49
N TRP A 659 -23.16 -6.60 7.21
CA TRP A 659 -22.85 -5.56 8.20
C TRP A 659 -23.85 -4.40 8.23
N GLY A 660 -23.87 -3.72 9.38
CA GLY A 660 -24.75 -2.58 9.65
C GLY A 660 -26.13 -3.01 10.16
N MET A 661 -26.23 -4.18 10.80
CA MET A 661 -27.51 -4.79 11.18
C MET A 661 -27.84 -4.66 12.67
N ASP A 662 -27.49 -3.52 13.27
CA ASP A 662 -27.95 -3.17 14.60
C ASP A 662 -29.43 -2.76 14.60
N ARG A 663 -30.04 -2.78 15.79
CA ARG A 663 -31.46 -2.48 15.98
C ARG A 663 -31.87 -1.11 15.44
N ASN A 664 -31.05 -0.08 15.64
CA ASN A 664 -31.38 1.28 15.21
C ASN A 664 -31.29 1.41 13.68
N THR A 665 -30.28 0.81 13.07
CA THR A 665 -30.11 0.84 11.61
C THR A 665 -31.24 0.08 10.90
N LEU A 666 -31.61 -1.12 11.37
CA LEU A 666 -32.72 -1.88 10.79
C LEU A 666 -34.07 -1.16 10.97
N ARG A 667 -34.28 -0.50 12.12
CA ARG A 667 -35.48 0.32 12.36
C ARG A 667 -35.57 1.48 11.36
N ARG A 668 -34.46 2.15 11.10
CA ARG A 668 -34.39 3.21 10.08
C ARG A 668 -34.67 2.68 8.70
N PHE A 669 -34.03 1.58 8.28
CA PHE A 669 -34.28 0.94 7.00
C PHE A 669 -35.75 0.60 6.80
N ARG A 670 -36.39 -0.07 7.78
CA ARG A 670 -37.83 -0.39 7.76
C ARG A 670 -38.70 0.86 7.61
N THR A 671 -38.38 1.93 8.36
CA THR A 671 -39.17 3.17 8.40
C THR A 671 -39.03 3.98 7.12
N GLU A 672 -37.80 4.16 6.64
CA GLU A 672 -37.47 5.00 5.49
C GLU A 672 -37.86 4.34 4.16
N THR A 673 -37.80 3.01 4.06
CA THR A 673 -38.10 2.28 2.81
C THR A 673 -39.49 1.65 2.76
N GLY A 674 -40.16 1.49 3.91
CA GLY A 674 -41.43 0.78 4.02
C GLY A 674 -41.34 -0.73 3.75
N VAL A 675 -40.14 -1.31 3.69
CA VAL A 675 -39.94 -2.74 3.46
C VAL A 675 -40.41 -3.55 4.68
N PRO A 676 -41.25 -4.58 4.48
CA PRO A 676 -41.84 -5.34 5.59
C PRO A 676 -40.85 -6.36 6.15
N ILE A 677 -39.97 -5.91 7.05
CA ILE A 677 -39.20 -6.79 7.93
C ILE A 677 -39.86 -6.86 9.33
N PRO A 678 -39.66 -7.95 10.09
CA PRO A 678 -40.00 -8.05 11.50
C PRO A 678 -39.53 -6.83 12.29
N ASP A 679 -40.23 -6.48 13.37
CA ASP A 679 -39.88 -5.29 14.14
C ASP A 679 -38.54 -5.48 14.87
N PRO A 680 -37.47 -4.76 14.52
CA PRO A 680 -36.17 -4.96 15.16
C PRO A 680 -36.18 -4.65 16.66
N MET A 681 -37.18 -3.89 17.13
CA MET A 681 -37.33 -3.56 18.55
C MET A 681 -37.78 -4.76 19.39
N THR A 682 -38.44 -5.76 18.78
CA THR A 682 -38.96 -6.94 19.49
C THR A 682 -38.42 -8.26 18.94
N GLN A 683 -38.02 -8.30 17.66
CA GLN A 683 -37.64 -9.49 16.90
C GLN A 683 -36.36 -9.23 16.08
N LEU A 684 -35.26 -8.89 16.77
CA LEU A 684 -34.01 -8.47 16.12
C LEU A 684 -33.41 -9.55 15.20
N GLU A 685 -33.31 -10.80 15.67
CA GLU A 685 -32.71 -11.88 14.86
C GLU A 685 -33.57 -12.23 13.63
N ASP A 686 -34.89 -12.24 13.79
CA ASP A 686 -35.81 -12.46 12.66
C ASP A 686 -35.70 -11.30 11.65
N ALA A 687 -35.53 -10.07 12.12
CA ALA A 687 -35.33 -8.90 11.27
C ALA A 687 -34.01 -8.98 10.48
N ARG A 688 -32.92 -9.42 11.12
CA ARG A 688 -31.62 -9.66 10.46
C ARG A 688 -31.76 -10.73 9.36
N ALA A 689 -32.32 -11.88 9.71
CA ALA A 689 -32.54 -12.97 8.77
C ALA A 689 -33.43 -12.54 7.60
N ALA A 690 -34.53 -11.83 7.86
CA ALA A 690 -35.43 -11.32 6.83
C ALA A 690 -34.78 -10.31 5.88
N THR A 691 -33.82 -9.51 6.38
CA THR A 691 -33.11 -8.50 5.58
C THR A 691 -32.23 -9.13 4.50
N LEU A 692 -31.67 -10.31 4.78
CA LEU A 692 -30.81 -11.05 3.85
C LEU A 692 -31.59 -12.00 2.91
N GLN A 693 -32.93 -12.02 2.98
CA GLN A 693 -33.74 -12.82 2.07
C GLN A 693 -33.80 -12.22 0.67
N THR A 694 -33.92 -13.08 -0.34
CA THR A 694 -34.08 -12.70 -1.75
C THR A 694 -35.22 -11.68 -1.92
N GLY A 695 -34.95 -10.58 -2.62
CA GLY A 695 -35.90 -9.49 -2.87
C GLY A 695 -35.97 -8.40 -1.78
N VAL A 696 -35.52 -8.69 -0.56
CA VAL A 696 -35.29 -7.67 0.48
C VAL A 696 -33.84 -7.18 0.44
N VAL A 697 -32.89 -8.11 0.24
CA VAL A 697 -31.45 -7.81 0.20
C VAL A 697 -31.09 -6.74 -0.83
N ASP A 698 -31.70 -6.74 -2.01
CA ASP A 698 -31.45 -5.73 -3.05
C ASP A 698 -31.90 -4.33 -2.60
N LYS A 699 -33.00 -4.25 -1.83
CA LYS A 699 -33.50 -2.97 -1.28
C LYS A 699 -32.65 -2.50 -0.11
N TRP A 700 -32.16 -3.43 0.70
CA TRP A 700 -31.20 -3.17 1.78
C TRP A 700 -29.91 -2.60 1.21
N GLU A 701 -29.36 -3.25 0.19
CA GLU A 701 -28.15 -2.82 -0.51
C GLU A 701 -28.32 -1.42 -1.12
N ALA A 702 -29.41 -1.19 -1.87
CA ALA A 702 -29.70 0.10 -2.47
C ALA A 702 -29.86 1.22 -1.42
N TRP A 703 -30.54 0.95 -0.30
CA TRP A 703 -30.70 1.93 0.78
C TRP A 703 -29.34 2.30 1.41
N ARG A 704 -28.47 1.32 1.68
CA ARG A 704 -27.13 1.59 2.22
C ARG A 704 -26.27 2.39 1.26
N CYS A 705 -26.32 2.08 -0.04
CA CYS A 705 -25.63 2.85 -1.08
C CYS A 705 -26.10 4.31 -1.10
N GLN A 706 -27.40 4.57 -0.94
CA GLN A 706 -27.94 5.93 -0.86
C GLN A 706 -27.46 6.68 0.39
N GLN A 707 -27.40 6.01 1.56
CA GLN A 707 -26.91 6.63 2.79
C GLN A 707 -25.44 7.05 2.67
N LEU A 708 -24.58 6.18 2.13
CA LEU A 708 -23.16 6.50 1.96
C LEU A 708 -22.92 7.51 0.84
N ALA A 709 -23.65 7.42 -0.28
CA ALA A 709 -23.62 8.46 -1.32
C ALA A 709 -24.01 9.85 -0.76
N SER A 710 -24.99 9.89 0.16
CA SER A 710 -25.36 11.12 0.86
C SER A 710 -24.28 11.61 1.82
N LEU A 711 -23.57 10.72 2.51
CA LEU A 711 -22.42 11.07 3.34
C LEU A 711 -21.32 11.73 2.49
N TYR A 712 -20.92 11.10 1.38
CA TYR A 712 -19.91 11.66 0.49
C TYR A 712 -20.35 13.00 -0.12
N GLY A 713 -21.63 13.16 -0.45
CA GLY A 713 -22.19 14.46 -0.87
C GLY A 713 -22.00 15.54 0.20
N ARG A 714 -22.30 15.24 1.46
CA ARG A 714 -22.09 16.17 2.59
C ARG A 714 -20.61 16.49 2.83
N VAL A 715 -19.72 15.52 2.64
CA VAL A 715 -18.26 15.77 2.70
C VAL A 715 -17.84 16.74 1.59
N GLN A 716 -18.36 16.55 0.37
CA GLN A 716 -18.13 17.48 -0.74
C GLN A 716 -18.67 18.88 -0.44
N ASP A 717 -19.83 19.00 0.23
CA ASP A 717 -20.39 20.29 0.62
C ASP A 717 -19.45 21.05 1.59
N GLU A 718 -18.83 20.36 2.56
CA GLU A 718 -17.83 20.97 3.46
C GLU A 718 -16.60 21.46 2.69
N VAL A 719 -16.14 20.72 1.67
CA VAL A 719 -15.02 21.10 0.80
C VAL A 719 -15.36 22.31 -0.08
N GLU A 720 -16.55 22.31 -0.68
CA GLU A 720 -17.00 23.36 -1.60
C GLU A 720 -17.27 24.70 -0.89
N GLN A 721 -17.65 24.65 0.40
CA GLN A 721 -17.87 25.85 1.22
C GLN A 721 -16.62 26.74 1.34
N GLU A 722 -15.43 26.15 1.47
CA GLU A 722 -14.18 26.92 1.54
C GLU A 722 -13.56 27.13 0.14
N SER A 723 -13.65 26.15 -0.77
CA SER A 723 -13.09 26.27 -2.13
C SER A 723 -13.99 25.66 -3.20
N LYS A 724 -14.59 26.52 -4.04
CA LYS A 724 -15.50 26.10 -5.13
C LYS A 724 -14.86 25.25 -6.22
N GLN A 725 -13.53 25.26 -6.32
CA GLN A 725 -12.79 24.50 -7.33
C GLN A 725 -12.26 23.18 -6.79
N ALA A 726 -12.27 23.01 -5.46
CA ALA A 726 -11.78 21.82 -4.78
C ALA A 726 -12.73 20.64 -4.98
N LEU A 727 -12.15 19.43 -4.98
CA LEU A 727 -12.84 18.18 -5.28
C LEU A 727 -12.75 17.20 -4.13
N LEU A 728 -13.77 16.36 -4.01
CA LEU A 728 -13.72 15.16 -3.19
C LEU A 728 -13.28 13.98 -4.06
N TYR A 729 -12.17 13.37 -3.72
CA TYR A 729 -11.67 12.14 -4.33
C TYR A 729 -12.07 10.96 -3.46
N VAL A 730 -12.69 9.93 -4.04
CA VAL A 730 -13.00 8.66 -3.36
C VAL A 730 -12.13 7.58 -3.99
N SER A 731 -11.03 7.24 -3.32
CA SER A 731 -10.05 6.23 -3.79
C SER A 731 -10.53 4.84 -3.40
N LEU A 732 -10.57 3.94 -4.39
CA LEU A 732 -10.97 2.53 -4.24
C LEU A 732 -9.78 1.55 -4.32
N SER A 733 -8.56 2.05 -4.52
CA SER A 733 -7.39 1.24 -4.86
C SER A 733 -7.08 0.18 -3.82
N ASN A 734 -7.10 0.56 -2.54
CA ASN A 734 -6.81 -0.35 -1.43
C ASN A 734 -8.01 -1.21 -1.02
N LEU A 735 -9.23 -0.84 -1.44
CA LEU A 735 -10.43 -1.64 -1.19
C LEU A 735 -10.45 -2.88 -2.08
N LEU A 736 -10.19 -2.73 -3.39
CA LEU A 736 -10.31 -3.80 -4.38
C LEU A 736 -9.20 -4.87 -4.33
N VAL A 737 -8.15 -4.66 -3.54
CA VAL A 737 -7.06 -5.64 -3.30
C VAL A 737 -7.39 -6.56 -2.11
N GLY A 738 -8.46 -6.26 -1.38
CA GLY A 738 -8.85 -7.01 -0.21
C GLY A 738 -9.27 -8.47 -0.47
N GLU A 739 -8.87 -9.39 0.41
CA GLU A 739 -9.11 -10.85 0.27
C GLU A 739 -10.56 -11.24 -0.01
N ALA A 740 -11.51 -10.58 0.69
CA ALA A 740 -12.94 -10.80 0.50
C ALA A 740 -13.45 -10.43 -0.90
N ILE A 741 -12.83 -9.44 -1.56
CA ILE A 741 -13.16 -9.03 -2.92
C ILE A 741 -12.44 -9.92 -3.92
N THR A 742 -11.15 -10.18 -3.71
CA THR A 742 -10.34 -10.96 -4.65
C THR A 742 -10.86 -12.39 -4.79
N SER A 743 -11.33 -13.00 -3.69
CA SER A 743 -11.97 -14.33 -3.71
C SER A 743 -13.26 -14.34 -4.55
N ASN A 744 -14.13 -13.34 -4.41
CA ASN A 744 -15.38 -13.24 -5.18
C ASN A 744 -15.16 -12.90 -6.67
N ILE A 745 -14.06 -12.21 -6.99
CA ILE A 745 -13.71 -11.85 -8.37
C ILE A 745 -13.16 -13.05 -9.15
N GLN A 746 -12.64 -14.08 -8.49
CA GLN A 746 -12.07 -15.27 -9.11
C GLN A 746 -13.12 -16.34 -9.46
N GLU A 747 -14.02 -16.09 -10.41
CA GLU A 747 -14.97 -17.14 -10.80
C GLU A 747 -15.26 -17.24 -12.30
N SER A 748 -14.71 -18.31 -12.91
CA SER A 748 -15.12 -18.93 -14.20
C SER A 748 -14.96 -18.08 -15.47
N LEU A 749 -14.38 -18.68 -16.53
CA LEU A 749 -14.33 -18.06 -17.88
C LEU A 749 -15.71 -17.66 -18.42
N SER A 750 -16.77 -18.30 -17.93
CA SER A 750 -18.13 -18.08 -18.41
C SER A 750 -18.90 -16.98 -17.69
N SER A 751 -18.42 -16.49 -16.54
CA SER A 751 -19.07 -15.46 -15.72
C SER A 751 -18.15 -14.24 -15.57
N PRO A 752 -18.39 -13.13 -16.30
CA PRO A 752 -17.56 -11.95 -16.16
C PRO A 752 -17.68 -11.33 -14.76
N VAL A 753 -16.59 -10.75 -14.26
CA VAL A 753 -16.55 -10.01 -12.99
C VAL A 753 -17.59 -8.89 -12.99
N ASP A 754 -18.46 -8.88 -11.98
CA ASP A 754 -19.42 -7.79 -11.73
C ASP A 754 -18.94 -6.90 -10.59
N VAL A 755 -17.95 -6.04 -10.88
CA VAL A 755 -17.38 -5.12 -9.89
C VAL A 755 -18.41 -4.16 -9.33
N ALA A 756 -19.41 -3.77 -10.12
CA ALA A 756 -20.47 -2.88 -9.65
C ALA A 756 -21.26 -3.52 -8.52
N ARG A 757 -21.61 -4.81 -8.67
CA ARG A 757 -22.27 -5.60 -7.62
C ARG A 757 -21.40 -5.83 -6.39
N GLU A 758 -20.09 -6.03 -6.56
CA GLU A 758 -19.22 -6.19 -5.40
C GLU A 758 -19.08 -4.86 -4.64
N LEU A 759 -18.88 -3.73 -5.33
CA LEU A 759 -18.82 -2.40 -4.71
C LEU A 759 -20.10 -2.03 -3.95
N SER A 760 -21.28 -2.39 -4.46
CA SER A 760 -22.55 -2.08 -3.81
C SER A 760 -22.74 -2.84 -2.49
N ARG A 761 -22.10 -4.00 -2.30
CA ARG A 761 -22.06 -4.68 -0.99
C ARG A 761 -21.33 -3.86 0.08
N PHE A 762 -20.28 -3.13 -0.30
CA PHE A 762 -19.57 -2.15 0.54
C PHE A 762 -20.35 -0.83 0.71
N GLY A 763 -21.53 -0.72 0.08
CA GLY A 763 -22.36 0.48 0.06
C GLY A 763 -21.91 1.53 -0.96
N ILE A 764 -21.17 1.13 -2.00
CA ILE A 764 -20.63 2.02 -3.03
C ILE A 764 -21.37 1.79 -4.34
N ASP A 765 -22.15 2.78 -4.79
CA ASP A 765 -22.83 2.76 -6.08
C ASP A 765 -22.25 3.85 -6.99
N LEU A 766 -21.51 3.44 -8.02
CA LEU A 766 -20.85 4.35 -8.95
C LEU A 766 -21.84 5.23 -9.72
N GLN A 767 -23.05 4.74 -9.99
CA GLN A 767 -24.08 5.51 -10.68
C GLN A 767 -24.59 6.65 -9.80
N LEU A 768 -24.83 6.40 -8.51
CA LEU A 768 -25.18 7.47 -7.55
C LEU A 768 -24.04 8.48 -7.39
N LEU A 769 -22.80 8.01 -7.27
CA LEU A 769 -21.64 8.90 -7.14
C LEU A 769 -21.40 9.76 -8.38
N SER A 770 -21.65 9.22 -9.58
CA SER A 770 -21.49 9.95 -10.85
C SER A 770 -22.39 11.19 -10.99
N GLN A 771 -23.50 11.25 -10.23
CA GLN A 771 -24.45 12.35 -10.25
C GLN A 771 -23.96 13.58 -9.46
N GLN A 772 -22.99 13.40 -8.57
CA GLN A 772 -22.44 14.47 -7.72
C GLN A 772 -21.41 15.31 -8.49
N GLN A 773 -21.51 16.65 -8.44
CA GLN A 773 -20.75 17.54 -9.35
C GLN A 773 -19.25 17.67 -9.00
N GLY A 774 -18.94 17.68 -7.70
CA GLY A 774 -17.59 17.90 -7.16
C GLY A 774 -16.84 16.62 -6.77
N LEU A 775 -17.46 15.45 -6.99
CA LEU A 775 -16.91 14.16 -6.61
C LEU A 775 -16.19 13.50 -7.80
N VAL A 776 -15.02 12.92 -7.51
CA VAL A 776 -14.21 12.12 -8.44
C VAL A 776 -13.99 10.74 -7.84
N VAL A 777 -14.32 9.69 -8.59
CA VAL A 777 -13.94 8.31 -8.26
C VAL A 777 -12.93 7.85 -9.30
N PRO A 778 -11.61 7.86 -9.00
CA PRO A 778 -10.61 7.37 -9.93
C PRO A 778 -10.81 5.88 -10.19
N ARG A 779 -10.68 5.46 -11.46
CA ARG A 779 -10.58 4.04 -11.85
C ARG A 779 -9.29 3.47 -11.25
N PRO A 780 -9.35 2.51 -10.32
CA PRO A 780 -8.14 1.93 -9.73
C PRO A 780 -7.47 0.98 -10.72
N GLN A 781 -6.16 1.11 -10.92
CA GLN A 781 -5.34 0.12 -11.62
C GLN A 781 -4.20 -0.32 -10.71
N GLN A 782 -4.05 -1.63 -10.52
CA GLN A 782 -2.97 -2.19 -9.73
C GLN A 782 -1.72 -2.35 -10.60
N VAL A 783 -0.61 -1.75 -10.20
CA VAL A 783 0.68 -1.91 -10.89
C VAL A 783 1.42 -3.06 -10.23
N LEU A 784 1.35 -4.24 -10.86
CA LEU A 784 1.97 -5.46 -10.37
C LEU A 784 3.36 -5.65 -10.97
N ALA A 785 4.38 -5.65 -10.11
CA ALA A 785 5.73 -6.01 -10.52
C ALA A 785 5.88 -7.54 -10.51
N ASN A 786 6.17 -8.12 -11.68
CA ASN A 786 6.29 -9.57 -11.87
C ASN A 786 5.03 -10.34 -11.41
N ALA A 787 3.88 -9.99 -11.99
CA ALA A 787 2.59 -10.58 -11.65
C ALA A 787 2.66 -12.12 -11.66
N ASP A 788 2.27 -12.70 -10.53
CA ASP A 788 2.10 -14.13 -10.36
C ASP A 788 0.71 -14.50 -10.89
N LEU A 789 0.66 -15.27 -11.97
CA LEU A 789 -0.61 -15.64 -12.60
C LEU A 789 -1.52 -16.45 -11.67
N ILE A 790 -1.06 -16.96 -10.53
CA ILE A 790 -1.94 -17.65 -9.59
C ILE A 790 -2.38 -16.68 -8.50
N ALA A 791 -1.42 -16.02 -7.84
CA ALA A 791 -1.73 -15.15 -6.71
C ALA A 791 -2.44 -13.84 -7.12
N ASP A 792 -2.15 -13.31 -8.31
CA ASP A 792 -2.61 -11.98 -8.74
C ASP A 792 -3.76 -12.04 -9.76
N ALA A 793 -4.44 -13.19 -9.88
CA ALA A 793 -5.46 -13.42 -10.89
C ALA A 793 -6.59 -12.38 -10.86
N ALA A 794 -7.07 -12.02 -9.67
CA ALA A 794 -8.15 -11.04 -9.50
C ALA A 794 -7.73 -9.63 -9.96
N GLN A 795 -6.52 -9.21 -9.60
CA GLN A 795 -5.95 -7.91 -9.95
C GLN A 795 -5.72 -7.83 -11.47
N LEU A 796 -5.22 -8.91 -12.10
CA LEU A 796 -5.06 -8.99 -13.55
C LEU A 796 -6.40 -8.92 -14.29
N GLU A 797 -7.44 -9.62 -13.80
CA GLU A 797 -8.80 -9.52 -14.36
C GLU A 797 -9.38 -8.10 -14.21
N LEU A 798 -9.27 -7.49 -13.02
CA LEU A 798 -9.70 -6.12 -12.77
C LEU A 798 -9.00 -5.11 -13.68
N ASN A 799 -7.71 -5.29 -13.93
CA ASN A 799 -6.93 -4.38 -14.75
C ASN A 799 -7.29 -4.43 -16.24
N HIS A 800 -7.64 -5.60 -16.77
CA HIS A 800 -7.86 -5.80 -18.21
C HIS A 800 -9.34 -5.95 -18.61
N SER A 801 -10.28 -5.91 -17.65
CA SER A 801 -11.71 -6.09 -17.92
C SER A 801 -12.37 -4.84 -18.53
N ASP A 802 -12.83 -4.97 -19.78
CA ASP A 802 -13.64 -3.93 -20.45
C ASP A 802 -14.97 -3.65 -19.70
N ASN A 803 -15.53 -4.65 -18.99
CA ASN A 803 -16.75 -4.45 -18.18
C ASN A 803 -16.48 -3.45 -17.05
N VAL A 804 -15.38 -3.63 -16.32
CA VAL A 804 -14.95 -2.72 -15.25
C VAL A 804 -14.72 -1.34 -15.83
N GLU A 805 -13.99 -1.24 -16.94
CA GLU A 805 -13.67 0.01 -17.60
C GLU A 805 -14.93 0.82 -17.95
N SER A 806 -15.98 0.13 -18.43
CA SER A 806 -17.24 0.77 -18.83
C SER A 806 -17.95 1.49 -17.68
N GLN A 807 -17.83 1.00 -16.45
CA GLN A 807 -18.45 1.60 -15.27
C GLN A 807 -17.83 2.97 -14.98
N PHE A 808 -16.50 3.08 -15.07
CA PHE A 808 -15.77 4.32 -14.79
C PHE A 808 -15.82 5.33 -15.95
N ARG A 809 -15.99 4.89 -17.20
CA ARG A 809 -16.20 5.79 -18.36
C ARG A 809 -17.47 6.66 -18.24
N SER A 810 -18.45 6.20 -17.47
CA SER A 810 -19.71 6.92 -17.24
C SER A 810 -19.54 8.10 -16.28
N MET A 811 -18.46 8.14 -15.49
CA MET A 811 -18.19 9.19 -14.53
C MET A 811 -18.11 10.57 -15.21
N ARG A 812 -18.63 11.58 -14.51
CA ARG A 812 -18.66 12.96 -15.02
C ARG A 812 -17.26 13.55 -15.21
N ARG A 813 -16.33 13.19 -14.32
CA ARG A 813 -14.91 13.54 -14.37
C ARG A 813 -14.09 12.26 -14.41
N PRO A 814 -13.79 11.71 -15.60
CA PRO A 814 -12.99 10.51 -15.70
C PRO A 814 -11.61 10.72 -15.10
N ALA A 815 -11.18 9.82 -14.23
CA ALA A 815 -9.89 9.83 -13.57
C ALA A 815 -9.37 8.40 -13.45
N THR A 816 -8.07 8.24 -13.34
CA THR A 816 -7.43 6.93 -13.15
C THR A 816 -6.37 7.05 -12.07
N GLN A 817 -6.34 6.09 -11.15
CA GLN A 817 -5.34 6.00 -10.10
C GLN A 817 -4.55 4.70 -10.28
N PHE A 818 -3.25 4.84 -10.44
CA PHE A 818 -2.30 3.73 -10.52
C PHE A 818 -1.72 3.51 -9.13
N HIS A 819 -2.04 2.38 -8.53
CA HIS A 819 -1.54 1.99 -7.22
C HIS A 819 -0.38 1.01 -7.38
N HIS A 820 0.79 1.38 -6.87
CA HIS A 820 1.98 0.52 -6.85
C HIS A 820 2.03 -0.22 -5.51
N GLU A 821 1.74 -1.52 -5.56
CA GLU A 821 1.85 -2.37 -4.38
C GLU A 821 3.34 -2.60 -4.05
N PRO A 822 3.82 -2.26 -2.84
CA PRO A 822 5.22 -2.44 -2.51
C PRO A 822 5.57 -3.90 -2.30
N ILE A 823 6.68 -4.35 -2.90
CA ILE A 823 7.29 -5.64 -2.57
C ILE A 823 8.04 -5.49 -1.24
N ARG A 824 7.51 -6.15 -0.20
CA ARG A 824 8.13 -6.18 1.13
C ARG A 824 9.04 -7.39 1.28
N LEU A 825 10.32 -7.17 1.61
CA LEU A 825 11.29 -8.26 1.76
C LEU A 825 12.23 -8.02 2.94
N ARG A 826 12.20 -8.94 3.92
CA ARG A 826 13.13 -8.95 5.05
C ARG A 826 14.45 -9.63 4.66
N LEU A 827 15.57 -8.94 4.81
CA LEU A 827 16.89 -9.45 4.46
C LEU A 827 17.76 -9.74 5.69
N SER A 828 17.38 -10.75 6.49
CA SER A 828 18.15 -11.16 7.67
C SER A 828 19.60 -11.52 7.35
N SER A 829 19.84 -12.16 6.21
CA SER A 829 21.19 -12.50 5.73
C SER A 829 22.08 -11.28 5.44
N PHE A 830 21.51 -10.11 5.15
CA PHE A 830 22.26 -8.86 5.04
C PHE A 830 22.66 -8.35 6.42
N ASP A 831 21.73 -8.33 7.38
CA ASP A 831 22.03 -7.84 8.74
C ASP A 831 23.16 -8.63 9.40
N GLU A 832 23.21 -9.94 9.18
CA GLU A 832 24.28 -10.82 9.66
C GLU A 832 25.66 -10.43 9.11
N GLN A 833 25.71 -9.84 7.93
CA GLN A 833 26.93 -9.43 7.24
C GLN A 833 27.13 -7.91 7.21
N SER A 834 26.23 -7.14 7.85
CA SER A 834 26.19 -5.68 7.73
C SER A 834 27.48 -5.04 8.24
N PRO A 835 28.10 -4.12 7.47
CA PRO A 835 29.28 -3.38 7.92
C PRO A 835 28.97 -2.44 9.10
N PHE A 836 27.69 -2.12 9.33
CA PHE A 836 27.27 -1.29 10.46
C PHE A 836 27.11 -2.12 11.75
N GLY A 837 27.21 -3.45 11.66
CA GLY A 837 27.04 -4.40 12.75
C GLY A 837 25.62 -4.96 12.84
N LYS A 838 25.51 -6.26 13.13
CA LYS A 838 24.24 -7.00 13.21
C LYS A 838 23.24 -6.36 14.16
N ASP A 839 23.66 -5.99 15.36
CA ASP A 839 22.77 -5.42 16.39
C ASP A 839 22.30 -3.98 16.09
N LYS A 840 22.86 -3.38 15.04
CA LYS A 840 22.52 -2.03 14.57
C LYS A 840 21.80 -2.03 13.22
N THR A 841 21.53 -3.20 12.66
CA THR A 841 20.98 -3.32 11.30
C THR A 841 19.69 -4.12 11.31
N PHE A 842 18.65 -3.54 10.73
CA PHE A 842 17.40 -4.23 10.46
C PHE A 842 16.91 -3.84 9.06
N VAL A 843 17.41 -4.51 8.01
CA VAL A 843 17.00 -4.21 6.63
C VAL A 843 15.71 -4.93 6.26
N SER A 844 14.70 -4.14 5.90
CA SER A 844 13.46 -4.60 5.27
C SER A 844 13.15 -3.68 4.10
N LEU A 845 13.15 -4.23 2.90
CA LEU A 845 12.86 -3.49 1.68
C LEU A 845 11.36 -3.25 1.56
N VAL A 846 10.98 -2.09 1.04
CA VAL A 846 9.62 -1.72 0.64
C VAL A 846 9.69 -1.16 -0.79
N ALA A 847 9.95 -2.04 -1.75
CA ALA A 847 10.28 -1.64 -3.11
C ALA A 847 9.04 -1.38 -3.98
N HIS A 848 8.86 -0.14 -4.43
CA HIS A 848 7.91 0.23 -5.49
C HIS A 848 8.54 0.00 -6.86
N VAL A 849 8.44 -1.23 -7.33
CA VAL A 849 9.04 -1.66 -8.60
C VAL A 849 8.13 -1.25 -9.75
N ALA A 850 8.68 -0.53 -10.73
CA ALA A 850 7.93 -0.08 -11.89
C ALA A 850 8.40 -0.72 -13.21
N SER A 851 7.51 -0.77 -14.20
CA SER A 851 7.86 -1.18 -15.57
C SER A 851 8.97 -0.30 -16.14
N SER A 852 9.91 -0.93 -16.84
CA SER A 852 11.09 -0.26 -17.37
C SER A 852 10.85 0.49 -18.69
N GLY A 853 11.50 1.65 -18.84
CA GLY A 853 11.65 2.36 -20.11
C GLY A 853 10.33 2.82 -20.70
N VAL A 854 10.12 2.62 -22.00
CA VAL A 854 8.89 3.05 -22.69
C VAL A 854 7.61 2.38 -22.13
N HIS A 855 7.73 1.19 -21.54
CA HIS A 855 6.60 0.48 -20.90
C HIS A 855 6.18 1.13 -19.58
N TYR A 856 7.01 1.99 -18.97
CA TYR A 856 6.57 2.82 -17.85
C TYR A 856 5.39 3.74 -18.25
N ARG A 857 5.28 4.14 -19.52
CA ARG A 857 4.18 4.95 -20.04
C ARG A 857 2.88 4.18 -20.25
N GLU A 858 2.92 2.85 -20.30
CA GLU A 858 1.79 1.99 -20.69
C GLU A 858 0.52 2.33 -19.93
N ARG A 859 0.58 2.33 -18.60
CA ARG A 859 -0.57 2.62 -17.74
C ARG A 859 -1.18 4.00 -17.99
N PHE A 860 -0.35 5.02 -18.22
CA PHE A 860 -0.80 6.38 -18.49
C PHE A 860 -1.45 6.50 -19.87
N ALA A 861 -0.83 5.89 -20.90
CA ALA A 861 -1.39 5.81 -22.23
C ALA A 861 -2.73 5.08 -22.21
N HIS A 862 -2.81 3.97 -21.47
CA HIS A 862 -4.01 3.17 -21.31
C HIS A 862 -5.14 3.92 -20.61
N GLY A 863 -4.88 4.55 -19.46
CA GLY A 863 -5.87 5.35 -18.74
C GLY A 863 -6.46 6.47 -19.62
N LEU A 864 -5.62 7.11 -20.44
CA LEU A 864 -6.09 8.08 -21.43
C LEU A 864 -6.88 7.42 -22.56
N ALA A 865 -6.38 6.34 -23.16
CA ALA A 865 -6.98 5.61 -24.27
C ALA A 865 -8.36 5.06 -23.92
N GLN A 866 -8.59 4.60 -22.69
CA GLN A 866 -9.84 3.99 -22.29
C GLN A 866 -10.84 4.98 -21.69
N ASN A 867 -10.40 5.91 -20.83
CA ASN A 867 -11.31 6.74 -20.04
C ASN A 867 -11.35 8.22 -20.47
N ASP A 868 -10.42 8.66 -21.33
CA ASP A 868 -10.19 10.09 -21.54
C ASP A 868 -9.87 10.82 -20.21
N SER A 869 -9.09 10.18 -19.34
CA SER A 869 -8.85 10.65 -17.97
C SER A 869 -8.36 12.11 -17.91
N LEU A 870 -9.10 12.93 -17.18
CA LEU A 870 -8.80 14.34 -16.90
C LEU A 870 -7.81 14.49 -15.73
N ILE A 871 -7.74 13.46 -14.89
CA ILE A 871 -6.84 13.35 -13.75
C ILE A 871 -6.18 11.98 -13.79
N LEU A 872 -4.86 11.95 -13.73
CA LEU A 872 -4.06 10.74 -13.54
C LEU A 872 -3.37 10.84 -12.19
N MET A 873 -3.52 9.81 -11.36
CA MET A 873 -2.87 9.71 -10.05
C MET A 873 -1.92 8.53 -10.06
N ASP A 874 -0.67 8.70 -9.60
CA ASP A 874 0.34 7.65 -9.64
C ASP A 874 1.11 7.58 -8.32
N GLY A 875 1.20 6.39 -7.73
CA GLY A 875 2.01 6.12 -6.55
C GLY A 875 1.47 4.98 -5.70
N GLY A 876 1.98 4.82 -4.49
CA GLY A 876 1.56 3.79 -3.53
C GLY A 876 1.89 4.28 -2.13
N TRP A 877 2.52 3.44 -1.30
CA TRP A 877 3.09 3.93 -0.03
C TRP A 877 4.13 5.04 -0.26
N MET A 878 4.89 4.93 -1.35
CA MET A 878 5.87 5.90 -1.84
C MET A 878 5.70 6.05 -3.36
N LEU A 879 6.38 7.02 -3.97
CA LEU A 879 6.47 7.16 -5.42
C LEU A 879 7.53 6.22 -6.00
N PRO A 880 7.23 5.51 -7.10
CA PRO A 880 8.26 4.77 -7.83
C PRO A 880 9.25 5.76 -8.46
N LEU A 881 10.54 5.57 -8.18
CA LEU A 881 11.60 6.43 -8.72
C LEU A 881 12.35 5.76 -9.87
N GLY A 882 13.04 6.56 -10.68
CA GLY A 882 14.05 6.12 -11.64
C GLY A 882 13.58 5.72 -13.03
N GLN A 883 12.34 6.07 -13.41
CA GLN A 883 11.78 5.88 -14.75
C GLN A 883 11.21 7.19 -15.35
N GLU A 884 11.41 8.32 -14.70
CA GLU A 884 10.74 9.60 -14.98
C GLU A 884 11.19 10.25 -16.29
N GLU A 885 12.39 9.91 -16.79
CA GLU A 885 12.85 10.35 -18.11
C GLU A 885 11.83 9.95 -19.20
N SER A 886 11.29 8.73 -19.11
CA SER A 886 10.29 8.23 -20.07
C SER A 886 8.96 8.98 -19.96
N LEU A 887 8.58 9.42 -18.77
CA LEU A 887 7.29 10.05 -18.48
C LEU A 887 7.26 11.54 -18.84
N ARG A 888 8.39 12.25 -18.71
CA ARG A 888 8.43 13.73 -18.80
C ARG A 888 7.82 14.29 -20.08
N ALA A 889 8.13 13.68 -21.22
CA ALA A 889 7.57 14.09 -22.51
C ALA A 889 6.05 13.84 -22.59
N PHE A 890 5.60 12.68 -22.09
CA PHE A 890 4.18 12.35 -22.00
C PHE A 890 3.44 13.34 -21.09
N ALA A 891 3.98 13.59 -19.89
CA ALA A 891 3.40 14.51 -18.92
C ALA A 891 3.28 15.93 -19.48
N ALA A 892 4.30 16.43 -20.19
CA ALA A 892 4.26 17.75 -20.83
C ALA A 892 3.12 17.88 -21.85
N VAL A 893 2.89 16.86 -22.68
CA VAL A 893 1.77 16.85 -23.64
C VAL A 893 0.44 16.71 -22.91
N TYR A 894 0.31 15.74 -22.00
CA TYR A 894 -0.91 15.47 -21.23
C TYR A 894 -1.44 16.73 -20.54
N ARG A 895 -0.55 17.45 -19.87
CA ARG A 895 -0.86 18.70 -19.15
C ARG A 895 -1.19 19.85 -20.06
N ALA A 896 -0.77 19.82 -21.33
CA ALA A 896 -1.11 20.83 -22.30
C ALA A 896 -2.50 20.59 -22.94
N ILE A 897 -3.06 19.37 -22.81
CA ILE A 897 -4.41 19.07 -23.28
C ILE A 897 -5.44 19.80 -22.39
N PRO A 898 -6.46 20.46 -22.97
CA PRO A 898 -7.56 21.06 -22.22
C PRO A 898 -8.21 20.07 -21.23
N ALA A 899 -8.52 20.56 -20.03
CA ALA A 899 -9.24 19.82 -18.98
C ALA A 899 -10.74 19.70 -19.28
N ALA A 900 -11.09 19.18 -20.46
CA ALA A 900 -12.46 18.93 -20.88
C ALA A 900 -12.54 17.56 -21.56
N ARG A 901 -13.76 17.01 -21.63
CA ARG A 901 -14.00 15.70 -22.24
C ARG A 901 -13.90 15.78 -23.76
N PHE A 902 -13.04 14.98 -24.34
CA PHE A 902 -12.90 14.81 -25.78
C PHE A 902 -13.80 13.65 -26.24
N ARG A 903 -14.24 13.73 -27.50
CA ARG A 903 -15.03 12.67 -28.12
C ARG A 903 -14.12 11.77 -28.97
N PRO A 904 -14.25 10.44 -28.85
CA PRO A 904 -13.52 9.52 -29.73
C PRO A 904 -14.01 9.70 -31.18
N ILE A 905 -13.09 9.60 -32.13
CA ILE A 905 -13.41 9.62 -33.56
C ILE A 905 -13.58 8.16 -34.03
N ASN A 906 -14.83 7.74 -34.21
CA ASN A 906 -15.17 6.38 -34.62
C ASN A 906 -15.83 6.40 -36.02
N ASN A 907 -15.05 6.77 -37.05
CA ASN A 907 -15.45 6.66 -38.46
C ASN A 907 -14.73 5.44 -39.08
N LYS A 908 -15.43 4.67 -39.94
CA LYS A 908 -14.84 3.56 -40.68
C LYS A 908 -13.71 3.99 -41.62
N GLU A 909 -13.77 5.23 -42.13
CA GLU A 909 -12.72 5.82 -42.98
C GLU A 909 -11.47 6.23 -42.17
N VAL A 910 -11.55 6.24 -40.84
CA VAL A 910 -10.44 6.55 -39.93
C VAL A 910 -9.97 5.24 -39.28
N ALA A 911 -9.24 4.44 -40.05
CA ALA A 911 -8.70 3.15 -39.66
C ALA A 911 -7.32 3.30 -39.00
N VAL A 912 -7.31 3.89 -37.80
CA VAL A 912 -6.07 4.27 -37.08
C VAL A 912 -5.72 3.38 -35.90
N SER A 913 -6.46 2.29 -35.66
CA SER A 913 -6.14 1.29 -34.63
C SER A 913 -4.70 0.78 -34.82
N PRO A 914 -3.88 0.72 -33.76
CA PRO A 914 -4.23 0.74 -32.33
C PRO A 914 -4.24 2.14 -31.68
N LEU A 915 -4.15 3.21 -32.46
CA LEU A 915 -4.18 4.58 -31.96
C LEU A 915 -5.62 4.97 -31.59
N VAL A 916 -5.77 5.65 -30.45
CA VAL A 916 -7.04 6.27 -30.06
C VAL A 916 -6.96 7.76 -30.35
N VAL A 917 -7.75 8.21 -31.33
CA VAL A 917 -7.84 9.62 -31.74
C VAL A 917 -9.11 10.24 -31.18
N ARG A 918 -8.94 11.42 -30.58
CA ARG A 918 -10.01 12.15 -29.91
C ARG A 918 -10.00 13.61 -30.28
N THR A 919 -11.20 14.21 -30.35
CA THR A 919 -11.38 15.61 -30.73
C THR A 919 -12.20 16.40 -29.70
N LEU A 920 -11.86 17.67 -29.55
CA LEU A 920 -12.63 18.66 -28.82
C LEU A 920 -12.72 19.92 -29.68
N LYS A 921 -13.94 20.29 -30.08
CA LYS A 921 -14.20 21.55 -30.78
C LYS A 921 -14.55 22.65 -29.76
N THR A 922 -13.85 23.77 -29.83
CA THR A 922 -14.17 25.00 -29.09
C THR A 922 -14.76 26.05 -30.04
N ARG A 923 -14.99 27.28 -29.57
CA ARG A 923 -15.53 28.36 -30.41
C ARG A 923 -14.54 28.85 -31.47
N SER A 924 -13.24 28.73 -31.21
CA SER A 924 -12.17 29.29 -32.06
C SER A 924 -11.19 28.24 -32.58
N GLU A 925 -11.00 27.15 -31.85
CA GLU A 925 -9.99 26.12 -32.18
C GLU A 925 -10.60 24.71 -32.12
N THR A 926 -9.99 23.78 -32.87
CA THR A 926 -10.25 22.34 -32.74
C THR A 926 -9.01 21.66 -32.18
N PHE A 927 -9.17 20.92 -31.09
CA PHE A 927 -8.10 20.15 -30.48
C PHE A 927 -8.20 18.69 -30.91
N PHE A 928 -7.05 18.09 -31.18
CA PHE A 928 -6.91 16.66 -31.38
C PHE A 928 -5.84 16.14 -30.44
N TYR A 929 -6.07 14.97 -29.87
CA TYR A 929 -4.98 14.17 -29.32
C TYR A 929 -5.07 12.74 -29.84
N MET A 930 -3.91 12.11 -29.89
CA MET A 930 -3.73 10.73 -30.28
C MET A 930 -2.85 10.06 -29.25
N VAL A 931 -3.35 8.95 -28.70
CA VAL A 931 -2.62 8.12 -27.76
C VAL A 931 -2.42 6.74 -28.36
N ASN A 932 -1.20 6.22 -28.27
CA ASN A 932 -0.87 4.87 -28.70
C ASN A 932 -0.99 3.91 -27.52
N ASP A 933 -2.06 3.12 -27.47
CA ASP A 933 -2.29 2.13 -26.40
C ASP A 933 -1.64 0.77 -26.74
N SER A 934 -0.48 0.78 -27.41
CA SER A 934 0.17 -0.44 -27.89
C SER A 934 1.69 -0.42 -27.74
N PRO A 935 2.33 -1.61 -27.68
CA PRO A 935 3.78 -1.75 -27.57
C PRO A 935 4.51 -1.59 -28.92
N TRP A 936 3.85 -1.06 -29.94
CA TRP A 936 4.43 -0.88 -31.28
C TRP A 936 4.56 0.59 -31.63
N ASN A 937 5.61 0.95 -32.37
CA ASN A 937 5.64 2.25 -33.03
C ASN A 937 4.62 2.23 -34.18
N VAL A 938 3.81 3.26 -34.29
CA VAL A 938 2.75 3.35 -35.30
C VAL A 938 2.97 4.59 -36.15
N ALA A 939 3.25 4.38 -37.44
CA ALA A 939 3.19 5.47 -38.40
C ALA A 939 1.73 5.71 -38.77
N VAL A 940 1.33 6.98 -38.90
CA VAL A 940 -0.06 7.35 -39.20
C VAL A 940 -0.11 8.52 -40.16
N ASP A 941 -1.00 8.40 -41.14
CA ASP A 941 -1.36 9.46 -42.07
C ASP A 941 -2.80 9.87 -41.78
N LEU A 942 -3.02 11.15 -41.48
CA LEU A 942 -4.33 11.73 -41.19
C LEU A 942 -4.69 12.79 -42.23
N GLN A 943 -5.91 12.74 -42.75
CA GLN A 943 -6.44 13.75 -43.65
C GLN A 943 -7.55 14.56 -42.98
N PHE A 944 -7.37 15.88 -42.96
CA PHE A 944 -8.31 16.85 -42.42
C PHE A 944 -8.94 17.68 -43.55
N THR A 945 -10.21 18.03 -43.39
CA THR A 945 -10.87 19.02 -44.25
C THR A 945 -11.09 20.32 -43.47
N CYS A 946 -10.83 21.45 -44.11
CA CYS A 946 -11.15 22.77 -43.57
C CYS A 946 -11.30 23.78 -44.69
N LYS A 947 -12.40 24.55 -44.69
CA LYS A 947 -12.64 25.62 -45.67
C LYS A 947 -11.67 26.79 -45.52
N ASP A 948 -11.04 26.93 -44.35
CA ASP A 948 -10.07 27.97 -44.07
C ASP A 948 -8.69 27.62 -44.66
N LYS A 949 -8.25 28.38 -45.65
CA LYS A 949 -6.93 28.21 -46.28
C LYS A 949 -5.77 28.76 -45.44
N SER A 950 -6.06 29.41 -44.31
CA SER A 950 -5.09 29.95 -43.36
C SER A 950 -4.91 29.07 -42.11
N LEU A 951 -5.37 27.82 -42.17
CA LEU A 951 -5.33 26.87 -41.07
C LEU A 951 -3.91 26.72 -40.50
N LYS A 952 -3.76 27.01 -39.21
CA LYS A 952 -2.52 26.80 -38.45
C LYS A 952 -2.68 25.64 -37.49
N MET A 953 -1.64 24.83 -37.39
CA MET A 953 -1.53 23.75 -36.42
C MET A 953 -0.44 24.10 -35.40
N ARG A 954 -0.73 23.89 -34.12
CA ARG A 954 0.19 24.10 -33.00
C ARG A 954 0.27 22.84 -32.15
N SER A 955 1.47 22.31 -31.95
CA SER A 955 1.70 21.20 -31.02
C SER A 955 1.44 21.63 -29.57
N LEU A 956 0.89 20.73 -28.76
CA LEU A 956 0.69 20.90 -27.34
C LEU A 956 1.77 20.14 -26.56
N GLY A 957 2.49 20.81 -25.67
CA GLY A 957 3.57 20.23 -24.88
C GLY A 957 4.96 20.74 -25.31
N LEU A 958 5.97 19.87 -25.28
CA LEU A 958 7.33 20.23 -25.72
C LEU A 958 7.34 20.50 -27.22
N ASN A 959 7.75 21.71 -27.63
CA ASN A 959 7.70 22.26 -28.99
C ASN A 959 8.18 21.27 -30.07
N ARG A 960 7.26 20.48 -30.62
CA ARG A 960 7.44 19.78 -31.90
C ARG A 960 6.90 20.66 -33.01
N SER A 961 7.70 20.89 -34.05
CA SER A 961 7.25 21.53 -35.28
C SER A 961 6.44 20.51 -36.08
N GLU A 962 5.15 20.40 -35.79
CA GLU A 962 4.23 19.58 -36.57
C GLU A 962 3.88 20.33 -37.86
N ARG A 963 4.10 19.70 -39.03
CA ARG A 963 3.82 20.30 -40.33
C ARG A 963 2.52 19.75 -40.90
N LEU A 964 1.64 20.65 -41.29
CA LEU A 964 0.42 20.33 -42.02
C LEU A 964 0.66 20.56 -43.51
N GLU A 965 0.51 19.52 -44.35
CA GLU A 965 0.74 19.62 -45.79
C GLU A 965 -0.59 19.80 -46.54
N PRO A 966 -0.77 20.87 -47.32
CA PRO A 966 -1.97 21.03 -48.13
C PRO A 966 -2.00 19.98 -49.25
N SER A 967 -3.15 19.32 -49.43
CA SER A 967 -3.40 18.30 -50.45
C SER A 967 -4.79 18.52 -51.07
N GLY A 968 -4.84 19.27 -52.17
CA GLY A 968 -6.10 19.70 -52.80
C GLY A 968 -6.91 20.63 -51.90
N ASP A 969 -8.17 20.28 -51.62
CA ASP A 969 -9.05 20.98 -50.66
C ASP A 969 -8.89 20.46 -49.21
N ASN A 970 -7.99 19.51 -48.98
CA ASN A 970 -7.73 18.88 -47.69
C ASN A 970 -6.30 19.17 -47.21
N TYR A 971 -6.00 18.71 -46.01
CA TYR A 971 -4.69 18.79 -45.36
C TYR A 971 -4.27 17.41 -44.89
N VAL A 972 -2.99 17.07 -45.03
CA VAL A 972 -2.42 15.80 -44.58
C VAL A 972 -1.43 16.06 -43.45
N TRP A 973 -1.49 15.23 -42.41
CA TRP A 973 -0.54 15.20 -41.31
C TRP A 973 -0.03 13.77 -41.15
N SER A 974 1.27 13.58 -41.40
CA SER A 974 1.98 12.31 -41.29
C SER A 974 2.93 12.37 -40.10
N LEU A 975 2.88 11.37 -39.23
CA LEU A 975 3.76 11.28 -38.07
C LEU A 975 3.98 9.83 -37.62
N ASN A 976 5.00 9.63 -36.78
CA ASN A 976 5.22 8.39 -36.07
C ASN A 976 4.90 8.60 -34.59
N VAL A 977 3.98 7.80 -34.07
CA VAL A 977 3.64 7.79 -32.65
C VAL A 977 4.36 6.62 -31.99
N GLU A 978 5.27 6.95 -31.07
CA GLU A 978 6.03 5.98 -30.30
C GLU A 978 5.11 5.04 -29.51
N GLN A 979 5.64 3.88 -29.12
CA GLN A 979 5.03 2.96 -28.16
C GLN A 979 4.58 3.71 -26.91
N PHE A 980 3.32 3.54 -26.52
CA PHE A 980 2.74 4.21 -25.35
C PHE A 980 2.91 5.74 -25.38
N GLY A 981 3.03 6.31 -26.59
CA GLY A 981 3.23 7.74 -26.82
C GLY A 981 1.92 8.52 -26.85
N LEU A 982 2.04 9.83 -26.61
CA LEU A 982 0.95 10.79 -26.67
C LEU A 982 1.36 12.00 -27.52
N VAL A 983 0.51 12.35 -28.48
CA VAL A 983 0.66 13.55 -29.31
C VAL A 983 -0.64 14.34 -29.25
N ALA A 984 -0.55 15.66 -29.13
CA ALA A 984 -1.72 16.53 -29.15
C ALA A 984 -1.45 17.83 -29.90
N VAL A 985 -2.46 18.32 -30.61
CA VAL A 985 -2.40 19.53 -31.45
C VAL A 985 -3.65 20.38 -31.27
N ALA A 986 -3.47 21.70 -31.41
CA ALA A 986 -4.54 22.67 -31.56
C ALA A 986 -4.54 23.21 -32.99
N MET A 987 -5.70 23.23 -33.62
CA MET A 987 -5.91 23.78 -34.95
C MET A 987 -6.73 25.07 -34.87
N SER A 988 -6.29 26.11 -35.59
CA SER A 988 -6.79 27.49 -35.48
C SER A 988 -8.21 27.74 -36.03
N SER A 989 -9.00 26.69 -36.25
CA SER A 989 -10.36 26.79 -36.78
C SER A 989 -11.28 25.75 -36.11
N PRO A 990 -12.53 26.12 -35.77
CA PRO A 990 -13.52 25.18 -35.24
C PRO A 990 -14.15 24.29 -36.34
N ALA A 991 -13.91 24.61 -37.62
CA ALA A 991 -14.50 23.93 -38.77
C ALA A 991 -13.63 22.76 -39.29
N VAL A 992 -12.60 22.37 -38.54
CA VAL A 992 -11.73 21.24 -38.92
C VAL A 992 -12.44 19.93 -38.63
N GLU A 993 -12.41 19.02 -39.61
CA GLU A 993 -12.88 17.65 -39.44
C GLU A 993 -11.83 16.66 -39.94
N LEU A 994 -11.62 15.58 -39.18
CA LEU A 994 -10.82 14.45 -39.61
C LEU A 994 -11.70 13.56 -40.50
N VAL A 995 -11.32 13.41 -41.77
CA VAL A 995 -12.13 12.70 -42.77
C VAL A 995 -11.58 11.31 -43.06
N GLU A 996 -10.26 11.15 -43.12
CA GLU A 996 -9.60 9.88 -43.41
C GLU A 996 -8.38 9.70 -42.49
N GLY A 997 -8.04 8.46 -42.18
CA GLY A 997 -6.83 8.15 -41.43
C GLY A 997 -6.41 6.69 -41.59
N GLN A 998 -5.10 6.46 -41.70
CA GLN A 998 -4.53 5.14 -41.85
C GLN A 998 -3.35 4.94 -40.90
N ALA A 999 -3.42 3.90 -40.06
CA ALA A 999 -2.28 3.43 -39.28
C ALA A 999 -1.48 2.36 -40.04
N ILE A 1000 -0.16 2.48 -40.00
CA ILE A 1000 0.80 1.56 -40.58
C ILE A 1000 1.58 0.92 -39.42
N LEU A 1001 1.40 -0.39 -39.26
CA LEU A 1001 2.03 -1.19 -38.23
C LEU A 1001 3.28 -1.92 -38.75
N PRO A 1002 4.20 -2.32 -37.84
CA PRO A 1002 5.28 -3.22 -38.20
C PRO A 1002 4.75 -4.54 -38.82
N PRO A 1003 5.41 -5.08 -39.86
CA PRO A 1003 4.88 -6.20 -40.64
C PRO A 1003 4.68 -7.50 -39.85
N ASP A 1004 5.40 -7.68 -38.75
CA ASP A 1004 5.32 -8.89 -37.92
C ASP A 1004 4.14 -8.90 -36.94
N VAL A 1005 3.46 -7.76 -36.73
CA VAL A 1005 2.37 -7.63 -35.74
C VAL A 1005 1.24 -8.63 -35.99
N ASN A 1006 0.69 -8.64 -37.21
CA ASN A 1006 -0.40 -9.53 -37.55
C ASN A 1006 0.01 -11.02 -37.45
N ARG A 1007 1.25 -11.34 -37.86
CA ARG A 1007 1.78 -12.71 -37.82
C ARG A 1007 1.91 -13.21 -36.38
N GLY A 1008 2.48 -12.40 -35.48
CA GLY A 1008 2.66 -12.83 -34.09
C GLY A 1008 1.34 -12.90 -33.31
N LEU A 1009 0.37 -12.02 -33.58
CA LEU A 1009 -0.98 -12.16 -33.02
C LEU A 1009 -1.66 -13.45 -33.48
N GLU A 1010 -1.55 -13.78 -34.77
CA GLU A 1010 -2.07 -15.04 -35.30
C GLU A 1010 -1.41 -16.28 -34.67
N GLN A 1011 -0.10 -16.24 -34.44
CA GLN A 1011 0.62 -17.31 -33.73
C GLN A 1011 0.10 -17.50 -32.31
N ARG A 1012 -0.10 -16.41 -31.54
CA ARG A 1012 -0.66 -16.48 -30.18
C ARG A 1012 -2.10 -17.04 -30.17
N ILE A 1013 -2.95 -16.60 -31.11
CA ILE A 1013 -4.32 -17.13 -31.24
C ILE A 1013 -4.31 -18.62 -31.58
N ASN A 1014 -3.43 -19.05 -32.48
CA ASN A 1014 -3.28 -20.47 -32.83
C ASN A 1014 -2.77 -21.31 -31.65
N ALA A 1015 -1.85 -20.77 -30.86
CA ALA A 1015 -1.35 -21.40 -29.64
C ALA A 1015 -2.46 -21.58 -28.58
N LEU A 1016 -3.34 -20.58 -28.41
CA LEU A 1016 -4.54 -20.69 -27.58
C LEU A 1016 -5.53 -21.72 -28.11
N ASN A 1017 -5.75 -21.77 -29.43
CA ASN A 1017 -6.63 -22.75 -30.04
C ASN A 1017 -6.10 -24.19 -29.86
N SER A 1018 -4.79 -24.39 -29.98
CA SER A 1018 -4.14 -25.68 -29.68
C SER A 1018 -4.41 -26.13 -28.24
N ARG A 1019 -4.25 -25.21 -27.27
CA ARG A 1019 -4.52 -25.46 -25.84
C ARG A 1019 -6.01 -25.72 -25.56
N ALA A 1020 -6.92 -25.00 -26.22
CA ALA A 1020 -8.35 -25.27 -26.09
C ALA A 1020 -8.73 -26.69 -26.57
N ARG A 1021 -8.06 -27.23 -27.60
CA ARG A 1021 -8.23 -28.63 -28.03
C ARG A 1021 -7.68 -29.62 -27.01
N TYR A 1022 -6.55 -29.31 -26.37
CA TYR A 1022 -6.01 -30.13 -25.28
C TYR A 1022 -7.04 -30.24 -24.14
N LEU A 1023 -7.64 -29.12 -23.73
CA LEU A 1023 -8.64 -29.09 -22.64
C LEU A 1023 -9.95 -29.82 -22.97
N ALA A 1024 -10.27 -30.01 -24.25
CA ALA A 1024 -11.43 -30.81 -24.64
C ALA A 1024 -11.27 -32.32 -24.35
N LYS A 1025 -10.02 -32.80 -24.23
CA LYS A 1025 -9.66 -34.19 -23.87
C LYS A 1025 -8.42 -34.18 -22.96
N PRO A 1026 -8.56 -33.74 -21.71
CA PRO A 1026 -7.42 -33.58 -20.80
C PRO A 1026 -6.81 -34.95 -20.45
N ILE A 1027 -5.49 -34.97 -20.33
CA ILE A 1027 -4.74 -36.12 -19.82
C ILE A 1027 -4.60 -35.93 -18.30
N PRO A 1028 -4.70 -36.99 -17.46
CA PRO A 1028 -4.44 -36.88 -16.02
C PRO A 1028 -3.10 -36.19 -15.74
N PHE A 1029 -3.09 -35.23 -14.82
CA PHE A 1029 -1.91 -34.45 -14.45
C PHE A 1029 -0.87 -35.33 -13.76
N THR A 1030 -1.35 -36.16 -12.83
CA THR A 1030 -0.56 -37.19 -12.17
C THR A 1030 -1.41 -38.44 -12.02
N SER A 1031 -0.74 -39.59 -12.05
CA SER A 1031 -1.38 -40.86 -11.72
C SER A 1031 -1.31 -41.03 -10.20
N ILE A 1032 -2.45 -40.97 -9.51
CA ILE A 1032 -2.51 -41.44 -8.12
C ILE A 1032 -2.05 -42.90 -8.12
N GLU A 1033 -1.07 -43.22 -7.26
CA GLU A 1033 -0.58 -44.59 -7.12
C GLU A 1033 -1.75 -45.50 -6.72
N ASN A 1034 -2.02 -46.51 -7.54
CA ASN A 1034 -3.16 -47.44 -7.38
C ASN A 1034 -4.54 -46.75 -7.30
N GLY A 1035 -4.77 -45.67 -8.06
CA GLY A 1035 -6.07 -44.98 -8.11
C GLY A 1035 -7.19 -45.74 -8.87
N ASP A 1036 -6.82 -46.70 -9.71
CA ASP A 1036 -7.72 -47.65 -10.38
C ASP A 1036 -7.95 -48.93 -9.56
N PHE A 1037 -7.24 -49.09 -8.43
CA PHE A 1037 -7.30 -50.23 -7.53
C PHE A 1037 -6.90 -51.59 -8.12
N GLU A 1038 -6.23 -51.59 -9.28
CA GLU A 1038 -5.86 -52.81 -10.02
C GLU A 1038 -4.58 -53.48 -9.49
N GLN A 1039 -3.84 -52.84 -8.59
CA GLN A 1039 -2.64 -53.47 -8.02
C GLN A 1039 -3.00 -54.66 -7.13
N PRO A 1040 -2.17 -55.73 -7.12
CA PRO A 1040 -2.36 -56.88 -6.24
C PRO A 1040 -2.40 -56.45 -4.77
N SER A 1041 -3.45 -56.87 -4.08
CA SER A 1041 -3.78 -56.48 -2.70
C SER A 1041 -4.01 -57.74 -1.86
N SER A 1042 -3.78 -57.63 -0.55
CA SER A 1042 -4.21 -58.63 0.43
C SER A 1042 -5.59 -58.24 0.98
N ASP A 1043 -6.33 -59.18 1.57
CA ASP A 1043 -7.65 -58.92 2.19
C ASP A 1043 -7.62 -57.87 3.35
N VAL A 1044 -6.43 -57.36 3.72
CA VAL A 1044 -6.21 -56.50 4.89
C VAL A 1044 -5.60 -55.13 4.53
N SER A 1045 -5.07 -54.92 3.32
CA SER A 1045 -4.46 -53.63 2.93
C SER A 1045 -4.57 -53.33 1.44
N ILE A 1046 -4.96 -52.10 1.11
CA ILE A 1046 -5.00 -51.58 -0.26
C ILE A 1046 -3.65 -50.89 -0.54
N PRO A 1047 -2.86 -51.33 -1.54
CA PRO A 1047 -1.59 -50.68 -1.88
C PRO A 1047 -1.77 -49.17 -2.11
N ALA A 1048 -0.88 -48.35 -1.55
CA ALA A 1048 -0.87 -46.88 -1.64
C ALA A 1048 -2.07 -46.13 -1.02
N TRP A 1049 -2.97 -46.81 -0.34
CA TRP A 1049 -4.09 -46.21 0.39
C TRP A 1049 -4.08 -46.64 1.87
N VAL A 1050 -4.49 -45.74 2.75
CA VAL A 1050 -4.58 -45.95 4.20
C VAL A 1050 -6.00 -45.68 4.66
N ASP A 1051 -6.59 -46.59 5.42
CA ASP A 1051 -7.95 -46.41 5.95
C ASP A 1051 -8.00 -46.48 7.49
N THR A 1052 -9.08 -45.96 8.06
CA THR A 1052 -9.31 -45.94 9.52
C THR A 1052 -10.25 -47.06 9.99
N SER A 1053 -10.38 -48.17 9.24
CA SER A 1053 -11.31 -49.25 9.58
C SER A 1053 -11.01 -49.85 10.96
N ARG A 1054 -12.05 -49.93 11.78
CA ARG A 1054 -12.04 -50.55 13.12
C ARG A 1054 -13.43 -51.05 13.47
N GLY A 1055 -13.52 -52.25 14.03
CA GLY A 1055 -14.78 -52.81 14.52
C GLY A 1055 -15.75 -53.15 13.38
N LYS A 1056 -16.92 -52.50 13.35
CA LYS A 1056 -17.99 -52.76 12.37
C LYS A 1056 -17.81 -52.03 11.03
N ASN A 1057 -16.90 -51.07 10.94
CA ASN A 1057 -16.63 -50.35 9.69
C ASN A 1057 -15.54 -51.09 8.92
N VAL A 1058 -15.79 -51.33 7.64
CA VAL A 1058 -14.92 -52.17 6.81
C VAL A 1058 -14.68 -51.49 5.46
N VAL A 1059 -13.45 -51.59 4.98
CA VAL A 1059 -13.09 -51.32 3.58
C VAL A 1059 -12.75 -52.66 2.92
N THR A 1060 -13.43 -53.02 1.84
CA THR A 1060 -13.19 -54.26 1.09
C THR A 1060 -12.98 -54.00 -0.38
N ILE A 1061 -12.35 -54.93 -1.09
CA ILE A 1061 -12.24 -54.88 -2.55
C ILE A 1061 -13.48 -55.52 -3.17
N ALA A 1062 -14.06 -54.83 -4.14
CA ALA A 1062 -15.23 -55.27 -4.89
C ALA A 1062 -14.93 -55.25 -6.39
N THR A 1063 -15.89 -55.71 -7.21
CA THR A 1063 -15.81 -55.59 -8.68
C THR A 1063 -16.00 -54.12 -9.09
N GLY A 1064 -15.16 -53.61 -9.99
CA GLY A 1064 -15.27 -52.25 -10.51
C GLY A 1064 -16.30 -52.07 -11.62
N TYR A 1065 -16.39 -50.87 -12.19
CA TYR A 1065 -17.36 -50.56 -13.25
C TYR A 1065 -16.93 -51.15 -14.60
N ASN A 1066 -15.67 -50.94 -15.00
CA ASN A 1066 -15.03 -51.49 -16.20
C ASN A 1066 -13.62 -52.02 -15.89
N SER A 1067 -13.43 -52.42 -14.63
CA SER A 1067 -12.16 -52.81 -14.02
C SER A 1067 -12.40 -54.03 -13.14
N ASP A 1068 -11.36 -54.83 -12.87
CA ASP A 1068 -11.50 -56.06 -12.10
C ASP A 1068 -11.70 -55.74 -10.60
N ARG A 1069 -11.30 -54.54 -10.16
CA ARG A 1069 -11.26 -54.13 -8.75
C ARG A 1069 -11.79 -52.71 -8.54
N SER A 1070 -12.44 -52.51 -7.40
CA SER A 1070 -12.82 -51.22 -6.82
C SER A 1070 -12.78 -51.33 -5.29
N ILE A 1071 -12.94 -50.21 -4.58
CA ILE A 1071 -13.08 -50.23 -3.11
C ILE A 1071 -14.53 -50.04 -2.71
N GLN A 1072 -15.01 -50.85 -1.77
CA GLN A 1072 -16.27 -50.65 -1.07
C GLN A 1072 -15.99 -50.20 0.36
N VAL A 1073 -16.58 -49.07 0.73
CA VAL A 1073 -16.40 -48.39 2.02
C VAL A 1073 -17.74 -48.44 2.76
N SER A 1074 -17.82 -49.26 3.81
CA SER A 1074 -19.02 -49.43 4.63
C SER A 1074 -18.81 -48.84 6.02
N ALA A 1075 -19.34 -47.63 6.26
CA ALA A 1075 -19.29 -46.93 7.53
C ALA A 1075 -20.62 -47.15 8.29
N ILE A 1076 -20.57 -47.89 9.40
CA ILE A 1076 -21.73 -48.29 10.20
C ILE A 1076 -21.88 -47.42 11.44
N ASP A 1077 -20.90 -47.36 12.34
CA ASP A 1077 -21.06 -46.77 13.68
C ASP A 1077 -20.34 -45.42 13.88
N ARG A 1078 -19.40 -45.06 13.00
CA ARG A 1078 -18.62 -43.81 13.02
C ARG A 1078 -18.10 -43.52 11.61
N ARG A 1079 -17.58 -42.31 11.42
CA ARG A 1079 -16.94 -41.89 10.16
C ARG A 1079 -15.76 -42.81 9.83
N LEU A 1080 -15.69 -43.26 8.57
CA LEU A 1080 -14.60 -44.07 8.02
C LEU A 1080 -13.85 -43.23 6.98
N THR A 1081 -12.53 -43.14 7.13
CA THR A 1081 -11.67 -42.35 6.25
C THR A 1081 -10.79 -43.27 5.41
N VAL A 1082 -10.63 -42.96 4.13
CA VAL A 1082 -9.68 -43.61 3.21
C VAL A 1082 -8.82 -42.52 2.56
N SER A 1083 -7.50 -42.60 2.70
CA SER A 1083 -6.54 -41.58 2.24
C SER A 1083 -5.50 -42.18 1.29
N SER A 1084 -5.16 -41.45 0.22
CA SER A 1084 -4.09 -41.82 -0.71
C SER A 1084 -2.71 -41.53 -0.11
N ARG A 1085 -1.66 -42.08 -0.73
CA ARG A 1085 -0.30 -41.53 -0.60
C ARG A 1085 -0.22 -40.11 -1.14
N GLU A 1086 0.80 -39.41 -0.67
CA GLU A 1086 1.16 -38.06 -1.10
C GLU A 1086 1.58 -38.03 -2.59
N PHE A 1087 1.08 -37.05 -3.34
CA PHE A 1087 1.42 -36.75 -4.73
C PHE A 1087 1.73 -35.25 -4.92
N GLU A 1088 2.46 -34.90 -5.98
CA GLU A 1088 2.87 -33.51 -6.25
C GLU A 1088 1.67 -32.61 -6.61
N SER A 1089 1.66 -31.37 -6.11
CA SER A 1089 0.66 -30.35 -6.47
C SER A 1089 0.85 -29.84 -7.91
N PRO A 1090 -0.23 -29.55 -8.65
CA PRO A 1090 -0.15 -28.88 -9.95
C PRO A 1090 0.49 -27.49 -9.87
N GLN A 1091 1.46 -27.21 -10.75
CA GLN A 1091 2.07 -25.88 -10.87
C GLN A 1091 1.08 -24.78 -11.30
N SER A 1092 -0.11 -25.14 -11.77
CA SER A 1092 -1.21 -24.24 -12.11
C SER A 1092 -1.95 -23.66 -10.90
N GLY A 1093 -1.72 -24.20 -9.70
CA GLY A 1093 -2.50 -23.85 -8.48
C GLY A 1093 -3.93 -24.39 -8.49
N LYS A 1094 -4.28 -25.24 -9.46
CA LYS A 1094 -5.65 -25.67 -9.75
C LYS A 1094 -5.70 -27.21 -9.89
N ILE A 1095 -6.58 -27.90 -9.16
CA ILE A 1095 -6.72 -29.37 -9.21
C ILE A 1095 -8.16 -29.85 -9.34
N ALA A 1096 -8.40 -30.84 -10.19
CA ALA A 1096 -9.71 -31.49 -10.35
C ALA A 1096 -9.56 -33.00 -10.13
N ILE A 1097 -10.54 -33.59 -9.45
CA ILE A 1097 -10.55 -35.01 -9.15
C ILE A 1097 -11.74 -35.64 -9.85
N SER A 1098 -11.51 -36.68 -10.65
CA SER A 1098 -12.61 -37.52 -11.14
C SER A 1098 -12.55 -38.89 -10.52
N PHE A 1099 -13.69 -39.44 -10.15
CA PHE A 1099 -13.81 -40.82 -9.73
C PHE A 1099 -15.21 -41.35 -10.09
N LEU A 1100 -15.33 -42.66 -10.14
CA LEU A 1100 -16.59 -43.36 -10.24
C LEU A 1100 -17.07 -43.71 -8.83
N ALA A 1101 -18.34 -43.50 -8.54
CA ALA A 1101 -18.93 -43.91 -7.28
C ALA A 1101 -20.33 -44.51 -7.45
N ARG A 1102 -20.72 -45.39 -6.52
CA ARG A 1102 -22.09 -45.95 -6.45
C ARG A 1102 -22.51 -46.21 -5.02
N HIS A 1103 -23.73 -45.82 -4.65
CA HIS A 1103 -24.32 -46.12 -3.35
C HIS A 1103 -24.93 -47.54 -3.30
N LEU A 1104 -24.72 -48.28 -2.22
CA LEU A 1104 -25.16 -49.68 -2.10
C LEU A 1104 -26.37 -49.89 -1.19
N ARG A 1105 -26.67 -48.98 -0.26
CA ARG A 1105 -27.85 -49.09 0.64
C ARG A 1105 -28.92 -48.04 0.32
N HIS A 1106 -30.06 -48.45 -0.25
CA HIS A 1106 -31.28 -47.63 -0.27
C HIS A 1106 -32.16 -47.99 0.93
N SER A 1107 -32.13 -47.20 2.00
CA SER A 1107 -33.11 -47.32 3.10
C SER A 1107 -33.81 -46.00 3.39
N SER A 1108 -34.65 -45.58 2.45
CA SER A 1108 -35.95 -44.98 2.80
C SER A 1108 -36.89 -45.02 1.58
N PRO A 1109 -38.03 -45.73 1.66
CA PRO A 1109 -39.07 -45.67 0.66
C PRO A 1109 -39.93 -44.42 0.92
N VAL A 1110 -39.50 -43.26 0.42
CA VAL A 1110 -40.42 -42.13 0.23
C VAL A 1110 -40.29 -41.63 -1.20
N SER A 1111 -41.35 -41.90 -1.94
CA SER A 1111 -41.60 -41.51 -3.32
C SER A 1111 -41.41 -40.01 -3.54
N ARG A 1112 -40.33 -39.63 -4.22
CA ARG A 1112 -40.20 -38.48 -5.10
C ARG A 1112 -38.99 -38.75 -6.00
N ALA A 1113 -39.16 -38.56 -7.31
CA ALA A 1113 -38.10 -38.74 -8.29
C ALA A 1113 -36.76 -38.16 -7.79
N PRO A 1114 -35.64 -38.90 -7.87
CA PRO A 1114 -34.37 -38.39 -7.37
C PRO A 1114 -34.02 -37.12 -8.15
N LYS A 1115 -34.04 -35.98 -7.45
CA LYS A 1115 -33.28 -34.82 -7.91
C LYS A 1115 -31.81 -35.22 -7.91
N PRO A 1116 -31.00 -34.79 -8.89
CA PRO A 1116 -29.56 -35.14 -8.98
C PRO A 1116 -28.73 -34.73 -7.74
N SER A 1117 -29.30 -34.00 -6.78
CA SER A 1117 -28.64 -33.55 -5.55
C SER A 1117 -28.66 -34.55 -4.37
N VAL A 1118 -29.13 -35.80 -4.53
CA VAL A 1118 -29.32 -36.76 -3.41
C VAL A 1118 -28.33 -37.96 -3.46
N ALA A 1119 -27.57 -38.14 -4.55
CA ALA A 1119 -27.01 -39.44 -4.90
C ALA A 1119 -25.76 -39.90 -4.11
N LEU A 1120 -25.03 -38.99 -3.44
CA LEU A 1120 -23.82 -39.34 -2.65
C LEU A 1120 -23.83 -38.69 -1.24
N THR A 1121 -25.01 -38.64 -0.62
CA THR A 1121 -25.17 -38.10 0.74
C THR A 1121 -24.32 -38.89 1.73
N GLY A 1122 -23.44 -38.23 2.48
CA GLY A 1122 -22.57 -38.87 3.47
C GLY A 1122 -21.09 -38.99 3.06
N LEU A 1123 -20.74 -38.71 1.79
CA LEU A 1123 -19.35 -38.64 1.33
C LEU A 1123 -18.80 -37.20 1.40
N ARG A 1124 -17.63 -37.02 2.03
CA ARG A 1124 -16.84 -35.79 2.03
C ARG A 1124 -15.47 -36.10 1.40
N VAL A 1125 -15.00 -35.25 0.50
CA VAL A 1125 -13.69 -35.41 -0.16
C VAL A 1125 -12.81 -34.25 0.24
N THR A 1126 -11.59 -34.53 0.67
CA THR A 1126 -10.66 -33.56 1.23
C THR A 1126 -9.27 -33.72 0.58
N LEU A 1127 -8.60 -32.59 0.32
CA LEU A 1127 -7.17 -32.54 0.06
C LEU A 1127 -6.43 -32.13 1.33
N GLU A 1128 -5.40 -32.88 1.69
CA GLU A 1128 -4.57 -32.62 2.86
C GLU A 1128 -3.12 -32.29 2.46
N ARG A 1129 -2.49 -31.36 3.19
CA ARG A 1129 -1.07 -31.02 3.10
C ARG A 1129 -0.43 -31.14 4.48
N GLY A 1130 0.54 -32.03 4.65
CA GLY A 1130 1.19 -32.26 5.94
C GLY A 1130 0.21 -32.61 7.07
N GLY A 1131 -0.89 -33.30 6.76
CA GLY A 1131 -1.96 -33.64 7.71
C GLY A 1131 -2.94 -32.50 8.03
N THR A 1132 -2.79 -31.34 7.41
CA THR A 1132 -3.74 -30.21 7.53
C THR A 1132 -4.70 -30.22 6.34
N GLU A 1133 -6.00 -30.10 6.60
CA GLU A 1133 -7.03 -29.95 5.59
C GLU A 1133 -6.84 -28.63 4.82
N VAL A 1134 -6.65 -28.70 3.50
CA VAL A 1134 -6.43 -27.53 2.62
C VAL A 1134 -7.73 -27.14 1.94
N VAL A 1135 -8.41 -28.13 1.36
CA VAL A 1135 -9.71 -27.95 0.70
C VAL A 1135 -10.57 -29.14 1.08
N ALA A 1136 -11.80 -28.88 1.53
CA ALA A 1136 -12.77 -29.93 1.78
C ALA A 1136 -14.09 -29.64 1.11
N TRP A 1137 -14.70 -30.70 0.62
CA TRP A 1137 -15.94 -30.64 -0.14
C TRP A 1137 -16.94 -31.65 0.39
N GLN A 1138 -18.23 -31.28 0.41
CA GLN A 1138 -19.33 -32.11 0.91
C GLN A 1138 -20.47 -32.18 -0.13
N GLY A 1139 -21.12 -33.34 -0.20
CA GLY A 1139 -22.08 -33.88 -1.19
C GLY A 1139 -23.13 -33.04 -1.96
N SER A 1140 -23.13 -31.71 -1.98
CA SER A 1140 -24.19 -30.90 -2.64
C SER A 1140 -23.84 -30.34 -4.03
N ASP A 1141 -22.56 -30.22 -4.40
CA ASP A 1141 -22.12 -29.34 -5.51
C ASP A 1141 -21.37 -30.02 -6.67
N PHE A 1142 -21.58 -31.33 -6.90
CA PHE A 1142 -20.88 -32.07 -7.97
C PHE A 1142 -21.71 -32.20 -9.23
N LYS A 1143 -21.03 -32.26 -10.38
CA LYS A 1143 -21.65 -32.71 -11.62
C LYS A 1143 -21.66 -34.23 -11.63
N VAL A 1144 -22.87 -34.80 -11.68
CA VAL A 1144 -23.10 -36.24 -11.75
C VAL A 1144 -23.46 -36.59 -13.18
N ASP A 1145 -22.64 -37.41 -13.84
CA ASP A 1145 -23.06 -38.08 -15.06
C ASP A 1145 -23.44 -39.52 -14.67
N SER A 1146 -24.75 -39.81 -14.64
CA SER A 1146 -25.24 -41.18 -14.36
C SER A 1146 -24.82 -42.12 -15.48
N LEU A 1147 -24.17 -43.22 -15.10
CA LEU A 1147 -23.72 -44.29 -15.99
C LEU A 1147 -24.65 -45.50 -15.87
N GLN A 1148 -24.29 -46.61 -16.53
CA GLN A 1148 -25.02 -47.87 -16.42
C GLN A 1148 -24.87 -48.47 -15.00
N ASP A 1149 -25.83 -49.29 -14.58
CA ASP A 1149 -25.80 -50.08 -13.33
C ASP A 1149 -25.62 -49.28 -12.03
N GLY A 1150 -26.09 -48.04 -12.03
CA GLY A 1150 -26.12 -47.16 -10.86
C GLY A 1150 -24.79 -46.50 -10.52
N TRP A 1151 -23.74 -46.69 -11.35
CA TRP A 1151 -22.49 -45.94 -11.21
C TRP A 1151 -22.66 -44.50 -11.65
N GLU A 1152 -21.95 -43.61 -10.97
CA GLU A 1152 -21.96 -42.18 -11.24
C GLU A 1152 -20.53 -41.70 -11.42
N LYS A 1153 -20.27 -40.97 -12.51
CA LYS A 1153 -19.01 -40.26 -12.65
C LYS A 1153 -19.10 -38.93 -11.95
N VAL A 1154 -18.25 -38.75 -10.95
CA VAL A 1154 -18.09 -37.52 -10.18
C VAL A 1154 -16.87 -36.79 -10.69
N ILE A 1155 -17.02 -35.48 -10.95
CA ILE A 1155 -15.88 -34.58 -11.21
C ILE A 1155 -15.97 -33.45 -10.20
N LEU A 1156 -14.95 -33.36 -9.35
CA LEU A 1156 -14.79 -32.33 -8.32
C LEU A 1156 -13.70 -31.36 -8.75
N PRO A 1157 -14.05 -30.16 -9.26
CA PRO A 1157 -13.08 -29.08 -9.38
C PRO A 1157 -12.78 -28.55 -7.99
N LEU A 1158 -11.58 -28.82 -7.47
CA LEU A 1158 -11.11 -28.25 -6.22
C LEU A 1158 -10.36 -26.97 -6.56
N ARG A 1159 -11.03 -25.85 -6.30
CA ARG A 1159 -10.50 -24.50 -6.48
C ARG A 1159 -9.73 -24.13 -5.20
N ASP A 1160 -8.80 -23.18 -5.31
CA ASP A 1160 -8.11 -22.57 -4.17
C ASP A 1160 -7.21 -23.54 -3.37
N VAL A 1161 -6.38 -24.32 -4.08
CA VAL A 1161 -5.26 -25.01 -3.44
C VAL A 1161 -4.10 -24.03 -3.31
N ASP A 1162 -4.24 -23.08 -2.39
CA ASP A 1162 -3.22 -22.07 -2.11
C ASP A 1162 -1.87 -22.74 -1.90
N GLN A 1163 -0.86 -22.26 -2.64
CA GLN A 1163 0.53 -22.70 -2.50
C GLN A 1163 1.26 -21.74 -1.54
N PRO A 1164 1.47 -22.09 -0.26
CA PRO A 1164 2.28 -21.28 0.63
C PRO A 1164 3.72 -21.27 0.11
N LYS A 1165 4.35 -20.10 0.12
CA LYS A 1165 5.72 -19.90 -0.36
C LYS A 1165 6.70 -20.74 0.50
N GLY A 1166 7.37 -21.73 -0.10
CA GLY A 1166 8.65 -22.26 0.41
C GLY A 1166 8.71 -23.67 1.03
N SER A 1167 7.72 -24.55 0.83
CA SER A 1167 7.79 -25.96 1.28
C SER A 1167 7.47 -26.95 0.14
N PRO A 1168 8.03 -28.19 0.12
CA PRO A 1168 7.74 -29.16 -0.94
C PRO A 1168 6.24 -29.55 -0.99
N ASP A 1169 5.71 -29.49 -2.21
CA ASP A 1169 4.30 -29.45 -2.60
C ASP A 1169 3.61 -30.81 -2.67
N LYS A 1170 3.52 -31.51 -1.54
CA LYS A 1170 2.83 -32.81 -1.49
C LYS A 1170 1.41 -32.71 -0.95
N LEU A 1171 0.47 -33.27 -1.69
CA LEU A 1171 -0.96 -33.37 -1.37
C LEU A 1171 -1.36 -34.83 -1.19
N ALA A 1172 -2.30 -35.10 -0.30
CA ALA A 1172 -2.97 -36.40 -0.19
C ALA A 1172 -4.48 -36.23 -0.40
N LEU A 1173 -5.11 -37.20 -1.06
CA LEU A 1173 -6.55 -37.24 -1.27
C LEU A 1173 -7.21 -38.09 -0.19
N ARG A 1174 -8.25 -37.56 0.43
CA ARG A 1174 -8.98 -38.20 1.52
C ARG A 1174 -10.47 -38.29 1.21
N PHE A 1175 -11.05 -39.47 1.38
CA PHE A 1175 -12.49 -39.73 1.34
C PHE A 1175 -13.00 -40.03 2.76
N ASP A 1176 -13.88 -39.18 3.26
CA ASP A 1176 -14.55 -39.29 4.54
C ASP A 1176 -15.99 -39.77 4.33
N VAL A 1177 -16.29 -40.99 4.77
CA VAL A 1177 -17.62 -41.60 4.65
C VAL A 1177 -18.32 -41.53 6.01
N SER A 1178 -19.48 -40.88 6.04
CA SER A 1178 -20.30 -40.67 7.24
C SER A 1178 -20.91 -41.97 7.76
N PRO A 1179 -21.29 -42.06 9.05
CA PRO A 1179 -21.99 -43.23 9.59
C PRO A 1179 -23.26 -43.58 8.77
N ASP A 1180 -23.68 -44.84 8.83
CA ASP A 1180 -24.81 -45.41 8.08
C ASP A 1180 -24.72 -45.28 6.53
N THR A 1181 -23.50 -45.17 5.98
CA THR A 1181 -23.26 -45.01 4.53
C THR A 1181 -22.46 -46.18 3.96
N ASP A 1182 -22.85 -46.68 2.77
CA ASP A 1182 -22.21 -47.81 2.10
C ASP A 1182 -22.02 -47.48 0.60
N ILE A 1183 -20.77 -47.30 0.20
CA ILE A 1183 -20.40 -46.71 -1.11
C ILE A 1183 -19.25 -47.48 -1.77
N GLN A 1184 -19.31 -47.65 -3.09
CA GLN A 1184 -18.20 -48.11 -3.92
C GLN A 1184 -17.52 -46.94 -4.62
N ILE A 1185 -16.18 -46.95 -4.71
CA ILE A 1185 -15.35 -45.92 -5.35
C ILE A 1185 -14.34 -46.61 -6.29
N ASP A 1186 -14.16 -46.07 -7.50
CA ASP A 1186 -13.34 -46.64 -8.56
C ASP A 1186 -12.76 -45.54 -9.51
N ASP A 1187 -11.76 -45.87 -10.33
CA ASP A 1187 -11.11 -45.02 -11.36
C ASP A 1187 -10.80 -43.58 -10.91
N ILE A 1188 -10.04 -43.44 -9.82
CA ILE A 1188 -9.66 -42.15 -9.26
C ILE A 1188 -8.54 -41.53 -10.10
N ARG A 1189 -8.80 -40.35 -10.65
CA ARG A 1189 -7.87 -39.59 -11.48
C ARG A 1189 -7.77 -38.15 -11.01
N VAL A 1190 -6.54 -37.64 -11.02
CA VAL A 1190 -6.24 -36.25 -10.73
C VAL A 1190 -5.88 -35.55 -12.04
N TYR A 1191 -6.55 -34.44 -12.28
CA TYR A 1191 -6.27 -33.52 -13.36
C TYR A 1191 -5.84 -32.20 -12.75
N ASP A 1192 -5.09 -31.45 -13.55
CA ASP A 1192 -4.97 -30.01 -13.34
C ASP A 1192 -6.37 -29.39 -13.60
N SER A 1193 -6.95 -28.60 -12.69
CA SER A 1193 -8.35 -28.11 -12.86
C SER A 1193 -8.55 -27.07 -13.94
N ILE A 1194 -7.58 -26.86 -14.83
CA ILE A 1194 -7.87 -26.28 -16.15
C ILE A 1194 -8.83 -27.16 -16.96
N VAL A 1195 -9.19 -28.38 -16.51
CA VAL A 1195 -10.37 -29.11 -17.01
C VAL A 1195 -11.64 -28.30 -16.78
N MET A 1196 -11.88 -27.39 -17.72
CA MET A 1196 -13.01 -26.50 -17.81
C MET A 1196 -14.29 -27.32 -17.92
N ASP A 1197 -15.35 -26.84 -17.28
CA ASP A 1197 -16.67 -27.41 -17.50
C ASP A 1197 -17.10 -27.21 -18.97
N SER A 1198 -18.19 -27.85 -19.39
CA SER A 1198 -18.65 -27.68 -20.77
C SER A 1198 -19.04 -26.23 -21.11
N LYS A 1199 -19.35 -25.38 -20.12
CA LYS A 1199 -19.70 -23.97 -20.34
C LYS A 1199 -18.44 -23.13 -20.57
N ASP A 1200 -17.39 -23.34 -19.79
CA ASP A 1200 -16.08 -22.68 -19.90
C ASP A 1200 -15.35 -23.11 -21.16
N LEU A 1201 -15.35 -24.39 -21.51
CA LEU A 1201 -14.82 -24.85 -22.80
C LEU A 1201 -15.59 -24.24 -23.97
N ARG A 1202 -16.93 -24.11 -23.85
CA ARG A 1202 -17.74 -23.42 -24.86
C ARG A 1202 -17.45 -21.92 -24.88
N ALA A 1203 -17.24 -21.28 -23.75
CA ALA A 1203 -16.86 -19.86 -23.68
C ALA A 1203 -15.49 -19.64 -24.35
N LEU A 1204 -14.50 -20.46 -24.04
CA LEU A 1204 -13.17 -20.40 -24.65
C LEU A 1204 -13.23 -20.61 -26.17
N SER A 1205 -13.85 -21.72 -26.61
CA SER A 1205 -13.87 -22.10 -28.03
C SER A 1205 -14.85 -21.30 -28.90
N ARG A 1206 -15.96 -20.80 -28.33
CA ARG A 1206 -17.01 -20.10 -29.10
C ARG A 1206 -17.08 -18.60 -28.86
N LYS A 1207 -16.47 -18.07 -27.80
CA LYS A 1207 -16.45 -16.62 -27.50
C LYS A 1207 -15.04 -16.05 -27.52
N ILE A 1208 -14.11 -16.56 -26.71
CA ILE A 1208 -12.79 -15.95 -26.51
C ILE A 1208 -11.91 -16.03 -27.76
N ILE A 1209 -11.66 -17.23 -28.28
CA ILE A 1209 -10.81 -17.41 -29.47
C ILE A 1209 -11.42 -16.73 -30.71
N PRO A 1210 -12.73 -16.89 -31.01
CA PRO A 1210 -13.35 -16.18 -32.13
C PRO A 1210 -13.33 -14.67 -31.99
N LEU A 1211 -13.45 -14.12 -30.77
CA LEU A 1211 -13.35 -12.68 -30.53
C LEU A 1211 -11.95 -12.16 -30.83
N ALA A 1212 -10.90 -12.85 -30.38
CA ALA A 1212 -9.52 -12.47 -30.67
C ALA A 1212 -9.22 -12.51 -32.18
N ASP A 1213 -9.66 -13.56 -32.89
CA ASP A 1213 -9.48 -13.66 -34.35
C ASP A 1213 -10.34 -12.63 -35.11
N TYR A 1214 -11.56 -12.32 -34.62
CA TYR A 1214 -12.36 -11.23 -35.14
C TYR A 1214 -11.65 -9.88 -35.00
N MET A 1215 -11.13 -9.55 -33.81
CA MET A 1215 -10.39 -8.31 -33.57
C MET A 1215 -9.20 -8.19 -34.53
N ARG A 1216 -8.39 -9.26 -34.65
CA ARG A 1216 -7.23 -9.28 -35.56
C ARG A 1216 -7.63 -9.11 -37.04
N ARG A 1217 -8.63 -9.83 -37.53
CA ARG A 1217 -9.06 -9.78 -38.94
C ARG A 1217 -9.66 -8.44 -39.35
N ASN A 1218 -10.24 -7.71 -38.39
CA ASN A 1218 -10.83 -6.40 -38.63
C ASN A 1218 -9.88 -5.23 -38.31
N GLY A 1219 -8.59 -5.50 -38.03
CA GLY A 1219 -7.59 -4.47 -37.80
C GLY A 1219 -7.58 -3.88 -36.38
N PHE A 1220 -8.34 -4.43 -35.43
CA PHE A 1220 -8.32 -4.06 -34.02
C PHE A 1220 -7.13 -4.70 -33.29
N TYR A 1221 -5.91 -4.47 -33.80
CA TYR A 1221 -4.70 -5.15 -33.33
C TYR A 1221 -4.35 -4.81 -31.87
N GLY A 1222 -4.58 -3.56 -31.45
CA GLY A 1222 -4.36 -3.13 -30.06
C GLY A 1222 -5.28 -3.85 -29.08
N ASP A 1223 -6.58 -3.85 -29.37
CA ASP A 1223 -7.58 -4.57 -28.57
C ASP A 1223 -7.33 -6.08 -28.56
N CYS A 1224 -6.92 -6.66 -29.71
CA CYS A 1224 -6.53 -8.06 -29.80
C CYS A 1224 -5.34 -8.36 -28.86
N ASN A 1225 -4.30 -7.52 -28.87
CA ASN A 1225 -3.14 -7.70 -27.99
C ASN A 1225 -3.51 -7.54 -26.52
N ARG A 1226 -4.31 -6.53 -26.16
CA ARG A 1226 -4.79 -6.31 -24.79
C ARG A 1226 -5.61 -7.50 -24.30
N PHE A 1227 -6.52 -8.00 -25.14
CA PHE A 1227 -7.33 -9.18 -24.82
C PHE A 1227 -6.46 -10.43 -24.62
N LEU A 1228 -5.47 -10.67 -25.49
CA LEU A 1228 -4.52 -11.78 -25.33
C LEU A 1228 -3.60 -11.63 -24.11
N ASN A 1229 -3.52 -10.43 -23.53
CA ASN A 1229 -2.82 -10.13 -22.29
C ASN A 1229 -3.76 -10.08 -21.07
N SER A 1230 -5.05 -10.40 -21.20
CA SER A 1230 -5.88 -10.60 -20.01
C SER A 1230 -5.50 -11.91 -19.30
N TYR A 1231 -5.97 -12.05 -18.05
CA TYR A 1231 -5.60 -13.15 -17.17
C TYR A 1231 -5.76 -14.53 -17.82
N TRP A 1232 -6.94 -14.86 -18.35
CA TRP A 1232 -7.21 -16.20 -18.89
C TRP A 1232 -6.29 -16.60 -20.06
N PRO A 1233 -6.15 -15.80 -21.14
CA PRO A 1233 -5.17 -16.11 -22.18
C PRO A 1233 -3.74 -16.31 -21.65
N GLN A 1234 -3.25 -15.45 -20.76
CA GLN A 1234 -1.91 -15.59 -20.18
C GLN A 1234 -1.79 -16.88 -19.36
N TYR A 1235 -2.74 -17.14 -18.48
CA TYR A 1235 -2.81 -18.34 -17.65
C TYR A 1235 -2.82 -19.61 -18.50
N LEU A 1236 -3.64 -19.66 -19.56
CA LEU A 1236 -3.68 -20.79 -20.47
C LEU A 1236 -2.35 -20.98 -21.21
N MET A 1237 -1.74 -19.88 -21.68
CA MET A 1237 -0.44 -19.97 -22.36
C MET A 1237 0.67 -20.49 -21.45
N ALA A 1238 0.64 -20.12 -20.16
CA ALA A 1238 1.63 -20.50 -19.16
C ALA A 1238 1.48 -21.95 -18.68
N PHE A 1239 0.26 -22.39 -18.36
CA PHE A 1239 0.04 -23.64 -17.65
C PHE A 1239 -0.58 -24.77 -18.49
N VAL A 1240 -1.20 -24.47 -19.64
CA VAL A 1240 -1.78 -25.51 -20.51
C VAL A 1240 -0.79 -25.94 -21.59
N PRO A 1241 -0.51 -27.25 -21.72
CA PRO A 1241 0.27 -27.76 -22.84
C PRO A 1241 -0.42 -27.55 -24.19
N GLU A 1242 0.37 -27.46 -25.25
CA GLU A 1242 -0.17 -27.55 -26.60
C GLU A 1242 -0.66 -28.97 -26.88
N SER A 1243 -1.76 -29.08 -27.64
CA SER A 1243 -2.24 -30.39 -28.08
C SER A 1243 -1.15 -31.06 -28.91
N PRO A 1244 -0.75 -32.31 -28.61
CA PRO A 1244 0.23 -33.01 -29.42
C PRO A 1244 -0.33 -33.10 -30.85
N THR A 1245 0.39 -32.53 -31.82
CA THR A 1245 0.08 -32.70 -33.24
C THR A 1245 -0.06 -34.19 -33.51
N GLU A 1246 -1.22 -34.64 -34.00
CA GLU A 1246 -1.37 -36.01 -34.48
C GLU A 1246 -0.17 -36.33 -35.38
N PRO A 1247 0.56 -37.43 -35.14
CA PRO A 1247 1.62 -37.81 -36.05
C PRO A 1247 1.01 -37.93 -37.45
N PRO A 1248 1.67 -37.43 -38.51
CA PRO A 1248 1.13 -37.55 -39.86
C PRO A 1248 0.78 -39.01 -40.09
N ALA A 1249 -0.47 -39.23 -40.51
CA ALA A 1249 -1.05 -40.56 -40.74
C ALA A 1249 0.02 -41.48 -41.32
N VAL A 1250 0.37 -42.52 -40.58
CA VAL A 1250 1.39 -43.49 -40.95
C VAL A 1250 1.12 -43.88 -42.41
N VAL A 1251 2.00 -43.41 -43.30
CA VAL A 1251 2.03 -43.86 -44.69
C VAL A 1251 2.11 -45.38 -44.61
N ARG A 1252 1.03 -46.05 -45.04
CA ARG A 1252 0.96 -47.50 -45.12
C ARG A 1252 2.20 -47.98 -45.88
N ARG A 1253 3.12 -48.64 -45.16
CA ARG A 1253 4.29 -49.29 -45.75
C ARG A 1253 3.82 -50.21 -46.89
N PRO A 1254 4.47 -50.20 -48.07
CA PRO A 1254 4.25 -51.24 -49.06
C PRO A 1254 4.70 -52.60 -48.49
N PRO A 1255 4.11 -53.72 -48.93
CA PRO A 1255 4.46 -55.03 -48.41
C PRO A 1255 5.92 -55.40 -48.77
N PRO A 1256 6.57 -56.25 -47.96
CA PRO A 1256 8.00 -56.53 -48.10
C PRO A 1256 8.27 -57.42 -49.31
N ARG A 1257 9.25 -57.04 -50.15
CA ARG A 1257 9.85 -57.93 -51.16
C ARG A 1257 10.97 -58.80 -50.54
N PRO A 1258 11.26 -59.98 -51.12
CA PRO A 1258 12.04 -61.02 -50.47
C PRO A 1258 13.54 -60.71 -50.41
N LYS A 1259 14.20 -61.25 -49.38
CA LYS A 1259 15.65 -61.16 -49.13
C LYS A 1259 16.47 -61.98 -50.14
N ALA A 1260 17.60 -61.41 -50.57
CA ALA A 1260 18.76 -62.13 -51.12
C ALA A 1260 20.05 -61.33 -50.75
N PRO A 1261 21.26 -61.91 -50.82
CA PRO A 1261 22.02 -62.31 -49.64
C PRO A 1261 23.23 -61.40 -49.33
N ARG A 1262 23.71 -61.54 -48.09
CA ARG A 1262 24.94 -60.91 -47.58
C ARG A 1262 26.17 -61.32 -48.39
N SER A 1263 26.97 -60.35 -48.79
CA SER A 1263 28.40 -60.55 -49.05
C SER A 1263 29.22 -59.41 -48.43
N SER A 1264 30.33 -59.83 -47.85
CA SER A 1264 31.37 -59.09 -47.14
C SER A 1264 32.32 -58.35 -48.08
N SER A 1265 32.80 -57.17 -47.70
CA SER A 1265 34.23 -56.82 -47.85
C SER A 1265 34.59 -55.44 -47.26
N ARG A 1266 35.35 -55.53 -46.18
CA ARG A 1266 36.51 -54.73 -45.77
C ARG A 1266 37.25 -53.91 -46.86
N TRP A 1267 37.55 -52.63 -46.53
CA TRP A 1267 38.86 -51.89 -46.58
C TRP A 1267 38.98 -50.56 -47.39
N LYS A 1268 39.20 -49.49 -46.60
CA LYS A 1268 40.20 -48.39 -46.65
C LYS A 1268 40.71 -47.83 -48.00
N GLN A 1269 40.72 -46.49 -48.09
CA GLN A 1269 41.85 -45.55 -48.33
C GLN A 1269 41.29 -44.23 -48.94
N TYR A 1270 41.79 -42.99 -48.81
CA TYR A 1270 43.13 -42.40 -48.61
C TYR A 1270 42.99 -40.92 -48.16
N ILE A 1271 43.98 -40.41 -47.40
CA ILE A 1271 44.39 -39.00 -47.14
C ILE A 1271 45.92 -38.97 -47.45
N PRO A 1272 46.73 -37.87 -47.61
CA PRO A 1272 46.64 -36.46 -48.06
C PRO A 1272 47.70 -36.11 -49.16
N ARG A 1273 47.94 -34.82 -49.51
CA ARG A 1273 49.25 -34.11 -49.38
C ARG A 1273 49.31 -32.72 -50.06
N LEU A 1274 49.61 -31.70 -49.26
CA LEU A 1274 50.35 -30.49 -49.65
C LEU A 1274 51.86 -30.77 -49.60
N PRO A 1275 52.70 -30.20 -50.48
CA PRO A 1275 54.15 -30.21 -50.34
C PRO A 1275 54.67 -28.96 -49.59
N LYS A 1276 55.78 -29.18 -48.89
CA LYS A 1276 56.50 -28.25 -48.03
C LYS A 1276 57.52 -27.36 -48.78
N PHE A 1277 57.96 -26.33 -48.03
CA PHE A 1277 59.27 -25.66 -48.00
C PHE A 1277 59.48 -24.45 -48.92
N ARG A 1278 59.40 -23.24 -48.35
CA ARG A 1278 60.53 -22.59 -47.66
C ARG A 1278 60.03 -21.63 -46.59
#